data_AF-A0A918IC12-F1
#
_entry.id   AF-A0A918IC12-F1
#
_cell.length_a   1.000
_cell.length_b   1.000
_cell.length_c   1.000
_cell.angle_alpha   90.00
_cell.angle_beta   90.00
_cell.angle_gamma   90.00
#
_symmetry.space_group_name_H-M   'P 1'
#
loop_
_entity.id
_entity.type
_entity.pdbx_description
1 polymer ?
#
loop_
_entity_poly.entity_id
_entity_poly.type
_entity_poly.pdbx_seq_one_letter_code
_entity_poly.pdbx_strand_id
1 'polypeptide(L)'
;MSSASPASSVAPLDASAVAHSGPGADPGTPAGPEAAVAALTAAGMPYLIGVRHHAPSLAAAVPALLEAARPDVLLVELPADLQDWLPWLAHEETEAPVALAAAPGDGAGGPAFYPFADFSPELAAVRWAARQGVPVIACDLPLAYRQAGTADPGQPEIQVQAQLPARSRAPESESEAGGEGGADHVPAPRTAERPGTAGPPEAKAGGHGGASVATALTSVLRNRLTGRPGDDLWDRLVEAAAPGSPPEALRRAALLTGWALREEAVASGGVPELDLRRERWMRACLAAATVQGERAAVLVGAFHGPAFLAPADGDTLPPARSPADRKAQAADSTWTTSLIPYCYALLDERSGYPAGIRDPEWQHLVLEAAGDPAALEDALTRAAVRVCAELRALGHPSGPADAREIVRLAGDLARLRGLPAAGRGELVEAVQTVLAQGEPYGRGRAVARAMERVLVGTRTGRPAPDAPRSGLAPAVEAELAELGLPGPADSGRAAARDLRLDPLRSERDRRRELLLRRLAVCGVPYGEPQAVLGTGGADALTSRWEVRWTPATAAMLTAAGVRGVTSAQAAEGVLREGRRREREEGGPTAAQTLRGLEQAAECGLPGLADERLADAAEVLPGSGTLPELLAGLALSDRLRAGHIAGLGRDDDRTARASAVAGLLTAAAVRQVDGLTGSEDPADAHALLELAHRADVLGGIRLTDALARLAAGGSPLMRGAAGAVRVLLGQEEAGAFGDRVASWVDGACDAGSRSALTARLTGLLSAAGPLLESAAPALEPLLNRMAELSDRDFLERLPALRGGFDTLSPAARSRLLATVEQRLGGERPDDTGSVDPAALALWTRADLTARETLAALGLLPPSRPAGATPTPHPGDPTASEVPTPASPGRDTGEGHQLVPADRWRLLLGRRSGELSPAARPLATALDELYGSGRGEGSRGDLPGQGGPGSGGGRTAPYPGVREWSEELAALFGPGIREEVLAAAAAAGRQDVLAELDPAGVRPSVDLLRSVLRHAGGLPEARLAALRPLVRRLVDALTRQLATRLRPALHGTTLPRPSRRPGGGLDLARTLRANLATARRMPDGTVRVVPERPVFRSRARRSADWRLILVTDVSGSMEASTIWAALTASVLAGVPTLSTHFLAFSTEVIDLTDHVEDPLSLLLEVRIGGGTHVAAGLRHARTLVTVPSRTLVVVVSDFEEGYPVGGLLAEVRALVDAGCQVLGCASLDDTGRPRYSTGVAGQLVSAGMPVAALSPLELARWVGEKIA
;
A
#
# COMPACT_ATOMS: atom_id res chain seq x y z
N MET A 1 -23.06 5.02 -81.17
CA MET A 1 -23.07 3.93 -82.18
C MET A 1 -22.74 2.63 -81.45
N SER A 2 -23.55 1.59 -81.70
CA SER A 2 -23.41 0.16 -81.29
C SER A 2 -21.97 -0.36 -81.31
N SER A 3 -21.51 -1.44 -80.67
CA SER A 3 -22.02 -2.61 -79.91
C SER A 3 -20.74 -3.41 -79.55
N ALA A 4 -20.61 -4.15 -78.45
CA ALA A 4 -20.99 -5.57 -78.38
C ALA A 4 -20.69 -6.17 -76.98
N SER A 5 -21.62 -7.02 -76.51
CA SER A 5 -21.48 -8.11 -75.51
C SER A 5 -20.95 -9.40 -76.18
N PRO A 6 -20.78 -10.61 -75.54
CA PRO A 6 -21.22 -11.12 -74.21
C PRO A 6 -20.05 -11.80 -73.41
N ALA A 7 -20.14 -12.40 -72.21
CA ALA A 7 -21.02 -13.47 -71.72
C ALA A 7 -20.93 -13.67 -70.19
N SER A 8 -21.98 -14.31 -69.65
CA SER A 8 -22.32 -14.55 -68.25
C SER A 8 -22.18 -16.03 -67.85
N SER A 9 -21.81 -16.31 -66.60
CA SER A 9 -22.05 -17.55 -65.81
C SER A 9 -21.60 -17.22 -64.37
N VAL A 10 -22.41 -17.29 -63.30
CA VAL A 10 -22.96 -18.47 -62.64
C VAL A 10 -24.23 -18.09 -61.84
N ALA A 11 -25.15 -19.05 -61.72
CA ALA A 11 -26.57 -18.98 -61.38
C ALA A 11 -26.98 -18.56 -59.94
N PRO A 12 -28.25 -18.11 -59.77
CA PRO A 12 -28.91 -17.91 -58.47
C PRO A 12 -29.56 -19.23 -57.98
N LEU A 13 -29.56 -19.46 -56.67
CA LEU A 13 -30.39 -20.52 -56.07
C LEU A 13 -31.76 -19.94 -55.73
N ASP A 14 -32.74 -20.44 -56.47
CA ASP A 14 -34.14 -20.05 -56.47
C ASP A 14 -34.91 -20.64 -55.29
N ALA A 15 -35.87 -19.87 -54.81
CA ALA A 15 -36.79 -20.21 -53.74
C ALA A 15 -38.06 -20.82 -54.35
N SER A 16 -38.22 -22.15 -54.32
CA SER A 16 -39.54 -22.78 -54.23
C SER A 16 -39.44 -24.29 -53.96
N ALA A 17 -39.95 -24.73 -52.81
CA ALA A 17 -40.54 -26.06 -52.65
C ALA A 17 -41.50 -26.05 -51.46
N VAL A 18 -42.79 -26.09 -51.77
CA VAL A 18 -43.91 -26.20 -50.83
C VAL A 18 -44.12 -27.67 -50.44
N ALA A 19 -44.35 -27.87 -49.12
CA ALA A 19 -45.07 -28.95 -48.44
C ALA A 19 -44.66 -30.41 -48.69
N HIS A 20 -44.12 -31.07 -47.67
CA HIS A 20 -44.56 -32.39 -47.22
C HIS A 20 -44.59 -32.40 -45.68
N SER A 21 -45.80 -32.36 -45.12
CA SER A 21 -46.09 -32.58 -43.71
C SER A 21 -45.95 -34.07 -43.37
N GLY A 22 -44.93 -34.41 -42.59
CA GLY A 22 -44.83 -35.69 -41.88
C GLY A 22 -44.98 -35.45 -40.37
N PRO A 23 -45.88 -36.14 -39.65
CA PRO A 23 -46.05 -35.95 -38.22
C PRO A 23 -45.04 -36.83 -37.48
N GLY A 24 -44.13 -36.21 -36.72
CA GLY A 24 -43.21 -36.92 -35.84
C GLY A 24 -41.85 -36.25 -35.74
N ALA A 25 -41.78 -35.09 -35.08
CA ALA A 25 -40.53 -34.55 -34.58
C ALA A 25 -40.62 -34.45 -33.06
N ASP A 26 -39.72 -35.16 -32.40
CA ASP A 26 -39.46 -35.22 -30.97
C ASP A 26 -39.21 -33.80 -30.39
N PRO A 27 -39.76 -33.42 -29.22
CA PRO A 27 -39.66 -32.06 -28.67
C PRO A 27 -38.29 -31.72 -28.04
N GLY A 28 -37.20 -32.36 -28.48
CA GLY A 28 -35.89 -32.31 -27.80
C GLY A 28 -34.66 -31.99 -28.64
N THR A 29 -34.80 -31.56 -29.91
CA THR A 29 -33.63 -31.20 -30.72
C THR A 29 -33.30 -29.71 -30.53
N PRO A 30 -32.06 -29.31 -30.13
CA PRO A 30 -31.70 -27.90 -30.05
C PRO A 30 -31.86 -27.27 -31.43
N ALA A 31 -32.60 -26.16 -31.51
CA ALA A 31 -32.79 -25.42 -32.75
C ALA A 31 -31.41 -25.04 -33.33
N GLY A 32 -31.18 -25.34 -34.60
CA GLY A 32 -29.95 -24.89 -35.28
C GLY A 32 -29.83 -23.36 -35.25
N PRO A 33 -28.61 -22.80 -35.37
CA PRO A 33 -28.35 -21.36 -35.24
C PRO A 33 -29.21 -20.52 -36.18
N GLU A 34 -29.46 -21.00 -37.40
CA GLU A 34 -30.32 -20.31 -38.37
C GLU A 34 -31.78 -20.25 -37.93
N ALA A 35 -32.30 -21.33 -37.33
CA ALA A 35 -33.68 -21.38 -36.82
C ALA A 35 -33.84 -20.49 -35.57
N ALA A 36 -32.84 -20.47 -34.69
CA ALA A 36 -32.82 -19.61 -33.51
C ALA A 36 -32.81 -18.12 -33.89
N VAL A 37 -31.95 -17.72 -34.84
CA VAL A 37 -31.92 -16.33 -35.33
C VAL A 37 -33.22 -15.97 -36.05
N ALA A 38 -33.76 -16.87 -36.88
CA ALA A 38 -35.03 -16.63 -37.54
C ALA A 38 -36.19 -16.40 -36.56
N ALA A 39 -36.21 -17.11 -35.43
CA ALA A 39 -37.17 -16.88 -34.35
C ALA A 39 -36.94 -15.53 -33.65
N LEU A 40 -35.68 -15.19 -33.34
CA LEU A 40 -35.31 -13.92 -32.69
C LEU A 40 -35.57 -12.69 -33.56
N THR A 41 -35.46 -12.82 -34.88
CA THR A 41 -35.67 -11.73 -35.85
C THR A 41 -36.98 -11.83 -36.60
N ALA A 42 -37.91 -12.68 -36.15
CA ALA A 42 -39.23 -12.78 -36.75
C ALA A 42 -39.91 -11.40 -36.75
N ALA A 43 -40.72 -11.13 -37.78
CA ALA A 43 -41.40 -9.84 -37.95
C ALA A 43 -42.55 -9.60 -36.93
N GLY A 44 -42.68 -10.44 -35.90
CA GLY A 44 -43.67 -10.34 -34.83
C GLY A 44 -43.24 -9.41 -33.69
N MET A 45 -44.18 -9.02 -32.84
CA MET A 45 -43.88 -8.30 -31.59
C MET A 45 -43.68 -9.31 -30.44
N PRO A 46 -42.71 -9.09 -29.53
CA PRO A 46 -41.87 -7.90 -29.41
C PRO A 46 -40.78 -7.79 -30.49
N TYR A 47 -40.53 -6.57 -30.98
CA TYR A 47 -39.40 -6.32 -31.88
C TYR A 47 -38.10 -6.24 -31.08
N LEU A 48 -37.33 -7.34 -31.07
CA LEU A 48 -36.10 -7.48 -30.27
C LEU A 48 -34.91 -6.81 -30.94
N ILE A 49 -34.15 -6.01 -30.18
CA ILE A 49 -32.84 -5.47 -30.56
C ILE A 49 -31.85 -5.88 -29.48
N GLY A 50 -30.96 -6.81 -29.81
CA GLY A 50 -29.87 -7.22 -28.93
C GLY A 50 -28.72 -6.23 -28.99
N VAL A 51 -28.28 -5.70 -27.86
CA VAL A 51 -27.23 -4.67 -27.79
C VAL A 51 -26.04 -5.08 -26.93
N ARG A 52 -24.93 -4.38 -27.10
CA ARG A 52 -23.87 -4.22 -26.10
C ARG A 52 -23.90 -2.76 -25.67
N HIS A 53 -23.71 -2.49 -24.38
CA HIS A 53 -23.83 -1.16 -23.76
C HIS A 53 -23.09 -0.04 -24.51
N HIS A 54 -21.95 -0.37 -25.14
CA HIS A 54 -21.26 0.50 -26.07
C HIS A 54 -21.01 -0.24 -27.37
N ALA A 55 -21.72 0.17 -28.44
CA ALA A 55 -21.68 -0.45 -29.75
C ALA A 55 -21.96 0.62 -30.83
N PRO A 56 -20.93 1.33 -31.35
CA PRO A 56 -21.13 2.50 -32.21
C PRO A 56 -21.90 2.20 -33.49
N SER A 57 -21.59 1.08 -34.15
CA SER A 57 -22.28 0.73 -35.40
C SER A 57 -23.75 0.42 -35.17
N LEU A 58 -24.05 -0.25 -34.05
CA LEU A 58 -25.43 -0.55 -33.68
C LEU A 58 -26.18 0.71 -33.22
N ALA A 59 -25.54 1.58 -32.46
CA ALA A 59 -26.12 2.87 -32.04
C ALA A 59 -26.50 3.75 -33.25
N ALA A 60 -25.69 3.76 -34.32
CA ALA A 60 -26.03 4.42 -35.57
C ALA A 60 -27.24 3.77 -36.28
N ALA A 61 -27.37 2.45 -36.20
CA ALA A 61 -28.44 1.69 -36.86
C ALA A 61 -29.78 1.70 -36.11
N VAL A 62 -29.76 1.83 -34.78
CA VAL A 62 -30.94 1.74 -33.89
C VAL A 62 -32.09 2.67 -34.31
N PRO A 63 -31.88 3.97 -34.63
CA PRO A 63 -32.96 4.83 -35.09
C PRO A 63 -33.68 4.29 -36.33
N ALA A 64 -32.93 3.74 -37.30
CA ALA A 64 -33.52 3.15 -38.51
C ALA A 64 -34.28 1.84 -38.23
N LEU A 65 -33.78 1.02 -37.29
CA LEU A 65 -34.46 -0.19 -36.83
C LEU A 65 -35.79 0.13 -36.14
N LEU A 66 -35.79 1.14 -35.25
CA LEU A 66 -37.00 1.57 -34.54
C LEU A 66 -38.01 2.23 -35.47
N GLU A 67 -37.56 3.02 -36.44
CA GLU A 67 -38.42 3.61 -37.48
C GLU A 67 -39.10 2.53 -38.33
N ALA A 68 -38.40 1.45 -38.66
CA ALA A 68 -38.95 0.31 -39.38
C ALA A 68 -39.95 -0.48 -38.53
N ALA A 69 -39.67 -0.68 -37.24
CA ALA A 69 -40.52 -1.42 -36.31
C ALA A 69 -41.80 -0.65 -35.90
N ARG A 70 -41.74 0.69 -35.88
CA ARG A 70 -42.82 1.59 -35.45
C ARG A 70 -43.44 1.18 -34.11
N PRO A 71 -42.69 1.04 -33.02
CA PRO A 71 -43.24 0.63 -31.72
C PRO A 71 -44.15 1.70 -31.11
N ASP A 72 -45.16 1.26 -30.36
CA ASP A 72 -46.01 2.10 -29.52
C ASP A 72 -45.39 2.29 -28.11
N VAL A 73 -44.49 1.39 -27.71
CA VAL A 73 -43.73 1.46 -26.44
C VAL A 73 -42.32 0.88 -26.61
N LEU A 74 -41.32 1.51 -26.01
CA LEU A 74 -39.93 1.05 -26.02
C LEU A 74 -39.52 0.58 -24.62
N LEU A 75 -39.03 -0.66 -24.50
CA LEU A 75 -38.42 -1.17 -23.28
C LEU A 75 -36.91 -1.15 -23.43
N VAL A 76 -36.20 -0.58 -22.46
CA VAL A 76 -34.72 -0.48 -22.43
C VAL A 76 -34.19 -1.13 -21.17
N GLU A 77 -33.13 -1.92 -21.29
CA GLU A 77 -32.42 -2.54 -20.17
C GLU A 77 -31.74 -1.51 -19.27
N LEU A 78 -32.50 -0.97 -18.32
CA LEU A 78 -32.01 -0.13 -17.24
C LEU A 78 -32.76 -0.48 -15.94
N PRO A 79 -32.09 -0.44 -14.77
CA PRO A 79 -32.74 -0.64 -13.49
C PRO A 79 -33.96 0.29 -13.34
N ALA A 80 -35.05 -0.23 -12.80
CA ALA A 80 -36.28 0.54 -12.61
C ALA A 80 -36.09 1.83 -11.78
N ASP A 81 -35.13 1.85 -10.85
CA ASP A 81 -34.77 3.02 -10.03
C ASP A 81 -34.24 4.21 -10.87
N LEU A 82 -33.84 3.96 -12.11
CA LEU A 82 -33.32 4.96 -13.04
C LEU A 82 -34.38 5.51 -14.00
N GLN A 83 -35.63 5.05 -13.91
CA GLN A 83 -36.74 5.45 -14.80
C GLN A 83 -36.94 6.97 -14.86
N ASP A 84 -36.88 7.65 -13.71
CA ASP A 84 -37.12 9.10 -13.60
C ASP A 84 -36.01 9.94 -14.24
N TRP A 85 -34.86 9.35 -14.53
CA TRP A 85 -33.74 10.02 -15.21
C TRP A 85 -33.80 9.94 -16.73
N LEU A 86 -34.62 9.06 -17.32
CA LEU A 86 -34.71 8.90 -18.77
C LEU A 86 -35.08 10.20 -19.52
N PRO A 87 -36.01 11.05 -19.04
CA PRO A 87 -36.29 12.34 -19.70
C PRO A 87 -35.08 13.28 -19.73
N TRP A 88 -34.28 13.28 -18.67
CA TRP A 88 -33.06 14.11 -18.56
C TRP A 88 -31.93 13.57 -19.43
N LEU A 89 -31.81 12.25 -19.51
CA LEU A 89 -30.87 11.57 -20.39
C LEU A 89 -31.21 11.83 -21.88
N ALA A 90 -32.49 11.91 -22.21
CA ALA A 90 -33.00 12.21 -23.55
C ALA A 90 -32.95 13.70 -23.93
N HIS A 91 -32.77 14.60 -22.95
CA HIS A 91 -32.86 16.04 -23.14
C HIS A 91 -31.84 16.57 -24.17
N GLU A 92 -32.25 17.50 -25.02
CA GLU A 92 -31.41 18.00 -26.13
C GLU A 92 -30.15 18.73 -25.63
N GLU A 93 -30.23 19.41 -24.48
CA GLU A 93 -29.09 20.08 -23.84
C GLU A 93 -28.19 19.13 -23.00
N THR A 94 -28.51 17.84 -22.91
CA THR A 94 -27.64 16.85 -22.27
C THR A 94 -26.60 16.35 -23.27
N GLU A 95 -25.35 16.76 -23.08
CA GLU A 95 -24.19 16.39 -23.89
C GLU A 95 -23.53 15.13 -23.32
N ALA A 96 -23.47 14.04 -24.07
CA ALA A 96 -22.77 12.83 -23.64
C ALA A 96 -21.24 12.98 -23.86
N PRO A 97 -20.38 12.34 -23.04
CA PRO A 97 -20.69 11.27 -22.08
C PRO A 97 -21.21 11.76 -20.72
N VAL A 98 -22.30 11.16 -20.26
CA VAL A 98 -22.88 11.35 -18.90
C VAL A 98 -23.06 9.99 -18.23
N ALA A 99 -23.22 9.94 -16.92
CA ALA A 99 -23.50 8.68 -16.23
C ALA A 99 -24.69 8.83 -15.28
N LEU A 100 -25.51 7.79 -15.20
CA LEU A 100 -26.41 7.62 -14.08
C LEU A 100 -25.61 6.96 -12.95
N ALA A 101 -25.44 7.68 -11.86
CA ALA A 101 -24.79 7.19 -10.66
C ALA A 101 -25.86 6.69 -9.69
N ALA A 102 -25.59 5.56 -9.04
CA ALA A 102 -26.39 5.06 -7.95
C ALA A 102 -25.49 4.69 -6.78
N ALA A 103 -25.76 5.22 -5.59
CA ALA A 103 -25.02 4.91 -4.38
C ALA A 103 -25.96 4.41 -3.29
N PRO A 104 -25.60 3.38 -2.52
CA PRO A 104 -26.40 2.95 -1.38
C PRO A 104 -26.38 4.03 -0.31
N GLY A 105 -27.52 4.27 0.32
CA GLY A 105 -27.77 5.39 1.23
C GLY A 105 -27.07 5.27 2.58
N ASP A 106 -26.68 4.05 2.97
CA ASP A 106 -25.80 3.79 4.12
C ASP A 106 -24.30 4.02 3.79
N GLY A 107 -23.97 4.25 2.51
CA GLY A 107 -22.60 4.35 2.03
C GLY A 107 -21.80 3.05 2.13
N ALA A 108 -22.46 1.91 2.38
CA ALA A 108 -21.85 0.59 2.41
C ALA A 108 -21.72 0.05 0.97
N GLY A 109 -20.69 0.52 0.26
CA GLY A 109 -20.40 0.13 -1.11
C GLY A 109 -19.97 1.31 -1.99
N GLY A 110 -19.18 1.03 -3.03
CA GLY A 110 -18.83 2.04 -4.03
C GLY A 110 -20.04 2.44 -4.88
N PRO A 111 -20.07 3.66 -5.46
CA PRO A 111 -21.12 4.05 -6.39
C PRO A 111 -21.10 3.15 -7.63
N ALA A 112 -22.28 2.71 -8.06
CA ALA A 112 -22.48 2.07 -9.35
C ALA A 112 -22.69 3.14 -10.42
N PHE A 113 -21.95 3.04 -11.52
CA PHE A 113 -22.07 3.96 -12.65
C PHE A 113 -22.64 3.25 -13.87
N TYR A 114 -23.62 3.88 -14.49
CA TYR A 114 -24.18 3.51 -15.79
C TYR A 114 -23.85 4.64 -16.76
N PRO A 115 -22.64 4.66 -17.33
CA PRO A 115 -22.21 5.72 -18.23
C PRO A 115 -22.83 5.54 -19.62
N PHE A 116 -23.20 6.63 -20.26
CA PHE A 116 -23.74 6.69 -21.60
C PHE A 116 -22.91 7.65 -22.43
N ALA A 117 -22.44 7.18 -23.57
CA ALA A 117 -21.91 7.99 -24.67
C ALA A 117 -22.87 7.96 -25.86
N ASP A 118 -22.70 8.85 -26.84
CA ASP A 118 -23.54 8.88 -28.06
C ASP A 118 -23.53 7.55 -28.84
N PHE A 119 -22.47 6.75 -28.68
CA PHE A 119 -22.34 5.39 -29.24
C PHE A 119 -22.95 4.28 -28.35
N SER A 120 -23.77 4.64 -27.36
CA SER A 120 -24.54 3.67 -26.56
C SER A 120 -25.91 3.46 -27.24
N PRO A 121 -26.23 2.26 -27.75
CA PRO A 121 -27.51 1.97 -28.40
C PRO A 121 -28.73 2.35 -27.56
N GLU A 122 -28.64 2.20 -26.24
CA GLU A 122 -29.65 2.57 -25.25
C GLU A 122 -29.94 4.07 -25.29
N LEU A 123 -28.89 4.90 -25.29
CA LEU A 123 -29.02 6.36 -25.37
C LEU A 123 -29.60 6.79 -26.73
N ALA A 124 -29.16 6.17 -27.82
CA ALA A 124 -29.67 6.43 -29.15
C ALA A 124 -31.18 6.11 -29.24
N ALA A 125 -31.60 4.99 -28.67
CA ALA A 125 -33.01 4.58 -28.61
C ALA A 125 -33.85 5.53 -27.75
N VAL A 126 -33.38 5.88 -26.56
CA VAL A 126 -34.05 6.82 -25.64
C VAL A 126 -34.25 8.19 -26.31
N ARG A 127 -33.21 8.72 -26.97
CA ARG A 127 -33.30 10.00 -27.71
C ARG A 127 -34.22 9.92 -28.94
N TRP A 128 -34.22 8.80 -29.67
CA TRP A 128 -35.17 8.58 -30.77
C TRP A 128 -36.61 8.56 -30.25
N ALA A 129 -36.87 7.82 -29.17
CA ALA A 129 -38.20 7.67 -28.60
C ALA A 129 -38.74 9.01 -28.08
N ALA A 130 -37.89 9.82 -27.41
CA ALA A 130 -38.25 11.17 -26.98
C ALA A 130 -38.65 12.07 -28.16
N ARG A 131 -37.91 12.04 -29.28
CA ARG A 131 -38.24 12.81 -30.49
C ARG A 131 -39.54 12.35 -31.17
N GLN A 132 -39.85 11.06 -31.10
CA GLN A 132 -41.06 10.48 -31.70
C GLN A 132 -42.27 10.43 -30.74
N GLY A 133 -42.11 10.87 -29.49
CA GLY A 133 -43.17 10.80 -28.48
C GLY A 133 -43.52 9.38 -28.04
N VAL A 134 -42.61 8.42 -28.22
CA VAL A 134 -42.80 7.01 -27.81
C VAL A 134 -42.40 6.87 -26.33
N PRO A 135 -43.27 6.31 -25.46
CA PRO A 135 -42.94 6.10 -24.05
C PRO A 135 -41.82 5.06 -23.88
N VAL A 136 -40.89 5.35 -22.96
CA VAL A 136 -39.75 4.47 -22.64
C VAL A 136 -39.90 3.89 -21.23
N ILE A 137 -39.72 2.58 -21.10
CA ILE A 137 -39.79 1.84 -19.83
C ILE A 137 -38.43 1.20 -19.54
N ALA A 138 -37.84 1.54 -18.39
CA ALA A 138 -36.71 0.85 -17.79
C ALA A 138 -37.19 -0.55 -17.34
N CYS A 139 -36.75 -1.60 -18.04
CA CYS A 139 -37.30 -2.95 -17.90
C CYS A 139 -36.40 -3.92 -17.13
N ASP A 140 -35.29 -3.47 -16.56
CA ASP A 140 -34.36 -4.33 -15.81
C ASP A 140 -34.64 -4.31 -14.29
N LEU A 141 -34.11 -5.31 -13.60
CA LEU A 141 -34.34 -5.56 -12.18
C LEU A 141 -33.89 -4.36 -11.33
N PRO A 142 -34.71 -3.90 -10.34
CA PRO A 142 -34.36 -2.78 -9.47
C PRO A 142 -33.09 -3.05 -8.65
N LEU A 143 -32.35 -1.99 -8.31
CA LEU A 143 -31.03 -2.03 -7.67
C LEU A 143 -31.04 -2.77 -6.32
N ALA A 144 -32.08 -2.58 -5.51
CA ALA A 144 -32.22 -3.27 -4.22
C ALA A 144 -32.28 -4.80 -4.36
N TYR A 145 -32.90 -5.31 -5.43
CA TYR A 145 -33.04 -6.76 -5.66
C TYR A 145 -31.83 -7.39 -6.34
N ARG A 146 -30.95 -6.57 -6.94
CA ARG A 146 -29.63 -7.04 -7.40
C ARG A 146 -28.74 -7.42 -6.22
N GLN A 147 -28.85 -6.72 -5.09
CA GLN A 147 -28.13 -7.05 -3.86
C GLN A 147 -28.79 -8.16 -3.04
N ALA A 148 -30.12 -8.22 -2.97
CA ALA A 148 -30.85 -9.21 -2.17
C ALA A 148 -30.81 -10.65 -2.72
N GLY A 149 -30.28 -10.87 -3.92
CA GLY A 149 -30.18 -12.18 -4.56
C GLY A 149 -28.84 -12.91 -4.42
N THR A 150 -27.88 -12.35 -3.69
CA THR A 150 -26.48 -12.79 -3.62
C THR A 150 -26.24 -13.97 -2.66
N ALA A 151 -27.18 -14.92 -2.63
CA ALA A 151 -27.07 -16.18 -1.88
C ALA A 151 -26.57 -17.36 -2.74
N ASP A 152 -25.97 -17.10 -3.91
CA ASP A 152 -25.39 -18.11 -4.80
C ASP A 152 -23.89 -17.82 -5.07
N PRO A 153 -22.94 -18.66 -4.60
CA PRO A 153 -21.52 -18.31 -4.49
C PRO A 153 -20.67 -18.59 -5.74
N GLY A 154 -21.21 -18.30 -6.94
CA GLY A 154 -20.67 -18.83 -8.20
C GLY A 154 -20.28 -17.87 -9.31
N GLN A 155 -20.43 -16.54 -9.19
CA GLN A 155 -20.05 -15.61 -10.27
C GLN A 155 -19.45 -14.27 -9.78
N PRO A 156 -18.45 -13.73 -10.50
CA PRO A 156 -17.75 -12.51 -10.09
C PRO A 156 -18.65 -11.28 -10.26
N GLU A 157 -18.85 -10.54 -9.17
CA GLU A 157 -19.47 -9.22 -9.21
C GLU A 157 -18.57 -8.22 -9.95
N ILE A 158 -19.17 -7.45 -10.86
CA ILE A 158 -18.59 -6.24 -11.44
C ILE A 158 -18.72 -5.13 -10.38
N GLN A 159 -17.73 -5.05 -9.49
CA GLN A 159 -17.52 -3.91 -8.58
C GLN A 159 -16.55 -2.93 -9.23
N VAL A 160 -16.99 -1.69 -9.47
CA VAL A 160 -16.12 -0.61 -9.94
C VAL A 160 -15.34 -0.07 -8.75
N GLN A 161 -14.14 -0.62 -8.50
CA GLN A 161 -13.06 0.15 -7.91
C GLN A 161 -12.33 0.84 -9.05
N ALA A 162 -12.63 2.12 -9.29
CA ALA A 162 -11.76 2.98 -10.07
C ALA A 162 -10.44 3.17 -9.29
N GLN A 163 -9.50 2.23 -9.43
CA GLN A 163 -8.12 2.46 -9.07
C GLN A 163 -7.55 3.45 -10.08
N LEU A 164 -7.55 4.74 -9.71
CA LEU A 164 -6.72 5.73 -10.38
C LEU A 164 -5.26 5.26 -10.32
N PRO A 165 -4.51 5.26 -11.44
CA PRO A 165 -3.15 4.76 -11.47
C PRO A 165 -2.26 5.60 -10.54
N ALA A 166 -1.65 4.95 -9.54
CA ALA A 166 -0.53 5.50 -8.82
C ALA A 166 0.62 5.71 -9.82
N ARG A 167 0.93 6.98 -10.14
CA ARG A 167 2.05 7.30 -11.03
C ARG A 167 3.36 6.93 -10.36
N SER A 168 4.02 5.92 -10.89
CA SER A 168 5.45 5.68 -10.73
C SER A 168 6.23 6.93 -11.20
N ARG A 169 6.91 7.60 -10.28
CA ARG A 169 7.91 8.65 -10.58
C ARG A 169 9.05 8.03 -11.39
N ALA A 170 9.12 8.34 -12.68
CA ALA A 170 10.37 8.26 -13.42
C ALA A 170 11.11 9.60 -13.24
N PRO A 171 12.38 9.63 -12.84
CA PRO A 171 13.16 10.85 -12.84
C PRO A 171 13.47 11.26 -14.28
N GLU A 172 13.11 12.49 -14.63
CA GLU A 172 13.47 13.14 -15.90
C GLU A 172 14.98 13.46 -15.86
N SER A 173 15.74 12.93 -16.82
CA SER A 173 17.11 13.35 -17.11
C SER A 173 17.14 14.03 -18.47
N GLU A 174 17.52 15.30 -18.46
CA GLU A 174 17.82 16.12 -19.63
C GLU A 174 18.96 15.49 -20.45
N SER A 175 18.76 15.38 -21.75
CA SER A 175 19.78 14.97 -22.72
C SER A 175 20.25 16.19 -23.51
N GLU A 176 21.55 16.49 -23.45
CA GLU A 176 22.26 17.21 -24.51
C GLU A 176 23.33 16.31 -25.14
N ALA A 177 23.53 16.55 -26.44
CA ALA A 177 24.02 15.61 -27.43
C ALA A 177 25.51 15.75 -27.78
N GLY A 178 26.01 14.73 -28.50
CA GLY A 178 27.27 14.71 -29.25
C GLY A 178 28.22 13.62 -28.74
N GLY A 179 28.76 12.70 -29.51
CA GLY A 179 28.86 12.55 -30.96
C GLY A 179 30.18 11.83 -31.27
N GLU A 180 30.07 10.71 -32.00
CA GLU A 180 31.08 10.08 -32.88
C GLU A 180 32.28 9.26 -32.32
N GLY A 181 32.39 8.01 -32.81
CA GLY A 181 33.65 7.52 -33.40
C GLY A 181 34.18 6.11 -33.05
N GLY A 182 34.03 5.15 -33.99
CA GLY A 182 34.94 4.01 -34.26
C GLY A 182 34.67 2.67 -33.52
N ALA A 183 34.21 1.58 -34.15
CA ALA A 183 34.91 0.64 -35.08
C ALA A 183 36.14 -0.01 -34.41
N ASP A 184 36.39 -1.32 -34.33
CA ASP A 184 36.04 -2.56 -35.06
C ASP A 184 36.07 -3.73 -34.01
N HIS A 185 35.66 -4.99 -34.19
CA HIS A 185 35.78 -5.88 -35.33
C HIS A 185 34.94 -7.16 -35.11
N VAL A 186 34.33 -7.63 -36.19
CA VAL A 186 33.52 -8.85 -36.38
C VAL A 186 34.42 -10.10 -36.46
N PRO A 187 33.92 -11.34 -36.23
CA PRO A 187 33.53 -12.15 -37.39
C PRO A 187 32.17 -12.86 -37.25
N ALA A 188 31.46 -12.90 -38.38
CA ALA A 188 30.19 -13.58 -38.64
C ALA A 188 30.46 -14.99 -39.24
N PRO A 189 29.54 -15.62 -40.01
CA PRO A 189 28.43 -16.45 -39.54
C PRO A 189 28.50 -17.89 -40.11
N ARG A 190 27.64 -18.80 -39.65
CA ARG A 190 27.31 -20.02 -40.42
C ARG A 190 25.79 -20.19 -40.54
N THR A 191 25.43 -20.58 -41.75
CA THR A 191 24.15 -20.48 -42.44
C THR A 191 23.24 -21.71 -42.25
N ALA A 192 21.93 -21.42 -42.15
CA ALA A 192 20.76 -22.08 -42.72
C ALA A 192 20.72 -23.60 -42.95
N GLU A 193 19.65 -24.24 -42.47
CA GLU A 193 18.93 -25.28 -43.21
C GLU A 193 17.42 -25.33 -42.83
N ARG A 194 16.59 -25.66 -43.83
CA ARG A 194 15.12 -25.55 -43.92
C ARG A 194 14.37 -26.66 -43.16
N PRO A 195 13.09 -26.48 -42.76
CA PRO A 195 12.22 -27.58 -42.36
C PRO A 195 11.39 -28.11 -43.55
N GLY A 196 11.34 -29.44 -43.71
CA GLY A 196 10.50 -30.16 -44.67
C GLY A 196 9.52 -31.13 -43.98
N THR A 197 8.24 -30.97 -44.32
CA THR A 197 7.18 -31.97 -44.61
C THR A 197 6.95 -33.22 -43.73
N ALA A 198 5.80 -33.21 -43.05
CA ALA A 198 4.68 -34.20 -42.96
C ALA A 198 4.91 -35.70 -42.61
N GLY A 199 4.18 -36.16 -41.57
CA GLY A 199 3.76 -37.56 -41.33
C GLY A 199 3.32 -37.85 -39.87
N PRO A 200 2.07 -38.29 -39.57
CA PRO A 200 1.51 -38.51 -38.21
C PRO A 200 1.50 -40.01 -37.80
N PRO A 201 0.74 -40.47 -36.77
CA PRO A 201 0.74 -40.18 -35.32
C PRO A 201 0.97 -41.48 -34.49
N GLU A 202 1.09 -41.42 -33.16
CA GLU A 202 0.65 -42.54 -32.31
C GLU A 202 0.34 -42.12 -30.86
N ALA A 203 -0.92 -42.34 -30.48
CA ALA A 203 -1.48 -42.12 -29.16
C ALA A 203 -1.40 -43.42 -28.34
N LYS A 204 -0.98 -43.32 -27.07
CA LYS A 204 -1.22 -44.39 -26.09
C LYS A 204 -2.40 -44.00 -25.21
N ALA A 205 -3.50 -44.73 -25.41
CA ALA A 205 -4.70 -44.71 -24.60
C ALA A 205 -4.51 -45.48 -23.29
N GLY A 206 -5.09 -44.94 -22.21
CA GLY A 206 -5.25 -45.60 -20.92
C GLY A 206 -6.45 -45.02 -20.14
N GLY A 207 -7.67 -45.43 -20.50
CA GLY A 207 -8.59 -46.06 -19.53
C GLY A 207 -9.27 -45.26 -18.39
N HIS A 208 -10.13 -44.28 -18.71
CA HIS A 208 -11.51 -44.09 -18.20
C HIS A 208 -11.82 -43.60 -16.75
N GLY A 209 -12.28 -42.34 -16.71
CA GLY A 209 -13.27 -41.77 -15.78
C GLY A 209 -13.80 -40.47 -16.39
N GLY A 210 -14.76 -40.56 -17.32
CA GLY A 210 -15.11 -39.49 -18.26
C GLY A 210 -16.04 -38.42 -17.72
N ALA A 211 -15.61 -37.16 -17.83
CA ALA A 211 -16.45 -36.02 -18.18
C ALA A 211 -15.82 -35.37 -19.41
N SER A 212 -16.56 -35.34 -20.52
CA SER A 212 -16.14 -34.69 -21.76
C SER A 212 -15.95 -33.20 -21.51
N VAL A 213 -14.72 -32.68 -21.67
CA VAL A 213 -14.50 -31.24 -21.82
C VAL A 213 -15.02 -30.87 -23.20
N ALA A 214 -16.29 -30.49 -23.28
CA ALA A 214 -16.87 -29.90 -24.48
C ALA A 214 -16.06 -28.65 -24.83
N THR A 215 -15.42 -28.63 -26.00
CA THR A 215 -14.74 -27.42 -26.49
C THR A 215 -15.80 -26.37 -26.75
N ALA A 216 -15.80 -25.29 -25.97
CA ALA A 216 -16.84 -24.27 -26.01
C ALA A 216 -16.97 -23.62 -27.40
N LEU A 217 -18.23 -23.47 -27.87
CA LEU A 217 -18.58 -22.98 -29.22
C LEU A 217 -17.92 -21.63 -29.55
N THR A 218 -17.90 -20.70 -28.59
CA THR A 218 -17.31 -19.37 -28.77
C THR A 218 -15.79 -19.42 -28.83
N SER A 219 -15.13 -20.35 -28.13
CA SER A 219 -13.68 -20.58 -28.25
C SER A 219 -13.30 -21.07 -29.65
N VAL A 220 -14.11 -21.98 -30.23
CA VAL A 220 -13.92 -22.44 -31.61
C VAL A 220 -14.16 -21.32 -32.62
N LEU A 221 -15.21 -20.51 -32.43
CA LEU A 221 -15.51 -19.35 -33.28
C LEU A 221 -14.42 -18.29 -33.19
N ARG A 222 -13.94 -17.96 -31.99
CA ARG A 222 -12.83 -17.02 -31.76
C ARG A 222 -11.55 -17.52 -32.43
N ASN A 223 -11.19 -18.78 -32.22
CA ASN A 223 -10.00 -19.37 -32.84
C ASN A 223 -10.06 -19.41 -34.37
N ARG A 224 -11.25 -19.60 -34.95
CA ARG A 224 -11.44 -19.57 -36.42
C ARG A 224 -11.51 -18.16 -37.01
N LEU A 225 -12.12 -17.21 -36.31
CA LEU A 225 -12.42 -15.87 -36.85
C LEU A 225 -11.36 -14.82 -36.52
N THR A 226 -10.70 -14.93 -35.37
CA THR A 226 -9.70 -13.95 -34.90
C THR A 226 -8.30 -14.54 -34.83
N GLY A 227 -8.17 -15.83 -34.45
CA GLY A 227 -6.88 -16.48 -34.23
C GLY A 227 -6.03 -15.83 -33.12
N ARG A 228 -6.64 -14.97 -32.29
CA ARG A 228 -5.96 -14.17 -31.25
C ARG A 228 -6.53 -14.46 -29.86
N PRO A 229 -5.68 -14.76 -28.86
CA PRO A 229 -6.11 -14.73 -27.47
C PRO A 229 -6.43 -13.28 -27.07
N GLY A 230 -7.68 -13.02 -26.66
CA GLY A 230 -8.12 -11.73 -26.11
C GLY A 230 -8.97 -10.83 -27.01
N ASP A 231 -9.22 -11.19 -28.28
CA ASP A 231 -10.16 -10.43 -29.13
C ASP A 231 -11.62 -10.81 -28.82
N ASP A 232 -12.48 -9.79 -28.68
CA ASP A 232 -13.91 -9.94 -28.40
C ASP A 232 -14.66 -10.45 -29.66
N LEU A 233 -15.57 -11.40 -29.44
CA LEU A 233 -16.41 -11.97 -30.48
C LEU A 233 -17.35 -10.90 -31.07
N TRP A 234 -17.83 -9.96 -30.25
CA TRP A 234 -18.68 -8.85 -30.68
C TRP A 234 -17.97 -7.94 -31.68
N ASP A 235 -16.75 -7.51 -31.37
CA ASP A 235 -15.95 -6.62 -32.21
C ASP A 235 -15.78 -7.20 -33.63
N ARG A 236 -15.64 -8.53 -33.75
CA ARG A 236 -15.42 -9.20 -35.03
C ARG A 236 -16.71 -9.47 -35.80
N LEU A 237 -17.76 -9.96 -35.13
CA LEU A 237 -19.00 -10.37 -35.78
C LEU A 237 -19.96 -9.21 -36.06
N VAL A 238 -19.92 -8.16 -35.24
CA VAL A 238 -20.85 -7.04 -35.31
C VAL A 238 -20.14 -5.79 -35.83
N GLU A 239 -19.12 -5.29 -35.13
CA GLU A 239 -18.51 -3.99 -35.45
C GLU A 239 -17.67 -4.05 -36.73
N ALA A 240 -16.79 -5.04 -36.90
CA ALA A 240 -15.91 -5.14 -38.07
C ALA A 240 -16.67 -5.46 -39.37
N ALA A 241 -17.85 -6.09 -39.27
CA ALA A 241 -18.72 -6.41 -40.40
C ALA A 241 -19.77 -5.31 -40.70
N ALA A 242 -19.90 -4.30 -39.82
CA ALA A 242 -20.89 -3.26 -39.95
C ALA A 242 -20.75 -2.37 -41.19
N PRO A 243 -19.53 -1.94 -41.61
CA PRO A 243 -19.39 -1.04 -42.75
C PRO A 243 -20.01 -1.63 -44.03
N GLY A 244 -20.97 -0.92 -44.63
CA GLY A 244 -21.72 -1.34 -45.82
C GLY A 244 -22.86 -2.32 -45.55
N SER A 245 -23.08 -2.76 -44.31
CA SER A 245 -24.17 -3.68 -43.94
C SER A 245 -25.48 -2.93 -43.64
N PRO A 246 -26.65 -3.43 -44.07
CA PRO A 246 -27.94 -2.83 -43.73
C PRO A 246 -28.27 -3.01 -42.23
N PRO A 247 -29.05 -2.12 -41.59
CA PRO A 247 -29.38 -2.19 -40.16
C PRO A 247 -29.89 -3.55 -39.69
N GLU A 248 -30.73 -4.22 -40.48
CA GLU A 248 -31.28 -5.55 -40.13
C GLU A 248 -30.19 -6.63 -40.09
N ALA A 249 -29.13 -6.53 -40.90
CA ALA A 249 -28.00 -7.45 -40.84
C ALA A 249 -27.22 -7.28 -39.52
N LEU A 250 -27.02 -6.04 -39.06
CA LEU A 250 -26.42 -5.77 -37.75
C LEU A 250 -27.27 -6.32 -36.61
N ARG A 251 -28.59 -6.09 -36.65
CA ARG A 251 -29.55 -6.64 -35.68
C ARG A 251 -29.45 -8.16 -35.59
N ARG A 252 -29.44 -8.85 -36.74
CA ARG A 252 -29.29 -10.31 -36.81
C ARG A 252 -27.95 -10.78 -36.24
N ALA A 253 -26.85 -10.11 -36.58
CA ALA A 253 -25.52 -10.45 -36.09
C ALA A 253 -25.41 -10.30 -34.56
N ALA A 254 -25.96 -9.22 -34.00
CA ALA A 254 -25.98 -8.97 -32.57
C ALA A 254 -26.79 -10.04 -31.81
N LEU A 255 -28.00 -10.34 -32.27
CA LEU A 255 -28.86 -11.37 -31.65
C LEU A 255 -28.27 -12.77 -31.77
N LEU A 256 -27.64 -13.11 -32.90
CA LEU A 256 -26.92 -14.38 -33.06
C LEU A 256 -25.75 -14.50 -32.07
N THR A 257 -24.99 -13.42 -31.89
CA THR A 257 -23.85 -13.38 -30.95
C THR A 257 -24.34 -13.58 -29.52
N GLY A 258 -25.42 -12.88 -29.13
CA GLY A 258 -26.06 -13.04 -27.83
C GLY A 258 -26.60 -14.44 -27.57
N TRP A 259 -27.27 -15.04 -28.57
CA TRP A 259 -27.73 -16.43 -28.51
C TRP A 259 -26.58 -17.41 -28.30
N ALA A 260 -25.48 -17.28 -29.06
CA ALA A 260 -24.32 -18.16 -28.93
C ALA A 260 -23.67 -18.09 -27.53
N LEU A 261 -23.58 -16.89 -26.94
CA LEU A 261 -23.07 -16.69 -25.57
C LEU A 261 -24.01 -17.32 -24.53
N ARG A 262 -25.32 -17.24 -24.74
CA ARG A 262 -26.30 -17.83 -23.82
C ARG A 262 -26.32 -19.35 -23.88
N GLU A 263 -26.26 -19.93 -25.07
CA GLU A 263 -26.15 -21.39 -25.25
C GLU A 263 -24.87 -21.94 -24.62
N GLU A 264 -23.76 -21.21 -24.71
CA GLU A 264 -22.53 -21.58 -24.02
C GLU A 264 -22.69 -21.56 -22.49
N ALA A 265 -23.35 -20.53 -21.93
CA ALA A 265 -23.63 -20.49 -20.49
C ALA A 265 -24.49 -21.69 -20.06
N VAL A 266 -25.54 -22.03 -20.83
CA VAL A 266 -26.35 -23.22 -20.60
C VAL A 266 -25.50 -24.50 -20.65
N ALA A 267 -24.63 -24.64 -21.64
CA ALA A 267 -23.76 -25.80 -21.81
C ALA A 267 -22.66 -25.90 -20.73
N SER A 268 -22.26 -24.78 -20.12
CA SER A 268 -21.12 -24.68 -19.20
C SER A 268 -21.50 -24.64 -17.72
N GLY A 269 -22.78 -24.87 -17.37
CA GLY A 269 -23.24 -24.88 -15.98
C GLY A 269 -24.60 -24.23 -15.72
N GLY A 270 -25.27 -23.72 -16.76
CA GLY A 270 -26.56 -23.04 -16.65
C GLY A 270 -26.42 -21.51 -16.69
N VAL A 271 -27.53 -20.82 -16.97
CA VAL A 271 -27.56 -19.35 -16.88
C VAL A 271 -27.59 -18.93 -15.41
N PRO A 272 -26.75 -17.97 -14.99
CA PRO A 272 -26.75 -17.47 -13.61
C PRO A 272 -28.13 -17.06 -13.09
N GLU A 273 -28.38 -17.33 -11.81
CA GLU A 273 -29.67 -17.05 -11.15
C GLU A 273 -30.04 -15.56 -11.18
N LEU A 274 -29.06 -14.66 -11.06
CA LEU A 274 -29.30 -13.22 -11.20
C LEU A 274 -29.85 -12.88 -12.59
N ASP A 275 -29.25 -13.40 -13.66
CA ASP A 275 -29.71 -13.16 -15.03
C ASP A 275 -31.07 -13.81 -15.28
N LEU A 276 -31.35 -14.98 -14.70
CA LEU A 276 -32.70 -15.58 -14.75
C LEU A 276 -33.75 -14.72 -14.03
N ARG A 277 -33.41 -14.04 -12.92
CA ARG A 277 -34.30 -13.08 -12.25
C ARG A 277 -34.51 -11.83 -13.09
N ARG A 278 -33.45 -11.29 -13.69
CA ARG A 278 -33.52 -10.16 -14.62
C ARG A 278 -34.41 -10.49 -15.82
N GLU A 279 -34.19 -11.64 -16.47
CA GLU A 279 -35.01 -12.13 -17.59
C GLU A 279 -36.49 -12.29 -17.22
N ARG A 280 -36.80 -12.84 -16.02
CA ARG A 280 -38.17 -12.93 -15.50
C ARG A 280 -38.81 -11.55 -15.32
N TRP A 281 -38.07 -10.61 -14.73
CA TRP A 281 -38.54 -9.24 -14.54
C TRP A 281 -38.78 -8.52 -15.86
N MET A 282 -37.84 -8.62 -16.82
CA MET A 282 -37.97 -8.06 -18.16
C MET A 282 -39.21 -8.59 -18.90
N ARG A 283 -39.48 -9.90 -18.82
CA ARG A 283 -40.71 -10.51 -19.37
C ARG A 283 -41.98 -9.96 -18.70
N ALA A 284 -41.97 -9.78 -17.37
CA ALA A 284 -43.09 -9.19 -16.65
C ALA A 284 -43.33 -7.73 -17.07
N CYS A 285 -42.29 -6.94 -17.27
CA CYS A 285 -42.37 -5.58 -17.81
C CYS A 285 -42.95 -5.57 -19.22
N LEU A 286 -42.51 -6.48 -20.09
CA LEU A 286 -43.06 -6.62 -21.45
C LEU A 286 -44.55 -6.97 -21.41
N ALA A 287 -44.92 -7.99 -20.63
CA ALA A 287 -46.31 -8.41 -20.50
C ALA A 287 -47.21 -7.27 -19.99
N ALA A 288 -46.72 -6.49 -19.01
CA ALA A 288 -47.42 -5.32 -18.49
C ALA A 288 -47.55 -4.17 -19.51
N ALA A 289 -46.54 -3.99 -20.37
CA ALA A 289 -46.52 -2.93 -21.38
C ALA A 289 -47.37 -3.24 -22.63
N THR A 290 -47.75 -4.51 -22.83
CA THR A 290 -48.54 -4.96 -24.00
C THR A 290 -49.94 -5.45 -23.62
N VAL A 291 -50.37 -5.25 -22.37
CA VAL A 291 -51.70 -5.68 -21.88
C VAL A 291 -52.84 -5.10 -22.72
N GLN A 292 -52.68 -3.89 -23.27
CA GLN A 292 -53.71 -3.24 -24.10
C GLN A 292 -53.49 -3.45 -25.60
N GLY A 293 -52.58 -4.36 -25.98
CA GLY A 293 -52.28 -4.68 -27.38
C GLY A 293 -51.24 -3.76 -28.03
N GLU A 294 -50.51 -2.97 -27.24
CA GLU A 294 -49.44 -2.09 -27.72
C GLU A 294 -48.30 -2.89 -28.40
N ARG A 295 -47.75 -2.32 -29.47
CA ARG A 295 -46.61 -2.91 -30.17
C ARG A 295 -45.31 -2.52 -29.46
N ALA A 296 -44.70 -3.44 -28.71
CA ALA A 296 -43.46 -3.19 -27.98
C ALA A 296 -42.17 -3.49 -28.78
N ALA A 297 -41.22 -2.55 -28.78
CA ALA A 297 -39.81 -2.83 -29.10
C ALA A 297 -39.01 -3.02 -27.81
N VAL A 298 -38.10 -3.98 -27.79
CA VAL A 298 -37.31 -4.33 -26.60
C VAL A 298 -35.82 -4.27 -26.95
N LEU A 299 -35.11 -3.37 -26.28
CA LEU A 299 -33.69 -3.15 -26.41
C LEU A 299 -32.98 -3.62 -25.14
N VAL A 300 -32.32 -4.78 -25.24
CA VAL A 300 -31.68 -5.49 -24.13
C VAL A 300 -30.31 -6.00 -24.55
N GLY A 301 -29.43 -6.23 -23.59
CA GLY A 301 -28.18 -6.95 -23.75
C GLY A 301 -28.42 -8.20 -24.58
N ALA A 302 -27.65 -8.39 -25.65
CA ALA A 302 -27.92 -9.44 -26.64
C ALA A 302 -28.02 -10.84 -26.01
N PHE A 303 -27.30 -11.07 -24.91
CA PHE A 303 -27.37 -12.29 -24.09
C PHE A 303 -28.79 -12.61 -23.59
N HIS A 304 -29.58 -11.59 -23.23
CA HIS A 304 -30.94 -11.75 -22.72
C HIS A 304 -32.01 -11.90 -23.82
N GLY A 305 -31.68 -11.62 -25.08
CA GLY A 305 -32.60 -11.71 -26.22
C GLY A 305 -33.38 -13.05 -26.31
N PRO A 306 -32.71 -14.21 -26.21
CA PRO A 306 -33.38 -15.53 -26.22
C PRO A 306 -34.43 -15.73 -25.13
N ALA A 307 -34.33 -15.01 -24.02
CA ALA A 307 -35.26 -15.15 -22.90
C ALA A 307 -36.70 -14.72 -23.24
N PHE A 308 -36.89 -13.97 -24.32
CA PHE A 308 -38.19 -13.51 -24.81
C PHE A 308 -38.88 -14.52 -25.75
N LEU A 309 -38.20 -15.59 -26.16
CA LEU A 309 -38.78 -16.67 -26.95
C LEU A 309 -39.33 -17.83 -26.10
N ALA A 310 -38.95 -17.90 -24.82
CA ALA A 310 -39.43 -18.93 -23.91
C ALA A 310 -40.92 -18.73 -23.58
N PRO A 311 -41.76 -19.79 -23.58
CA PRO A 311 -43.14 -19.69 -23.13
C PRO A 311 -43.18 -19.17 -21.68
N ALA A 312 -44.16 -18.33 -21.37
CA ALA A 312 -44.39 -17.87 -20.01
C ALA A 312 -44.85 -19.06 -19.16
N ASP A 313 -43.92 -19.81 -18.58
CA ASP A 313 -44.26 -20.81 -17.57
C ASP A 313 -44.98 -20.10 -16.42
N GLY A 314 -46.10 -20.70 -15.99
CA GLY A 314 -47.12 -20.13 -15.12
C GLY A 314 -46.72 -19.85 -13.67
N ASP A 315 -45.50 -19.37 -13.42
CA ASP A 315 -45.09 -18.84 -12.13
C ASP A 315 -45.45 -17.37 -12.04
N THR A 316 -46.62 -17.12 -11.46
CA THR A 316 -47.09 -15.80 -11.06
C THR A 316 -46.18 -15.20 -9.98
N LEU A 317 -45.15 -14.45 -10.38
CA LEU A 317 -44.78 -13.27 -9.60
C LEU A 317 -45.95 -12.30 -9.66
N PRO A 318 -46.28 -11.58 -8.56
CA PRO A 318 -47.41 -10.67 -8.56
C PRO A 318 -47.26 -9.68 -9.71
N PRO A 319 -48.33 -9.40 -10.47
CA PRO A 319 -48.25 -8.52 -11.63
C PRO A 319 -47.60 -7.22 -11.19
N ALA A 320 -46.65 -6.72 -11.99
CA ALA A 320 -46.05 -5.42 -11.79
C ALA A 320 -47.20 -4.43 -11.56
N ARG A 321 -47.34 -4.02 -10.29
CA ARG A 321 -48.39 -3.11 -9.87
C ARG A 321 -48.19 -1.79 -10.62
N SER A 322 -49.24 -0.98 -10.67
CA SER A 322 -49.37 0.21 -11.53
C SER A 322 -48.11 1.12 -11.54
N PRO A 323 -47.96 2.04 -12.51
CA PRO A 323 -46.90 3.05 -12.48
C PRO A 323 -46.76 3.80 -11.14
N ALA A 324 -47.85 3.92 -10.37
CA ALA A 324 -47.85 4.50 -9.03
C ALA A 324 -47.16 3.59 -7.97
N ASP A 325 -47.28 2.27 -8.08
CA ASP A 325 -46.64 1.32 -7.17
C ASP A 325 -45.13 1.19 -7.41
N ARG A 326 -44.68 1.36 -8.67
CA ARG A 326 -43.25 1.48 -9.00
C ARG A 326 -42.63 2.72 -8.37
N LYS A 327 -43.38 3.83 -8.36
CA LYS A 327 -42.99 5.08 -7.72
C LYS A 327 -42.93 4.96 -6.20
N ALA A 328 -43.84 4.20 -5.60
CA ALA A 328 -43.83 3.91 -4.16
C ALA A 328 -42.65 3.00 -3.74
N GLN A 329 -42.27 2.01 -4.56
CA GLN A 329 -41.09 1.16 -4.30
C GLN A 329 -39.76 1.89 -4.53
N ALA A 330 -39.68 2.77 -5.53
CA ALA A 330 -38.51 3.65 -5.71
C ALA A 330 -38.35 4.64 -4.54
N ALA A 331 -39.47 5.11 -3.96
CA ALA A 331 -39.47 5.97 -2.78
C ALA A 331 -39.07 5.24 -1.48
N ASP A 332 -39.23 3.91 -1.43
CA ASP A 332 -38.74 3.04 -0.35
C ASP A 332 -37.29 2.55 -0.63
N SER A 333 -36.67 2.96 -1.74
CA SER A 333 -35.32 2.52 -2.08
C SER A 333 -34.30 3.21 -1.18
N THR A 334 -33.37 2.41 -0.62
CA THR A 334 -32.23 2.90 0.14
C THR A 334 -31.16 3.54 -0.76
N TRP A 335 -31.42 3.76 -2.05
CA TRP A 335 -30.43 4.17 -3.03
C TRP A 335 -30.61 5.64 -3.43
N THR A 336 -29.50 6.38 -3.45
CA THR A 336 -29.46 7.73 -4.02
C THR A 336 -29.00 7.64 -5.47
N THR A 337 -29.83 8.11 -6.41
CA THR A 337 -29.52 8.14 -7.84
C THR A 337 -29.32 9.58 -8.32
N SER A 338 -28.39 9.79 -9.27
CA SER A 338 -28.17 11.10 -9.89
C SER A 338 -27.65 10.97 -11.32
N LEU A 339 -27.92 12.00 -12.15
CA LEU A 339 -27.28 12.17 -13.44
C LEU A 339 -26.03 13.05 -13.29
N ILE A 340 -24.86 12.51 -13.61
CA ILE A 340 -23.57 13.20 -13.44
C ILE A 340 -22.82 13.36 -14.78
N PRO A 341 -21.98 14.40 -14.92
CA PRO A 341 -20.99 14.48 -16.00
C PRO A 341 -20.06 13.26 -16.00
N TYR A 342 -19.64 12.83 -17.20
CA TYR A 342 -18.65 11.76 -17.37
C TYR A 342 -17.63 12.16 -18.44
N CYS A 343 -16.59 11.35 -18.66
CA CYS A 343 -15.58 11.64 -19.68
C CYS A 343 -15.03 10.38 -20.34
N TYR A 344 -14.42 10.54 -21.51
CA TYR A 344 -13.86 9.43 -22.29
C TYR A 344 -12.74 8.68 -21.54
N ALA A 345 -11.91 9.39 -20.79
CA ALA A 345 -10.87 8.75 -19.97
C ALA A 345 -11.42 7.77 -18.92
N LEU A 346 -12.66 7.99 -18.43
CA LEU A 346 -13.33 7.08 -17.50
C LEU A 346 -14.21 6.03 -18.21
N LEU A 347 -14.54 6.24 -19.48
CA LEU A 347 -15.19 5.22 -20.31
C LEU A 347 -14.22 4.17 -20.82
N ASP A 348 -12.93 4.54 -20.93
CA ASP A 348 -11.91 3.62 -21.39
C ASP A 348 -11.79 2.42 -20.46
N GLU A 349 -11.82 1.21 -21.02
CA GLU A 349 -11.71 -0.05 -20.29
C GLU A 349 -10.49 -0.08 -19.35
N ARG A 350 -9.38 0.59 -19.72
CA ARG A 350 -8.13 0.62 -18.93
C ARG A 350 -8.24 1.46 -17.66
N SER A 351 -9.34 2.20 -17.47
CA SER A 351 -9.64 2.94 -16.23
C SER A 351 -10.12 2.03 -15.08
N GLY A 352 -10.40 0.76 -15.36
CA GLY A 352 -10.94 -0.19 -14.39
C GLY A 352 -12.47 -0.27 -14.38
N TYR A 353 -13.17 0.36 -15.33
CA TYR A 353 -14.61 0.16 -15.54
C TYR A 353 -14.86 -1.14 -16.33
N PRO A 354 -15.47 -2.19 -15.73
CA PRO A 354 -15.51 -3.53 -16.37
C PRO A 354 -16.40 -3.62 -17.61
N ALA A 355 -17.38 -2.73 -17.75
CA ALA A 355 -18.18 -2.56 -18.97
C ALA A 355 -17.67 -1.41 -19.86
N GLY A 356 -16.44 -0.95 -19.64
CA GLY A 356 -15.79 0.09 -20.43
C GLY A 356 -15.52 -0.35 -21.86
N ILE A 357 -15.26 0.63 -22.71
CA ILE A 357 -14.95 0.40 -24.12
C ILE A 357 -13.55 0.90 -24.43
N ARG A 358 -12.75 0.14 -25.17
CA ARG A 358 -11.43 0.62 -25.57
C ARG A 358 -11.53 1.74 -26.59
N ASP A 359 -10.65 2.71 -26.42
CA ASP A 359 -10.39 3.74 -27.41
C ASP A 359 -11.68 4.53 -27.76
N PRO A 360 -12.38 5.15 -26.79
CA PRO A 360 -13.72 5.74 -26.97
C PRO A 360 -13.81 6.85 -28.03
N GLU A 361 -12.74 7.63 -28.27
CA GLU A 361 -12.72 8.60 -29.38
C GLU A 361 -12.75 7.89 -30.74
N TRP A 362 -12.06 6.74 -30.88
CA TRP A 362 -12.18 5.92 -32.08
C TRP A 362 -13.63 5.43 -32.28
N GLN A 363 -14.29 4.99 -31.21
CA GLN A 363 -15.69 4.54 -31.29
C GLN A 363 -16.62 5.67 -31.71
N HIS A 364 -16.37 6.90 -31.25
CA HIS A 364 -17.13 8.07 -31.69
C HIS A 364 -16.93 8.36 -33.18
N LEU A 365 -15.71 8.19 -33.71
CA LEU A 365 -15.46 8.31 -35.15
C LEU A 365 -16.19 7.22 -35.96
N VAL A 366 -16.28 6.00 -35.44
CA VAL A 366 -17.07 4.91 -36.06
C VAL A 366 -18.55 5.26 -36.09
N LEU A 367 -19.07 5.83 -35.00
CA LEU A 367 -20.45 6.33 -34.93
C LEU A 367 -20.71 7.42 -35.97
N GLU A 368 -19.81 8.41 -36.09
CA GLU A 368 -19.91 9.49 -37.08
C GLU A 368 -19.86 8.97 -38.52
N ALA A 369 -19.11 7.88 -38.78
CA ALA A 369 -19.09 7.22 -40.09
C ALA A 369 -20.42 6.50 -40.41
N ALA A 370 -21.24 6.19 -39.39
CA ALA A 370 -22.59 5.63 -39.52
C ALA A 370 -22.72 4.44 -40.48
N GLY A 371 -21.70 3.57 -40.50
CA GLY A 371 -21.66 2.38 -41.37
C GLY A 371 -21.22 2.64 -42.82
N ASP A 372 -20.84 3.87 -43.20
CA ASP A 372 -20.24 4.16 -44.51
C ASP A 372 -18.74 3.77 -44.53
N PRO A 373 -18.32 2.80 -45.39
CA PRO A 373 -16.92 2.41 -45.51
C PRO A 373 -15.98 3.55 -45.87
N ALA A 374 -16.40 4.49 -46.73
CA ALA A 374 -15.55 5.59 -47.18
C ALA A 374 -15.31 6.61 -46.06
N ALA A 375 -16.37 6.96 -45.31
CA ALA A 375 -16.26 7.83 -44.15
C ALA A 375 -15.37 7.23 -43.04
N LEU A 376 -15.41 5.89 -42.87
CA LEU A 376 -14.56 5.19 -41.92
C LEU A 376 -13.08 5.20 -42.35
N GLU A 377 -12.79 5.04 -43.65
CA GLU A 377 -11.42 5.17 -44.18
C GLU A 377 -10.86 6.60 -44.00
N ASP A 378 -11.70 7.61 -44.19
CA ASP A 378 -11.36 9.00 -43.90
C ASP A 378 -11.09 9.22 -42.40
N ALA A 379 -11.89 8.64 -41.52
CA ALA A 379 -11.68 8.69 -40.07
C ALA A 379 -10.37 8.00 -39.65
N LEU A 380 -10.05 6.85 -40.23
CA LEU A 380 -8.78 6.15 -40.03
C LEU A 380 -7.60 7.02 -40.45
N THR A 381 -7.71 7.67 -41.61
CA THR A 381 -6.69 8.60 -42.10
C THR A 381 -6.48 9.77 -41.14
N ARG A 382 -7.56 10.40 -40.64
CA ARG A 382 -7.47 11.48 -39.65
C ARG A 382 -6.83 11.00 -38.34
N ALA A 383 -7.18 9.81 -37.86
CA ALA A 383 -6.61 9.23 -36.65
C ALA A 383 -5.10 8.97 -36.81
N ALA A 384 -4.67 8.37 -37.92
CA ALA A 384 -3.26 8.14 -38.22
C ALA A 384 -2.45 9.45 -38.26
N VAL A 385 -2.98 10.49 -38.92
CA VAL A 385 -2.35 11.82 -38.96
C VAL A 385 -2.23 12.44 -37.56
N ARG A 386 -3.27 12.33 -36.72
CA ARG A 386 -3.25 12.81 -35.33
C ARG A 386 -2.21 12.05 -34.48
N VAL A 387 -2.10 10.73 -34.63
CA VAL A 387 -1.09 9.93 -33.92
C VAL A 387 0.32 10.38 -34.31
N CYS A 388 0.61 10.56 -35.60
CA CYS A 388 1.91 11.07 -36.05
C CYS A 388 2.19 12.50 -35.56
N ALA A 389 1.16 13.35 -35.43
CA ALA A 389 1.28 14.69 -34.88
C ALA A 389 1.59 14.67 -33.37
N GLU A 390 0.90 13.85 -32.58
CA GLU A 390 1.18 13.69 -31.14
C GLU A 390 2.56 13.08 -30.89
N LEU A 391 2.97 12.10 -31.70
CA LEU A 391 4.31 11.51 -31.59
C LEU A 391 5.42 12.55 -31.84
N ARG A 392 5.21 13.46 -32.80
CA ARG A 392 6.08 14.63 -33.00
C ARG A 392 6.10 15.57 -31.81
N ALA A 393 4.95 15.84 -31.20
CA ALA A 393 4.86 16.70 -30.01
C ALA A 393 5.61 16.09 -28.80
N LEU A 394 5.74 14.77 -28.74
CA LEU A 394 6.54 14.04 -27.75
C LEU A 394 8.05 14.01 -28.07
N GLY A 395 8.52 14.71 -29.11
CA GLY A 395 9.93 14.79 -29.48
C GLY A 395 10.42 13.67 -30.41
N HIS A 396 9.52 12.84 -30.95
CA HIS A 396 9.89 11.75 -31.85
C HIS A 396 9.54 12.08 -33.32
N PRO A 397 10.47 11.92 -34.28
CA PRO A 397 10.20 12.24 -35.68
C PRO A 397 9.14 11.31 -36.26
N SER A 398 8.08 11.88 -36.83
CA SER A 398 7.09 11.18 -37.63
C SER A 398 6.44 12.13 -38.63
N GLY A 399 6.07 11.66 -39.82
CA GLY A 399 5.59 12.51 -40.90
C GLY A 399 4.39 11.95 -41.68
N PRO A 400 3.92 12.69 -42.70
CA PRO A 400 2.82 12.24 -43.57
C PRO A 400 3.10 10.93 -44.30
N ALA A 401 4.37 10.60 -44.56
CA ALA A 401 4.77 9.32 -45.15
C ALA A 401 4.40 8.14 -44.24
N ASP A 402 4.67 8.27 -42.92
CA ASP A 402 4.29 7.25 -41.94
C ASP A 402 2.77 7.12 -41.85
N ALA A 403 2.05 8.24 -41.83
CA ALA A 403 0.58 8.23 -41.80
C ALA A 403 0.00 7.53 -43.04
N ARG A 404 0.54 7.80 -44.22
CA ARG A 404 0.15 7.12 -45.47
C ARG A 404 0.42 5.62 -45.40
N GLU A 405 1.56 5.23 -44.84
CA GLU A 405 1.94 3.82 -44.70
C GLU A 405 1.04 3.10 -43.67
N ILE A 406 0.68 3.75 -42.56
CA ILE A 406 -0.29 3.24 -41.58
C ILE A 406 -1.64 2.97 -42.26
N VAL A 407 -2.17 3.94 -43.01
CA VAL A 407 -3.46 3.80 -43.70
C VAL A 407 -3.41 2.67 -44.73
N ARG A 408 -2.33 2.63 -45.54
CA ARG A 408 -2.12 1.56 -46.53
C ARG A 408 -2.10 0.18 -45.87
N LEU A 409 -1.28 0.01 -44.82
CA LEU A 409 -1.12 -1.26 -44.12
C LEU A 409 -2.42 -1.69 -43.42
N ALA A 410 -3.14 -0.77 -42.78
CA ALA A 410 -4.44 -1.07 -42.18
C ALA A 410 -5.45 -1.56 -43.23
N GLY A 411 -5.49 -0.92 -44.39
CA GLY A 411 -6.32 -1.35 -45.52
C GLY A 411 -5.92 -2.71 -46.10
N ASP A 412 -4.61 -3.00 -46.20
CA ASP A 412 -4.11 -4.31 -46.62
C ASP A 412 -4.47 -5.41 -45.62
N LEU A 413 -4.35 -5.14 -44.31
CA LEU A 413 -4.77 -6.07 -43.26
C LEU A 413 -6.27 -6.35 -43.33
N ALA A 414 -7.09 -5.33 -43.56
CA ALA A 414 -8.55 -5.50 -43.74
C ALA A 414 -8.86 -6.41 -44.93
N ARG A 415 -8.21 -6.20 -46.09
CA ARG A 415 -8.36 -7.04 -47.29
C ARG A 415 -7.93 -8.49 -47.03
N LEU A 416 -6.78 -8.70 -46.39
CA LEU A 416 -6.29 -10.03 -46.04
C LEU A 416 -7.25 -10.77 -45.09
N ARG A 417 -7.98 -10.02 -44.26
CA ARG A 417 -8.95 -10.53 -43.29
C ARG A 417 -10.38 -10.60 -43.84
N GLY A 418 -10.61 -10.29 -45.10
CA GLY A 418 -11.93 -10.28 -45.72
C GLY A 418 -12.91 -9.28 -45.08
N LEU A 419 -12.41 -8.19 -44.51
CA LEU A 419 -13.23 -7.14 -43.92
C LEU A 419 -13.66 -6.09 -44.97
N PRO A 420 -14.86 -5.48 -44.82
CA PRO A 420 -15.32 -4.43 -45.72
C PRO A 420 -14.52 -3.13 -45.60
N ALA A 421 -14.01 -2.83 -44.41
CA ALA A 421 -13.14 -1.68 -44.13
C ALA A 421 -12.20 -2.00 -42.96
N ALA A 422 -11.15 -1.19 -42.80
CA ALA A 422 -10.20 -1.33 -41.70
C ALA A 422 -10.79 -0.79 -40.38
N GLY A 423 -10.78 -1.62 -39.34
CA GLY A 423 -11.28 -1.25 -38.02
C GLY A 423 -10.18 -0.88 -37.04
N ARG A 424 -10.54 -0.83 -35.74
CA ARG A 424 -9.63 -0.52 -34.63
C ARG A 424 -8.40 -1.43 -34.62
N GLY A 425 -8.62 -2.73 -34.78
CA GLY A 425 -7.56 -3.75 -34.72
C GLY A 425 -6.52 -3.57 -35.83
N GLU A 426 -6.97 -3.32 -37.06
CA GLU A 426 -6.10 -3.04 -38.20
C GLU A 426 -5.31 -1.74 -38.01
N LEU A 427 -5.95 -0.68 -37.48
CA LEU A 427 -5.27 0.58 -37.19
C LEU A 427 -4.17 0.41 -36.13
N VAL A 428 -4.48 -0.22 -35.00
CA VAL A 428 -3.53 -0.42 -33.89
C VAL A 428 -2.30 -1.19 -34.35
N GLU A 429 -2.51 -2.27 -35.11
CA GLU A 429 -1.44 -3.09 -35.64
C GLU A 429 -0.60 -2.36 -36.69
N ALA A 430 -1.25 -1.58 -37.56
CA ALA A 430 -0.55 -0.78 -38.56
C ALA A 430 0.32 0.30 -37.88
N VAL A 431 -0.20 0.98 -36.85
CA VAL A 431 0.55 1.97 -36.07
C VAL A 431 1.73 1.33 -35.36
N GLN A 432 1.55 0.17 -34.71
CA GLN A 432 2.62 -0.55 -34.04
C GLN A 432 3.69 -1.01 -35.04
N THR A 433 3.29 -1.51 -36.20
CA THR A 433 4.21 -1.99 -37.23
C THR A 433 5.02 -0.85 -37.83
N VAL A 434 4.37 0.26 -38.19
CA VAL A 434 5.02 1.40 -38.87
C VAL A 434 5.83 2.26 -37.90
N LEU A 435 5.29 2.58 -36.71
CA LEU A 435 5.91 3.54 -35.79
C LEU A 435 6.74 2.90 -34.67
N ALA A 436 6.33 1.74 -34.14
CA ALA A 436 7.03 1.08 -33.05
C ALA A 436 8.02 0.01 -33.53
N GLN A 437 7.85 -0.54 -34.75
CA GLN A 437 8.78 -1.48 -35.40
C GLN A 437 9.16 -2.70 -34.53
N GLY A 438 8.28 -3.11 -33.61
CA GLY A 438 8.52 -4.24 -32.70
C GLY A 438 9.38 -3.93 -31.48
N GLU A 439 9.75 -2.67 -31.22
CA GLU A 439 10.46 -2.27 -30.00
C GLU A 439 9.47 -1.87 -28.88
N PRO A 440 9.30 -2.67 -27.82
CA PRO A 440 8.34 -2.38 -26.75
C PRO A 440 8.81 -1.27 -25.79
N TYR A 441 10.11 -0.99 -25.74
CA TYR A 441 10.72 0.04 -24.90
C TYR A 441 11.12 1.27 -25.73
N GLY A 442 11.45 2.39 -25.06
CA GLY A 442 11.83 3.63 -25.77
C GLY A 442 10.69 4.20 -26.63
N ARG A 443 10.85 4.17 -27.96
CA ARG A 443 9.90 4.71 -28.94
C ARG A 443 8.52 4.05 -28.85
N GLY A 444 8.46 2.75 -28.54
CA GLY A 444 7.20 2.02 -28.33
C GLY A 444 6.33 2.65 -27.23
N ARG A 445 6.92 3.15 -26.14
CA ARG A 445 6.17 3.86 -25.08
C ARG A 445 5.63 5.22 -25.54
N ALA A 446 6.39 5.95 -26.35
CA ALA A 446 5.93 7.21 -26.91
C ALA A 446 4.79 7.01 -27.92
N VAL A 447 4.87 5.97 -28.75
CA VAL A 447 3.77 5.56 -29.65
C VAL A 447 2.54 5.17 -28.86
N ALA A 448 2.67 4.34 -27.81
CA ALA A 448 1.55 3.98 -26.95
C ALA A 448 0.89 5.20 -26.29
N ARG A 449 1.68 6.16 -25.80
CA ARG A 449 1.18 7.42 -25.20
C ARG A 449 0.48 8.33 -26.24
N ALA A 450 1.00 8.39 -27.46
CA ALA A 450 0.37 9.13 -28.56
C ALA A 450 -0.97 8.48 -28.97
N MET A 451 -0.99 7.14 -29.09
CA MET A 451 -2.22 6.39 -29.37
C MET A 451 -3.25 6.57 -28.26
N GLU A 452 -2.85 6.48 -26.99
CA GLU A 452 -3.75 6.71 -25.84
C GLU A 452 -4.41 8.09 -25.93
N ARG A 453 -3.64 9.16 -26.13
CA ARG A 453 -4.20 10.52 -26.26
C ARG A 453 -5.18 10.67 -27.43
N VAL A 454 -4.85 10.10 -28.59
CA VAL A 454 -5.65 10.26 -29.81
C VAL A 454 -6.88 9.37 -29.82
N LEU A 455 -6.73 8.12 -29.41
CA LEU A 455 -7.78 7.09 -29.50
C LEU A 455 -8.71 7.09 -28.28
N VAL A 456 -8.26 7.52 -27.10
CA VAL A 456 -9.15 7.75 -25.95
C VAL A 456 -9.81 9.12 -26.03
N GLY A 457 -9.05 10.17 -26.39
CA GLY A 457 -9.55 11.54 -26.48
C GLY A 457 -9.82 12.19 -25.12
N THR A 458 -10.33 13.43 -25.16
CA THR A 458 -10.52 14.29 -23.97
C THR A 458 -11.96 14.80 -23.81
N ARG A 459 -12.92 14.20 -24.52
CA ARG A 459 -14.32 14.63 -24.47
C ARG A 459 -14.92 14.41 -23.08
N THR A 460 -15.70 15.39 -22.64
CA THR A 460 -16.39 15.43 -21.34
C THR A 460 -17.82 15.87 -21.59
N GLY A 461 -18.79 15.17 -21.03
CA GLY A 461 -20.20 15.50 -21.21
C GLY A 461 -20.75 16.37 -20.08
N ARG A 462 -21.99 16.83 -20.26
CA ARG A 462 -22.68 17.72 -19.34
C ARG A 462 -24.19 17.40 -19.29
N PRO A 463 -24.77 17.18 -18.10
CA PRO A 463 -26.23 17.13 -17.94
C PRO A 463 -26.90 18.45 -18.34
N ALA A 464 -28.18 18.39 -18.72
CA ALA A 464 -29.00 19.57 -18.96
C ALA A 464 -28.99 20.53 -17.74
N PRO A 465 -28.99 21.87 -17.95
CA PRO A 465 -28.91 22.85 -16.86
C PRO A 465 -30.00 22.69 -15.78
N ASP A 466 -31.21 22.32 -16.20
CA ASP A 466 -32.38 22.17 -15.32
C ASP A 466 -32.50 20.77 -14.70
N ALA A 467 -31.55 19.86 -14.98
CA ALA A 467 -31.57 18.52 -14.40
C ALA A 467 -31.57 18.60 -12.85
N PRO A 468 -32.33 17.75 -12.15
CA PRO A 468 -32.41 17.77 -10.70
C PRO A 468 -31.03 17.63 -10.06
N ARG A 469 -30.63 18.64 -9.30
CA ARG A 469 -29.39 18.63 -8.51
C ARG A 469 -29.78 18.90 -7.06
N SER A 470 -29.70 17.88 -6.22
CA SER A 470 -30.03 18.01 -4.79
C SER A 470 -28.85 17.57 -3.92
N GLY A 471 -28.78 18.14 -2.71
CA GLY A 471 -27.82 17.73 -1.68
C GLY A 471 -26.51 18.52 -1.65
N LEU A 472 -25.43 17.81 -1.32
CA LEU A 472 -24.11 18.36 -1.03
C LEU A 472 -23.38 18.94 -2.26
N ALA A 473 -23.63 18.41 -3.45
CA ALA A 473 -22.86 18.76 -4.65
C ALA A 473 -22.99 20.26 -5.05
N PRO A 474 -24.19 20.86 -5.17
CA PRO A 474 -24.31 22.29 -5.44
C PRO A 474 -23.68 23.17 -4.34
N ALA A 475 -23.79 22.77 -3.07
CA ALA A 475 -23.21 23.51 -1.96
C ALA A 475 -21.68 23.53 -2.02
N VAL A 476 -21.05 22.38 -2.29
CA VAL A 476 -19.60 22.26 -2.44
C VAL A 476 -19.11 23.01 -3.67
N GLU A 477 -19.80 22.91 -4.81
CA GLU A 477 -19.41 23.65 -6.01
C GLU A 477 -19.46 25.17 -5.82
N ALA A 478 -20.49 25.68 -5.12
CA ALA A 478 -20.56 27.09 -4.75
C ALA A 478 -19.40 27.50 -3.82
N GLU A 479 -19.07 26.66 -2.83
CA GLU A 479 -17.95 26.88 -1.91
C GLU A 479 -16.59 26.87 -2.65
N LEU A 480 -16.39 25.95 -3.61
CA LEU A 480 -15.20 25.87 -4.46
C LEU A 480 -15.05 27.12 -5.34
N ALA A 481 -16.14 27.57 -5.96
CA ALA A 481 -16.14 28.78 -6.78
C ALA A 481 -15.77 30.02 -5.95
N GLU A 482 -16.38 30.19 -4.77
CA GLU A 482 -16.07 31.29 -3.85
C GLU A 482 -14.59 31.28 -3.40
N LEU A 483 -14.05 30.09 -3.12
CA LEU A 483 -12.66 29.87 -2.69
C LEU A 483 -11.65 29.84 -3.86
N GLY A 484 -12.11 29.97 -5.10
CA GLY A 484 -11.30 29.97 -6.32
C GLY A 484 -10.49 28.69 -6.46
N LEU A 485 -11.11 27.56 -6.14
CA LEU A 485 -10.59 26.20 -6.27
C LEU A 485 -11.15 25.54 -7.54
N PRO A 486 -10.47 24.55 -8.15
CA PRO A 486 -10.95 23.89 -9.36
C PRO A 486 -12.34 23.28 -9.20
N GLY A 487 -13.26 23.61 -10.11
CA GLY A 487 -14.65 23.13 -10.09
C GLY A 487 -15.00 22.26 -11.31
N PRO A 488 -16.30 21.94 -11.51
CA PRO A 488 -16.77 21.12 -12.63
C PRO A 488 -16.37 21.64 -14.01
N ALA A 489 -16.29 22.97 -14.19
CA ALA A 489 -15.91 23.60 -15.44
C ALA A 489 -14.42 23.41 -15.81
N ASP A 490 -13.58 23.01 -14.84
CA ASP A 490 -12.13 22.84 -15.01
C ASP A 490 -11.75 21.38 -15.35
N SER A 491 -12.74 20.47 -15.37
CA SER A 491 -12.59 19.02 -15.52
C SER A 491 -11.88 18.57 -16.82
N GLY A 492 -11.90 19.40 -17.87
CA GLY A 492 -11.24 19.12 -19.16
C GLY A 492 -9.92 19.88 -19.41
N ARG A 493 -9.50 20.81 -18.54
CA ARG A 493 -8.34 21.69 -18.77
C ARG A 493 -7.30 21.76 -17.64
N ALA A 494 -7.62 21.36 -16.41
CA ALA A 494 -6.71 21.58 -15.28
C ALA A 494 -5.81 20.37 -14.97
N ALA A 495 -4.50 20.56 -15.15
CA ALA A 495 -3.49 19.81 -14.39
C ALA A 495 -3.76 20.00 -12.89
N ALA A 496 -3.45 18.98 -12.08
CA ALA A 496 -3.57 19.06 -10.64
C ALA A 496 -2.94 20.36 -10.11
N ARG A 497 -3.64 21.05 -9.20
CA ARG A 497 -3.20 22.34 -8.69
C ARG A 497 -2.55 22.16 -7.33
N ASP A 498 -1.27 22.50 -7.26
CA ASP A 498 -0.56 22.61 -6.00
C ASP A 498 -0.94 23.90 -5.26
N LEU A 499 -1.35 23.74 -4.00
CA LEU A 499 -1.71 24.81 -3.08
C LEU A 499 -0.79 24.77 -1.87
N ARG A 500 -0.28 25.93 -1.48
CA ARG A 500 0.36 26.14 -0.18
C ARG A 500 -0.53 27.08 0.61
N LEU A 501 -1.00 26.63 1.78
CA LEU A 501 -1.99 27.32 2.60
C LEU A 501 -1.34 27.76 3.93
N ASP A 502 -1.70 28.96 4.39
CA ASP A 502 -1.34 29.49 5.71
C ASP A 502 -2.63 29.78 6.51
N PRO A 503 -3.27 28.72 7.04
CA PRO A 503 -4.64 28.81 7.55
C PRO A 503 -4.77 29.60 8.86
N LEU A 504 -3.67 29.81 9.59
CA LEU A 504 -3.66 30.58 10.84
C LEU A 504 -3.55 32.09 10.60
N ARG A 505 -3.09 32.52 9.42
CA ARG A 505 -2.92 33.94 9.07
C ARG A 505 -3.93 34.43 8.04
N SER A 506 -4.40 33.56 7.15
CA SER A 506 -5.29 33.90 6.03
C SER A 506 -6.65 33.25 6.22
N GLU A 507 -7.70 34.07 6.39
CA GLU A 507 -9.09 33.60 6.52
C GLU A 507 -9.54 32.81 5.29
N ARG A 508 -9.11 33.20 4.09
CA ARG A 508 -9.41 32.48 2.86
C ARG A 508 -8.74 31.11 2.83
N ASP A 509 -7.48 31.01 3.27
CA ASP A 509 -6.77 29.74 3.32
C ASP A 509 -7.27 28.84 4.45
N ARG A 510 -7.75 29.42 5.55
CA ARG A 510 -8.49 28.71 6.61
C ARG A 510 -9.73 28.03 6.05
N ARG A 511 -10.55 28.76 5.28
CA ARG A 511 -11.76 28.20 4.65
C ARG A 511 -11.42 27.12 3.60
N ARG A 512 -10.34 27.31 2.83
CA ARG A 512 -9.84 26.28 1.90
C ARG A 512 -9.42 25.01 2.62
N GLU A 513 -8.62 25.12 3.68
CA GLU A 513 -8.18 23.96 4.45
C GLU A 513 -9.36 23.21 5.08
N LEU A 514 -10.33 23.95 5.63
CA LEU A 514 -11.55 23.34 6.21
C LEU A 514 -12.35 22.54 5.17
N LEU A 515 -12.56 23.09 3.98
CA LEU A 515 -13.26 22.38 2.91
C LEU A 515 -12.50 21.13 2.50
N LEU A 516 -11.18 21.22 2.30
CA LEU A 516 -10.35 20.08 1.91
C LEU A 516 -10.37 18.96 2.96
N ARG A 517 -10.28 19.29 4.26
CA ARG A 517 -10.39 18.33 5.36
C ARG A 517 -11.76 17.66 5.40
N ARG A 518 -12.85 18.43 5.24
CA ARG A 518 -14.23 17.90 5.21
C ARG A 518 -14.47 16.95 4.05
N LEU A 519 -14.02 17.31 2.85
CA LEU A 519 -14.12 16.44 1.68
C LEU A 519 -13.30 15.16 1.85
N ALA A 520 -12.09 15.25 2.40
CA ALA A 520 -11.26 14.08 2.71
C ALA A 520 -11.93 13.14 3.72
N VAL A 521 -12.52 13.68 4.80
CA VAL A 521 -13.29 12.89 5.78
C VAL A 521 -14.52 12.25 5.16
N CYS A 522 -15.20 12.92 4.23
CA CYS A 522 -16.33 12.35 3.49
C CYS A 522 -15.92 11.29 2.45
N GLY A 523 -14.62 11.01 2.29
CA GLY A 523 -14.11 10.10 1.26
C GLY A 523 -14.26 10.65 -0.16
N VAL A 524 -14.39 11.97 -0.33
CA VAL A 524 -14.51 12.62 -1.64
C VAL A 524 -13.11 12.86 -2.21
N PRO A 525 -12.74 12.23 -3.36
CA PRO A 525 -11.41 12.33 -3.93
C PRO A 525 -11.25 13.67 -4.68
N TYR A 526 -10.96 14.74 -3.92
CA TYR A 526 -10.77 16.10 -4.44
C TYR A 526 -9.37 16.65 -4.19
N GLY A 527 -8.80 16.40 -3.00
CA GLY A 527 -7.50 16.92 -2.61
C GLY A 527 -6.69 15.95 -1.78
N GLU A 528 -5.39 15.88 -2.05
CA GLU A 528 -4.43 15.05 -1.32
C GLU A 528 -3.43 15.94 -0.55
N PRO A 529 -3.24 15.72 0.76
CA PRO A 529 -2.27 16.47 1.55
C PRO A 529 -0.85 16.03 1.21
N GLN A 530 0.06 16.99 1.06
CA GLN A 530 1.48 16.78 0.77
C GLN A 530 2.30 17.02 2.04
N ALA A 531 3.26 16.13 2.33
CA ALA A 531 4.11 16.25 3.51
C ALA A 531 5.00 17.51 3.44
N VAL A 532 4.98 18.30 4.52
CA VAL A 532 5.83 19.49 4.69
C VAL A 532 6.64 19.30 5.97
N LEU A 533 7.97 19.20 5.84
CA LEU A 533 8.87 19.20 7.00
C LEU A 533 9.18 20.65 7.38
N GLY A 534 8.89 21.03 8.64
CA GLY A 534 9.32 22.31 9.17
C GLY A 534 10.83 22.33 9.42
N THR A 535 11.44 23.52 9.33
CA THR A 535 12.85 23.72 9.69
C THR A 535 13.07 23.40 11.16
N GLY A 536 14.01 22.49 11.45
CA GLY A 536 14.38 22.13 12.83
C GLY A 536 13.45 21.14 13.53
N GLY A 537 12.58 20.43 12.81
CA GLY A 537 11.69 19.42 13.41
C GLY A 537 10.42 19.98 14.07
N ALA A 538 10.16 21.28 13.91
CA ALA A 538 8.89 21.88 14.33
C ALA A 538 7.77 21.58 13.33
N ASP A 539 6.52 21.48 13.83
CA ASP A 539 5.33 21.32 12.99
C ASP A 539 5.23 22.45 11.96
N ALA A 540 4.95 22.08 10.71
CA ALA A 540 4.79 23.04 9.63
C ALA A 540 3.53 23.89 9.85
N LEU A 541 3.71 25.20 10.08
CA LEU A 541 2.61 26.17 10.20
C LEU A 541 1.83 26.37 8.88
N THR A 542 2.35 25.87 7.76
CA THR A 542 1.71 25.91 6.44
C THR A 542 1.42 24.51 5.95
N SER A 543 0.23 24.28 5.41
CA SER A 543 -0.16 23.02 4.78
C SER A 543 0.07 23.08 3.26
N ARG A 544 0.36 21.94 2.62
CA ARG A 544 0.44 21.82 1.16
C ARG A 544 -0.55 20.78 0.68
N TRP A 545 -1.27 21.08 -0.40
CA TRP A 545 -2.31 20.24 -0.97
C TRP A 545 -2.16 20.17 -2.49
N GLU A 546 -2.45 19.03 -3.07
CA GLU A 546 -2.65 18.87 -4.51
C GLU A 546 -4.16 18.65 -4.74
N VAL A 547 -4.82 19.51 -5.52
CA VAL A 547 -6.27 19.46 -5.72
C VAL A 547 -6.66 19.29 -7.18
N ARG A 548 -7.71 18.51 -7.44
CA ARG A 548 -8.26 18.27 -8.78
C ARG A 548 -9.75 17.92 -8.72
N TRP A 549 -10.52 18.45 -9.66
CA TRP A 549 -11.90 18.03 -9.85
C TRP A 549 -11.97 16.85 -10.83
N THR A 550 -12.61 15.76 -10.43
CA THR A 550 -12.83 14.57 -11.28
C THR A 550 -14.30 14.15 -11.26
N PRO A 551 -14.78 13.35 -12.22
CA PRO A 551 -16.14 12.80 -12.14
C PRO A 551 -16.37 11.92 -10.89
N ALA A 552 -15.33 11.27 -10.37
CA ALA A 552 -15.39 10.56 -9.09
C ALA A 552 -15.68 11.53 -7.93
N THR A 553 -15.14 12.76 -7.97
CA THR A 553 -15.49 13.83 -7.02
C THR A 553 -17.00 14.12 -7.06
N ALA A 554 -17.55 14.36 -8.26
CA ALA A 554 -18.99 14.67 -8.44
C ALA A 554 -19.91 13.54 -7.95
N ALA A 555 -19.52 12.30 -8.21
CA ALA A 555 -20.25 11.12 -7.76
C ALA A 555 -20.23 10.95 -6.23
N MET A 556 -19.04 11.03 -5.62
CA MET A 556 -18.88 10.86 -4.18
C MET A 556 -19.57 11.99 -3.40
N LEU A 557 -19.67 13.20 -3.96
CA LEU A 557 -20.49 14.28 -3.39
C LEU A 557 -21.97 13.93 -3.34
N THR A 558 -22.50 13.21 -4.33
CA THR A 558 -23.91 12.75 -4.30
C THR A 558 -24.12 11.75 -3.15
N ALA A 559 -23.25 10.75 -3.05
CA ALA A 559 -23.33 9.72 -2.01
C ALA A 559 -23.17 10.30 -0.58
N ALA A 560 -22.19 11.20 -0.40
CA ALA A 560 -21.99 11.89 0.87
C ALA A 560 -23.16 12.81 1.25
N GLY A 561 -23.98 13.23 0.28
CA GLY A 561 -25.15 14.08 0.48
C GLY A 561 -26.22 13.49 1.40
N VAL A 562 -26.28 12.16 1.56
CA VAL A 562 -27.21 11.50 2.50
C VAL A 562 -26.95 11.90 3.94
N ARG A 563 -25.69 12.19 4.27
CA ARG A 563 -25.25 12.56 5.62
C ARG A 563 -25.32 14.07 5.88
N GLY A 564 -25.63 14.88 4.87
CA GLY A 564 -25.78 16.32 5.01
C GLY A 564 -25.81 17.07 3.68
N VAL A 565 -26.47 18.23 3.67
CA VAL A 565 -26.60 19.09 2.48
C VAL A 565 -25.48 20.12 2.35
N THR A 566 -24.57 20.19 3.33
CA THR A 566 -23.37 21.05 3.34
C THR A 566 -22.12 20.24 3.68
N SER A 567 -20.95 20.73 3.28
CA SER A 567 -19.65 20.06 3.53
C SER A 567 -19.42 19.78 5.02
N ALA A 568 -19.83 20.71 5.89
CA ALA A 568 -19.75 20.55 7.34
C ALA A 568 -20.70 19.45 7.87
N GLN A 569 -21.98 19.47 7.47
CA GLN A 569 -22.96 18.48 7.92
C GLN A 569 -22.60 17.07 7.44
N ALA A 570 -22.18 16.92 6.19
CA ALA A 570 -21.77 15.63 5.64
C ALA A 570 -20.57 15.05 6.42
N ALA A 571 -19.54 15.87 6.68
CA ALA A 571 -18.38 15.43 7.46
C ALA A 571 -18.74 15.08 8.91
N GLU A 572 -19.62 15.86 9.54
CA GLU A 572 -20.11 15.58 10.90
C GLU A 572 -20.91 14.28 10.96
N GLY A 573 -21.78 14.04 9.97
CA GLY A 573 -22.54 12.80 9.84
C GLY A 573 -21.64 11.57 9.71
N VAL A 574 -20.60 11.64 8.87
CA VAL A 574 -19.61 10.56 8.71
C VAL A 574 -18.88 10.27 10.03
N LEU A 575 -18.37 11.30 10.71
CA LEU A 575 -17.61 11.11 11.93
C LEU A 575 -18.47 10.62 13.11
N ARG A 576 -19.74 11.04 13.17
CA ARG A 576 -20.71 10.53 14.17
C ARG A 576 -21.08 9.08 13.93
N GLU A 577 -21.26 8.69 12.67
CA GLU A 577 -21.50 7.30 12.28
C GLU A 577 -20.31 6.40 12.66
N GLY A 578 -19.08 6.82 12.34
CA GLY A 578 -17.87 6.12 12.76
C GLY A 578 -17.80 5.95 14.28
N ARG A 579 -18.10 7.02 15.03
CA ARG A 579 -18.14 6.96 16.51
C ARG A 579 -19.19 5.98 17.04
N ARG A 580 -20.37 5.90 16.41
CA ARG A 580 -21.44 4.97 16.80
C ARG A 580 -20.97 3.53 16.60
N ARG A 581 -20.38 3.23 15.44
CA ARG A 581 -19.82 1.92 15.12
C ARG A 581 -18.73 1.50 16.10
N GLU A 582 -17.80 2.39 16.43
CA GLU A 582 -16.75 2.15 17.44
C GLU A 582 -17.36 1.74 18.80
N ARG A 583 -18.51 2.30 19.19
CA ARG A 583 -19.21 1.94 20.44
C ARG A 583 -19.92 0.58 20.36
N GLU A 584 -20.49 0.26 19.21
CA GLU A 584 -21.12 -1.04 18.94
C GLU A 584 -20.10 -2.19 18.93
N GLU A 585 -18.86 -1.91 18.50
CA GLU A 585 -17.73 -2.87 18.45
C GLU A 585 -17.01 -3.09 19.80
N GLY A 586 -17.59 -2.62 20.91
CA GLY A 586 -17.01 -2.80 22.26
C GLY A 586 -16.24 -1.58 22.81
N GLY A 587 -16.30 -0.43 22.12
CA GLY A 587 -15.70 0.83 22.53
C GLY A 587 -14.48 1.21 21.68
N PRO A 588 -14.15 2.52 21.57
CA PRO A 588 -13.04 2.99 20.74
C PRO A 588 -11.68 2.67 21.36
N THR A 589 -10.70 2.35 20.52
CA THR A 589 -9.28 2.27 20.88
C THR A 589 -8.67 3.66 21.09
N ALA A 590 -7.47 3.74 21.70
CA ALA A 590 -6.74 4.99 21.89
C ALA A 590 -6.44 5.68 20.54
N ALA A 591 -5.95 4.92 19.56
CA ALA A 591 -5.69 5.40 18.19
C ALA A 591 -6.96 5.93 17.49
N GLN A 592 -8.09 5.23 17.58
CA GLN A 592 -9.37 5.68 17.00
C GLN A 592 -9.87 6.95 17.67
N THR A 593 -9.74 7.04 18.99
CA THR A 593 -10.15 8.22 19.77
C THR A 593 -9.33 9.46 19.38
N LEU A 594 -8.01 9.31 19.26
CA LEU A 594 -7.10 10.37 18.80
C LEU A 594 -7.43 10.84 17.38
N ARG A 595 -7.58 9.89 16.45
CA ARG A 595 -7.92 10.18 15.06
C ARG A 595 -9.26 10.89 14.95
N GLY A 596 -10.27 10.43 15.67
CA GLY A 596 -11.60 11.04 15.68
C GLY A 596 -11.58 12.46 16.26
N LEU A 597 -10.79 12.72 17.31
CA LEU A 597 -10.61 14.06 17.87
C LEU A 597 -9.89 14.99 16.88
N GLU A 598 -8.81 14.53 16.27
CA GLU A 598 -8.07 15.30 15.27
C GLU A 598 -8.94 15.63 14.06
N GLN A 599 -9.64 14.64 13.48
CA GLN A 599 -10.54 14.84 12.35
C GLN A 599 -11.68 15.81 12.66
N ALA A 600 -12.31 15.70 13.84
CA ALA A 600 -13.37 16.61 14.25
C ALA A 600 -12.85 18.05 14.42
N ALA A 601 -11.65 18.21 14.99
CA ALA A 601 -11.02 19.50 15.18
C ALA A 601 -10.58 20.14 13.84
N GLU A 602 -9.93 19.38 12.97
CA GLU A 602 -9.47 19.84 11.65
C GLU A 602 -10.61 20.14 10.68
N CYS A 603 -11.74 19.42 10.78
CA CYS A 603 -12.96 19.73 10.01
C CYS A 603 -13.75 20.94 10.55
N GLY A 604 -13.32 21.49 11.69
CA GLY A 604 -13.99 22.60 12.37
C GLY A 604 -15.39 22.27 12.85
N LEU A 605 -15.52 21.13 13.55
CA LEU A 605 -16.78 20.64 14.12
C LEU A 605 -16.70 20.74 15.66
N PRO A 606 -16.99 21.91 16.27
CA PRO A 606 -16.71 22.17 17.68
C PRO A 606 -17.43 21.21 18.62
N GLY A 607 -18.72 20.94 18.39
CA GLY A 607 -19.50 20.03 19.24
C GLY A 607 -18.94 18.61 19.25
N LEU A 608 -18.60 18.07 18.07
CA LEU A 608 -18.02 16.73 17.98
C LEU A 608 -16.58 16.67 18.51
N ALA A 609 -15.79 17.72 18.32
CA ALA A 609 -14.46 17.82 18.90
C ALA A 609 -14.51 17.83 20.44
N ASP A 610 -15.49 18.54 21.02
CA ASP A 610 -15.71 18.56 22.47
C ASP A 610 -16.13 17.18 23.01
N GLU A 611 -17.00 16.45 22.30
CA GLU A 611 -17.37 15.05 22.64
C GLU A 611 -16.16 14.10 22.54
N ARG A 612 -15.37 14.18 21.45
CA ARG A 612 -14.19 13.34 21.24
C ARG A 612 -13.07 13.67 22.24
N LEU A 613 -12.99 14.91 22.71
CA LEU A 613 -12.07 15.32 23.76
C LEU A 613 -12.45 14.67 25.11
N ALA A 614 -13.75 14.50 25.38
CA ALA A 614 -14.21 13.74 26.54
C ALA A 614 -13.91 12.24 26.40
N ASP A 615 -14.14 11.64 25.23
CA ASP A 615 -13.74 10.25 24.96
C ASP A 615 -12.23 10.07 25.18
N ALA A 616 -11.41 11.05 24.75
CA ALA A 616 -9.97 11.01 24.94
C ALA A 616 -9.54 11.05 26.42
N ALA A 617 -10.28 11.77 27.26
CA ALA A 617 -10.06 11.81 28.70
C ALA A 617 -10.33 10.46 29.38
N GLU A 618 -11.25 9.66 28.82
CA GLU A 618 -11.67 8.37 29.37
C GLU A 618 -10.78 7.22 28.89
N VAL A 619 -10.50 7.15 27.59
CA VAL A 619 -9.87 5.98 26.94
C VAL A 619 -8.36 6.01 27.07
N LEU A 620 -7.72 7.11 26.66
CA LEU A 620 -6.26 7.18 26.52
C LEU A 620 -5.51 6.88 27.83
N PRO A 621 -5.92 7.38 29.01
CA PRO A 621 -5.17 7.13 30.25
C PRO A 621 -5.06 5.66 30.67
N GLY A 622 -5.95 4.80 30.18
CA GLY A 622 -6.02 3.38 30.52
C GLY A 622 -5.45 2.44 29.45
N SER A 623 -5.48 2.83 28.17
CA SER A 623 -5.12 1.96 27.05
C SER A 623 -4.02 2.52 26.13
N GLY A 624 -3.68 3.80 26.24
CA GLY A 624 -2.72 4.46 25.34
C GLY A 624 -1.26 4.06 25.59
N THR A 625 -0.52 3.86 24.51
CA THR A 625 0.95 3.79 24.50
C THR A 625 1.57 5.16 24.78
N LEU A 626 2.87 5.22 25.12
CA LEU A 626 3.52 6.52 25.36
C LEU A 626 3.45 7.46 24.13
N PRO A 627 3.71 7.00 22.89
CA PRO A 627 3.55 7.84 21.70
C PRO A 627 2.12 8.37 21.52
N GLU A 628 1.09 7.55 21.73
CA GLU A 628 -0.31 7.98 21.63
C GLU A 628 -0.68 9.00 22.70
N LEU A 629 -0.21 8.81 23.94
CA LEU A 629 -0.41 9.76 25.03
C LEU A 629 0.24 11.12 24.72
N LEU A 630 1.45 11.11 24.14
CA LEU A 630 2.15 12.32 23.71
C LEU A 630 1.48 12.98 22.51
N ALA A 631 0.94 12.21 21.55
CA ALA A 631 0.14 12.75 20.46
C ALA A 631 -1.14 13.43 20.99
N GLY A 632 -1.80 12.83 21.98
CA GLY A 632 -2.94 13.44 22.67
C GLY A 632 -2.58 14.71 23.43
N LEU A 633 -1.41 14.75 24.07
CA LEU A 633 -0.87 15.96 24.71
C LEU A 633 -0.57 17.06 23.67
N ALA A 634 0.10 16.73 22.58
CA ALA A 634 0.39 17.67 21.50
C ALA A 634 -0.90 18.24 20.88
N LEU A 635 -1.91 17.40 20.65
CA LEU A 635 -3.22 17.84 20.18
C LEU A 635 -3.93 18.74 21.20
N SER A 636 -3.85 18.42 22.49
CA SER A 636 -4.36 19.26 23.58
C SER A 636 -3.64 20.61 23.64
N ASP A 637 -2.33 20.64 23.42
CA ASP A 637 -1.53 21.86 23.36
C ASP A 637 -1.94 22.75 22.17
N ARG A 638 -2.12 22.15 20.98
CA ARG A 638 -2.63 22.85 19.79
C ARG A 638 -4.03 23.44 20.03
N LEU A 639 -4.91 22.68 20.70
CA LEU A 639 -6.25 23.16 21.08
C LEU A 639 -6.18 24.36 22.03
N ARG A 640 -5.35 24.29 23.07
CA ARG A 640 -5.17 25.40 24.04
C ARG A 640 -4.57 26.65 23.40
N ALA A 641 -3.63 26.48 22.48
CA ALA A 641 -3.00 27.60 21.78
C ALA A 641 -3.93 28.24 20.73
N GLY A 642 -5.00 27.55 20.32
CA GLY A 642 -5.84 27.94 19.20
C GLY A 642 -5.11 27.78 17.85
N HIS A 643 -4.20 26.81 17.75
CA HIS A 643 -3.41 26.53 16.55
C HIS A 643 -4.10 25.54 15.59
N ILE A 644 -5.38 25.26 15.79
CA ILE A 644 -6.19 24.43 14.90
C ILE A 644 -7.12 25.33 14.11
N ALA A 645 -6.87 25.43 12.81
CA ALA A 645 -7.61 26.28 11.87
C ALA A 645 -9.14 26.13 11.95
N GLY A 646 -9.62 24.92 12.21
CA GLY A 646 -11.05 24.61 12.27
C GLY A 646 -11.77 25.04 13.54
N LEU A 647 -11.06 25.33 14.63
CA LEU A 647 -11.67 25.65 15.91
C LEU A 647 -11.27 27.07 16.34
N GLY A 648 -12.28 27.91 16.61
CA GLY A 648 -12.07 29.21 17.23
C GLY A 648 -11.56 29.08 18.67
N ARG A 649 -11.03 30.18 19.21
CA ARG A 649 -10.72 30.28 20.65
C ARG A 649 -12.02 30.20 21.45
N ASP A 650 -12.07 29.23 22.36
CA ASP A 650 -13.18 28.96 23.25
C ASP A 650 -12.63 28.61 24.63
N ASP A 651 -13.02 29.39 25.64
CA ASP A 651 -12.43 29.28 26.98
C ASP A 651 -12.80 27.94 27.66
N ASP A 652 -14.02 27.45 27.42
CA ASP A 652 -14.49 26.17 27.98
C ASP A 652 -13.75 24.98 27.37
N ARG A 653 -13.55 24.94 26.05
CA ARG A 653 -12.73 23.93 25.39
C ARG A 653 -11.28 24.00 25.83
N THR A 654 -10.75 25.21 26.00
CA THR A 654 -9.39 25.42 26.50
C THR A 654 -9.23 24.83 27.91
N ALA A 655 -10.22 25.05 28.78
CA ALA A 655 -10.26 24.46 30.12
C ALA A 655 -10.37 22.93 30.08
N ARG A 656 -11.24 22.36 29.23
CA ARG A 656 -11.36 20.91 29.02
C ARG A 656 -10.05 20.31 28.51
N ALA A 657 -9.44 20.90 27.49
CA ALA A 657 -8.17 20.44 26.93
C ALA A 657 -7.04 20.50 27.97
N SER A 658 -7.04 21.51 28.84
CA SER A 658 -6.10 21.58 29.97
C SER A 658 -6.33 20.46 30.99
N ALA A 659 -7.58 20.10 31.29
CA ALA A 659 -7.90 18.99 32.18
C ALA A 659 -7.48 17.63 31.59
N VAL A 660 -7.77 17.41 30.29
CA VAL A 660 -7.32 16.21 29.57
C VAL A 660 -5.80 16.11 29.55
N ALA A 661 -5.09 17.21 29.25
CA ALA A 661 -3.63 17.23 29.27
C ALA A 661 -3.05 16.80 30.64
N GLY A 662 -3.67 17.21 31.74
CA GLY A 662 -3.29 16.76 33.08
C GLY A 662 -3.46 15.24 33.29
N LEU A 663 -4.55 14.65 32.80
CA LEU A 663 -4.79 13.20 32.86
C LEU A 663 -3.80 12.42 31.99
N LEU A 664 -3.60 12.87 30.75
CA LEU A 664 -2.68 12.23 29.80
C LEU A 664 -1.24 12.28 30.27
N THR A 665 -0.84 13.38 30.90
CA THR A 665 0.46 13.50 31.55
C THR A 665 0.64 12.44 32.63
N ALA A 666 -0.33 12.33 33.53
CA ALA A 666 -0.23 11.38 34.64
C ALA A 666 -0.16 9.94 34.10
N ALA A 667 -0.84 9.65 32.99
CA ALA A 667 -0.74 8.37 32.29
C ALA A 667 0.61 8.17 31.62
N ALA A 668 1.14 9.18 30.92
CA ALA A 668 2.43 9.10 30.23
C ALA A 668 3.57 8.79 31.20
N VAL A 669 3.59 9.45 32.37
CA VAL A 669 4.59 9.16 33.43
C VAL A 669 4.46 7.74 33.96
N ARG A 670 3.24 7.20 34.13
CA ARG A 670 3.06 5.78 34.51
C ARG A 670 3.57 4.83 33.44
N GLN A 671 3.43 5.21 32.17
CA GLN A 671 3.75 4.34 31.05
C GLN A 671 5.24 4.21 30.74
N VAL A 672 6.07 5.08 31.33
CA VAL A 672 7.53 4.94 31.33
C VAL A 672 7.97 3.59 31.90
N ASP A 673 7.32 3.07 32.95
CA ASP A 673 7.65 1.75 33.50
C ASP A 673 7.34 0.61 32.49
N GLY A 674 6.35 0.81 31.62
CA GLY A 674 6.00 -0.11 30.52
C GLY A 674 7.09 -0.24 29.45
N LEU A 675 7.99 0.75 29.34
CA LEU A 675 9.08 0.74 28.37
C LEU A 675 10.27 -0.13 28.79
N THR A 676 10.27 -0.72 29.98
CA THR A 676 11.41 -1.51 30.51
C THR A 676 11.91 -2.57 29.52
N GLY A 677 11.02 -3.19 28.73
CA GLY A 677 11.38 -4.21 27.73
C GLY A 677 11.30 -3.75 26.27
N SER A 678 11.21 -2.44 26.01
CA SER A 678 11.13 -1.90 24.64
C SER A 678 12.50 -1.89 23.96
N GLU A 679 12.53 -2.25 22.69
CA GLU A 679 13.71 -2.14 21.81
C GLU A 679 13.38 -1.27 20.58
N ASP A 680 12.28 -0.50 20.65
CA ASP A 680 11.85 0.40 19.58
C ASP A 680 12.50 1.79 19.74
N PRO A 681 13.25 2.29 18.74
CA PRO A 681 13.77 3.66 18.76
C PRO A 681 12.69 4.75 18.88
N ALA A 682 11.45 4.50 18.42
CA ALA A 682 10.35 5.46 18.55
C ALA A 682 9.99 5.72 20.02
N ASP A 683 10.08 4.71 20.88
CA ASP A 683 9.86 4.85 22.33
C ASP A 683 10.98 5.68 23.00
N ALA A 684 12.22 5.59 22.50
CA ALA A 684 13.31 6.43 22.96
C ALA A 684 13.09 7.91 22.62
N HIS A 685 12.58 8.18 21.42
CA HIS A 685 12.22 9.54 21.02
C HIS A 685 11.03 10.07 21.84
N ALA A 686 10.01 9.24 22.07
CA ALA A 686 8.88 9.57 22.92
C ALA A 686 9.31 9.92 24.36
N LEU A 687 10.33 9.24 24.90
CA LEU A 687 10.87 9.55 26.23
C LEU A 687 11.51 10.95 26.31
N LEU A 688 12.19 11.38 25.24
CA LEU A 688 12.72 12.76 25.13
C LEU A 688 11.59 13.79 25.07
N GLU A 689 10.57 13.55 24.26
CA GLU A 689 9.41 14.44 24.14
C GLU A 689 8.64 14.59 25.46
N LEU A 690 8.56 13.50 26.24
CA LEU A 690 8.02 13.56 27.60
C LEU A 690 8.90 14.40 28.54
N ALA A 691 10.23 14.29 28.39
CA ALA A 691 11.19 15.05 29.20
C ALA A 691 11.13 16.55 28.95
N HIS A 692 11.02 16.99 27.69
CA HIS A 692 10.81 18.41 27.37
C HIS A 692 9.52 18.97 27.97
N ARG A 693 8.54 18.12 28.26
CA ARG A 693 7.29 18.50 28.95
C ARG A 693 7.37 18.41 30.48
N ALA A 694 8.45 17.85 31.06
CA ALA A 694 8.55 17.50 32.47
C ALA A 694 8.55 18.69 33.43
N ASP A 695 9.08 19.85 33.01
CA ASP A 695 9.14 21.08 33.82
C ASP A 695 7.75 21.58 34.25
N VAL A 696 6.70 21.16 33.52
CA VAL A 696 5.30 21.54 33.79
C VAL A 696 4.56 20.49 34.64
N LEU A 697 5.10 19.27 34.80
CA LEU A 697 4.29 18.06 35.02
C LEU A 697 4.66 17.18 36.23
N GLY A 698 5.55 17.64 37.11
CA GLY A 698 5.82 16.98 38.40
C GLY A 698 7.01 16.02 38.37
N GLY A 699 8.21 16.61 38.46
CA GLY A 699 9.49 15.94 38.24
C GLY A 699 9.74 14.66 39.05
N ILE A 700 9.30 14.56 40.31
CA ILE A 700 9.72 13.48 41.22
C ILE A 700 9.34 12.07 40.72
N ARG A 701 8.12 11.89 40.19
CA ARG A 701 7.66 10.58 39.69
C ARG A 701 8.37 10.18 38.41
N LEU A 702 8.58 11.15 37.51
CA LEU A 702 9.31 10.93 36.28
C LEU A 702 10.78 10.63 36.56
N THR A 703 11.42 11.36 37.49
CA THR A 703 12.79 11.10 37.95
C THR A 703 12.95 9.67 38.46
N ASP A 704 12.04 9.20 39.30
CA ASP A 704 12.07 7.84 39.85
C ASP A 704 11.82 6.76 38.77
N ALA A 705 10.87 6.98 37.87
CA ALA A 705 10.62 6.08 36.73
C ALA A 705 11.83 6.01 35.78
N LEU A 706 12.44 7.15 35.44
CA LEU A 706 13.65 7.22 34.63
C LEU A 706 14.84 6.54 35.31
N ALA A 707 14.98 6.67 36.64
CA ALA A 707 16.03 6.01 37.39
C ALA A 707 15.87 4.47 37.34
N ARG A 708 14.64 3.96 37.48
CA ARG A 708 14.35 2.53 37.28
C ARG A 708 14.63 2.07 35.86
N LEU A 709 14.22 2.86 34.86
CA LEU A 709 14.42 2.52 33.45
C LEU A 709 15.92 2.52 33.08
N ALA A 710 16.70 3.46 33.59
CA ALA A 710 18.16 3.51 33.41
C ALA A 710 18.89 2.33 34.09
N ALA A 711 18.32 1.78 35.17
CA ALA A 711 18.89 0.64 35.90
C ALA A 711 18.47 -0.71 35.32
N GLY A 712 17.19 -0.90 34.99
CA GLY A 712 16.58 -2.19 34.66
C GLY A 712 15.99 -2.32 33.26
N GLY A 713 16.05 -1.27 32.44
CA GLY A 713 15.55 -1.28 31.06
C GLY A 713 16.37 -2.14 30.11
N SER A 714 15.85 -2.33 28.90
CA SER A 714 16.60 -2.87 27.76
C SER A 714 17.88 -2.05 27.50
N PRO A 715 18.88 -2.58 26.80
CA PRO A 715 20.07 -1.81 26.43
C PRO A 715 19.72 -0.47 25.77
N LEU A 716 18.74 -0.45 24.84
CA LEU A 716 18.28 0.77 24.18
C LEU A 716 17.65 1.76 25.17
N MET A 717 16.72 1.30 25.99
CA MET A 717 16.02 2.15 26.96
C MET A 717 16.92 2.67 28.08
N ARG A 718 17.98 1.93 28.45
CA ARG A 718 18.99 2.42 29.39
C ARG A 718 19.81 3.58 28.83
N GLY A 719 20.15 3.51 27.54
CA GLY A 719 20.81 4.61 26.83
C GLY A 719 19.94 5.86 26.79
N ALA A 720 18.68 5.70 26.37
CA ALA A 720 17.71 6.78 26.27
C ALA A 720 17.40 7.42 27.64
N ALA A 721 17.10 6.61 28.66
CA ALA A 721 16.78 7.10 30.01
C ALA A 721 17.97 7.81 30.67
N GLY A 722 19.20 7.33 30.45
CA GLY A 722 20.41 8.01 30.92
C GLY A 722 20.60 9.39 30.28
N ALA A 723 20.45 9.47 28.96
CA ALA A 723 20.50 10.73 28.21
C ALA A 723 19.44 11.74 28.72
N VAL A 724 18.21 11.28 28.91
CA VAL A 724 17.11 12.12 29.43
C VAL A 724 17.37 12.58 30.87
N ARG A 725 17.99 11.75 31.72
CA ARG A 725 18.34 12.16 33.09
C ARG A 725 19.41 13.26 33.11
N VAL A 726 20.37 13.24 32.18
CA VAL A 726 21.34 14.33 32.01
C VAL A 726 20.64 15.60 31.51
N LEU A 727 19.74 15.49 30.52
CA LEU A 727 18.94 16.62 30.01
C LEU A 727 18.16 17.34 31.11
N LEU A 728 17.57 16.57 32.02
CA LEU A 728 16.77 17.09 33.13
C LEU A 728 17.62 17.53 34.33
N GLY A 729 18.96 17.51 34.23
CA GLY A 729 19.87 17.87 35.32
C GLY A 729 19.83 16.91 36.53
N GLN A 730 19.33 15.68 36.34
CA GLN A 730 19.20 14.67 37.41
C GLN A 730 20.45 13.79 37.57
N GLU A 731 21.35 13.84 36.59
CA GLU A 731 22.65 13.15 36.60
C GLU A 731 23.69 14.08 35.98
N GLU A 732 24.91 14.11 36.54
CA GLU A 732 25.98 14.91 35.96
C GLU A 732 26.46 14.32 34.63
N ALA A 733 26.69 15.22 33.67
CA ALA A 733 27.13 14.89 32.31
C ALA A 733 28.42 14.04 32.30
N GLY A 734 29.41 14.36 33.13
CA GLY A 734 30.67 13.63 33.22
C GLY A 734 30.49 12.19 33.74
N ALA A 735 29.72 12.02 34.82
CA ALA A 735 29.44 10.69 35.38
C ALA A 735 28.66 9.78 34.42
N PHE A 736 27.76 10.37 33.62
CA PHE A 736 27.10 9.64 32.54
C PHE A 736 28.08 9.31 31.40
N GLY A 737 28.95 10.26 31.02
CA GLY A 737 30.03 10.04 30.06
C GLY A 737 30.96 8.89 30.44
N ASP A 738 31.38 8.80 31.71
CA ASP A 738 32.19 7.68 32.23
C ASP A 738 31.47 6.34 32.09
N ARG A 739 30.15 6.34 32.31
CA ARG A 739 29.31 5.17 32.11
C ARG A 739 29.23 4.77 30.64
N VAL A 740 29.10 5.74 29.72
CA VAL A 740 29.14 5.49 28.27
C VAL A 740 30.49 4.92 27.86
N ALA A 741 31.60 5.48 28.34
CA ALA A 741 32.95 4.94 28.11
C ALA A 741 33.09 3.50 28.63
N SER A 742 32.53 3.19 29.81
CA SER A 742 32.52 1.82 30.34
C SER A 742 31.75 0.82 29.47
N TRP A 743 30.75 1.27 28.70
CA TRP A 743 30.05 0.41 27.74
C TRP A 743 30.94 0.03 26.56
N VAL A 744 31.81 0.96 26.13
CA VAL A 744 32.81 0.71 25.08
C VAL A 744 33.85 -0.29 25.58
N ASP A 745 34.33 -0.12 26.80
CA ASP A 745 35.30 -1.05 27.40
C ASP A 745 34.73 -2.46 27.57
N GLY A 746 33.48 -2.56 28.05
CA GLY A 746 32.80 -3.83 28.25
C GLY A 746 32.36 -4.56 26.97
N ALA A 747 32.55 -3.97 25.79
CA ALA A 747 32.13 -4.54 24.50
C ALA A 747 33.16 -5.55 23.92
N CYS A 748 33.53 -6.55 24.71
CA CYS A 748 34.57 -7.53 24.37
C CYS A 748 34.07 -8.73 23.56
N ASP A 749 32.75 -8.93 23.47
CA ASP A 749 32.11 -10.06 22.79
C ASP A 749 30.93 -9.60 21.92
N ALA A 750 30.42 -10.48 21.06
CA ALA A 750 29.32 -10.16 20.13
C ALA A 750 28.04 -9.69 20.84
N GLY A 751 27.74 -10.25 22.02
CA GLY A 751 26.58 -9.88 22.83
C GLY A 751 26.71 -8.48 23.41
N SER A 752 27.88 -8.18 23.99
CA SER A 752 28.17 -6.87 24.57
C SER A 752 28.33 -5.76 23.52
N ARG A 753 28.89 -6.06 22.33
CA ARG A 753 28.94 -5.13 21.18
C ARG A 753 27.56 -4.73 20.67
N SER A 754 26.66 -5.68 20.50
CA SER A 754 25.27 -5.36 20.10
C SER A 754 24.51 -4.60 21.20
N ALA A 755 24.77 -4.90 22.48
CA ALA A 755 24.22 -4.10 23.58
C ALA A 755 24.79 -2.67 23.61
N LEU A 756 26.06 -2.48 23.21
CA LEU A 756 26.68 -1.17 23.01
C LEU A 756 25.97 -0.41 21.90
N THR A 757 25.78 -1.02 20.72
CA THR A 757 25.02 -0.41 19.61
C THR A 757 23.64 0.04 20.06
N ALA A 758 22.87 -0.84 20.69
CA ALA A 758 21.53 -0.51 21.17
C ALA A 758 21.53 0.64 22.20
N ARG A 759 22.46 0.64 23.17
CA ARG A 759 22.60 1.74 24.15
C ARG A 759 22.94 3.07 23.47
N LEU A 760 23.86 3.06 22.51
CA LEU A 760 24.23 4.25 21.74
C LEU A 760 23.06 4.74 20.90
N THR A 761 22.33 3.85 20.22
CA THR A 761 21.11 4.19 19.50
C THR A 761 20.10 4.87 20.41
N GLY A 762 19.78 4.29 21.58
CA GLY A 762 18.85 4.90 22.52
C GLY A 762 19.34 6.26 23.05
N LEU A 763 20.62 6.38 23.36
CA LEU A 763 21.25 7.65 23.76
C LEU A 763 21.11 8.69 22.66
N LEU A 764 21.44 8.36 21.42
CA LEU A 764 21.48 9.30 20.29
C LEU A 764 20.09 9.65 19.77
N SER A 765 19.13 8.74 19.84
CA SER A 765 17.72 9.02 19.57
C SER A 765 17.13 10.02 20.57
N ALA A 766 17.56 9.96 21.84
CA ALA A 766 17.08 10.85 22.90
C ALA A 766 17.93 12.12 23.06
N ALA A 767 19.19 12.14 22.62
CA ALA A 767 20.14 13.21 22.93
C ALA A 767 21.06 13.58 21.77
N GLY A 768 20.69 13.30 20.51
CA GLY A 768 21.44 13.73 19.33
C GLY A 768 21.83 15.22 19.34
N PRO A 769 20.93 16.15 19.72
CA PRO A 769 21.26 17.57 19.89
C PRO A 769 22.16 17.90 21.10
N LEU A 770 22.20 17.07 22.14
CA LEU A 770 23.09 17.30 23.30
C LEU A 770 24.55 17.09 22.97
N LEU A 771 24.86 16.21 22.02
CA LEU A 771 26.24 16.01 21.57
C LEU A 771 26.81 17.29 20.94
N GLU A 772 25.95 18.19 20.47
CA GLU A 772 26.33 19.48 19.91
C GLU A 772 26.56 20.56 21.02
N SER A 773 25.93 20.44 22.20
CA SER A 773 25.90 21.49 23.23
C SER A 773 26.56 21.15 24.59
N ALA A 774 26.67 19.87 24.96
CA ALA A 774 27.18 19.43 26.26
C ALA A 774 28.59 18.82 26.16
N ALA A 775 29.59 19.68 26.03
CA ALA A 775 31.00 19.30 25.93
C ALA A 775 31.51 18.28 26.97
N PRO A 776 31.12 18.34 28.26
CA PRO A 776 31.62 17.44 29.30
C PRO A 776 31.06 16.01 29.22
N ALA A 777 29.90 15.79 28.59
CA ALA A 777 29.31 14.44 28.46
C ALA A 777 30.09 13.56 27.47
N LEU A 778 30.74 14.21 26.50
CA LEU A 778 31.52 13.57 25.44
C LEU A 778 32.98 13.34 25.84
N GLU A 779 33.49 14.07 26.82
CA GLU A 779 34.92 14.06 27.17
C GLU A 779 35.44 12.67 27.59
N PRO A 780 34.73 11.90 28.43
CA PRO A 780 35.17 10.54 28.77
C PRO A 780 35.18 9.62 27.55
N LEU A 781 34.23 9.78 26.62
CA LEU A 781 34.19 8.99 25.39
C LEU A 781 35.31 9.39 24.41
N LEU A 782 35.62 10.69 24.31
CA LEU A 782 36.71 11.23 23.49
C LEU A 782 38.08 10.72 23.97
N ASN A 783 38.35 10.84 25.27
CA ASN A 783 39.59 10.36 25.88
C ASN A 783 39.71 8.85 25.73
N ARG A 784 38.62 8.12 25.97
CA ARG A 784 38.62 6.67 25.82
C ARG A 784 38.92 6.24 24.38
N MET A 785 38.32 6.89 23.39
CA MET A 785 38.59 6.62 21.99
C MET A 785 40.03 6.93 21.56
N ALA A 786 40.72 7.85 22.23
CA ALA A 786 42.13 8.12 22.00
C ALA A 786 43.04 7.08 22.67
N GLU A 787 42.68 6.59 23.85
CA GLU A 787 43.47 5.65 24.65
C GLU A 787 43.36 4.17 24.23
N LEU A 788 42.31 3.78 23.51
CA LEU A 788 42.15 2.39 23.06
C LEU A 788 43.34 1.95 22.19
N SER A 789 43.75 0.67 22.30
CA SER A 789 44.68 0.10 21.32
C SER A 789 44.04 0.09 19.93
N ASP A 790 44.85 0.13 18.86
CA ASP A 790 44.30 0.11 17.50
C ASP A 790 43.46 -1.16 17.26
N ARG A 791 43.92 -2.30 17.78
CA ARG A 791 43.18 -3.57 17.75
C ARG A 791 41.85 -3.48 18.49
N ASP A 792 41.85 -2.99 19.72
CA ASP A 792 40.64 -2.87 20.53
C ASP A 792 39.61 -1.90 19.91
N PHE A 793 40.10 -0.82 19.30
CA PHE A 793 39.28 0.13 18.57
C PHE A 793 38.64 -0.51 17.34
N LEU A 794 39.42 -1.20 16.50
CA LEU A 794 38.92 -1.88 15.31
C LEU A 794 37.92 -2.98 15.67
N GLU A 795 38.13 -3.67 16.80
CA GLU A 795 37.21 -4.71 17.26
C GLU A 795 35.81 -4.16 17.64
N ARG A 796 35.75 -2.90 18.05
CA ARG A 796 34.52 -2.20 18.50
C ARG A 796 33.95 -1.26 17.44
N LEU A 797 34.72 -0.93 16.40
CA LEU A 797 34.39 0.06 15.38
C LEU A 797 33.02 -0.19 14.70
N PRO A 798 32.65 -1.41 14.27
CA PRO A 798 31.34 -1.64 13.65
C PRO A 798 30.17 -1.37 14.59
N ALA A 799 30.30 -1.75 15.87
CA ALA A 799 29.27 -1.54 16.89
C ALA A 799 29.11 -0.05 17.25
N LEU A 800 30.23 0.67 17.34
CA LEU A 800 30.29 2.12 17.53
C LEU A 800 29.62 2.82 16.33
N ARG A 801 30.07 2.51 15.11
CA ARG A 801 29.54 3.09 13.88
C ARG A 801 28.03 2.86 13.72
N GLY A 802 27.56 1.64 14.01
CA GLY A 802 26.12 1.31 13.98
C GLY A 802 25.30 2.07 15.02
N GLY A 803 25.88 2.41 16.18
CA GLY A 803 25.23 3.28 17.16
C GLY A 803 25.04 4.69 16.61
N PHE A 804 26.09 5.27 16.01
CA PHE A 804 26.10 6.63 15.47
C PHE A 804 25.36 6.81 14.15
N ASP A 805 25.00 5.72 13.47
CA ASP A 805 24.24 5.76 12.22
C ASP A 805 22.81 6.31 12.38
N THR A 806 22.28 6.33 13.60
CA THR A 806 20.98 6.96 13.90
C THR A 806 20.98 8.47 13.69
N LEU A 807 22.15 9.10 13.60
CA LEU A 807 22.31 10.53 13.33
C LEU A 807 22.28 10.82 11.83
N SER A 808 21.64 11.92 11.45
CA SER A 808 21.66 12.39 10.06
C SER A 808 23.09 12.67 9.57
N PRO A 809 23.38 12.57 8.26
CA PRO A 809 24.71 12.89 7.70
C PRO A 809 25.21 14.29 8.09
N ALA A 810 24.29 15.26 8.17
CA ALA A 810 24.59 16.62 8.60
C ALA A 810 24.98 16.68 10.09
N ALA A 811 24.28 15.96 10.98
CA ALA A 811 24.60 15.88 12.40
C ALA A 811 25.96 15.20 12.64
N ARG A 812 26.25 14.09 11.95
CA ARG A 812 27.56 13.42 12.01
C ARG A 812 28.72 14.33 11.57
N SER A 813 28.49 15.14 10.54
CA SER A 813 29.51 16.10 10.04
C SER A 813 29.80 17.23 11.03
N ARG A 814 28.76 17.74 11.71
CA ARG A 814 28.92 18.76 12.75
C ARG A 814 29.65 18.20 13.96
N LEU A 815 29.28 17.00 14.42
CA LEU A 815 29.96 16.32 15.52
C LEU A 815 31.44 16.11 15.23
N LEU A 816 31.79 15.65 14.01
CA LEU A 816 33.19 15.49 13.61
C LEU A 816 33.97 16.81 13.70
N ALA A 817 33.40 17.93 13.24
CA ALA A 817 34.04 19.23 13.31
C ALA A 817 34.31 19.67 14.77
N THR A 818 33.35 19.43 15.69
CA THR A 818 33.52 19.71 17.11
C THR A 818 34.65 18.87 17.73
N VAL A 819 34.75 17.59 17.35
CA VAL A 819 35.79 16.69 17.84
C VAL A 819 37.18 17.08 17.30
N GLU A 820 37.29 17.38 16.00
CA GLU A 820 38.54 17.82 15.38
C GLU A 820 39.04 19.15 15.96
N GLN A 821 38.14 20.09 16.27
CA GLN A 821 38.50 21.34 16.93
C GLN A 821 39.13 21.11 18.31
N ARG A 822 38.68 20.07 19.04
CA ARG A 822 39.25 19.71 20.35
C ARG A 822 40.56 18.92 20.23
N LEU A 823 40.62 17.97 19.29
CA LEU A 823 41.82 17.15 19.06
C LEU A 823 42.98 17.94 18.40
N GLY A 824 42.67 18.98 17.62
CA GLY A 824 43.66 19.84 16.95
C GLY A 824 44.22 20.98 17.80
N GLY A 825 43.86 21.05 19.09
CA GLY A 825 44.23 22.13 20.00
C GLY A 825 45.47 21.82 20.83
N GLU A 826 46.67 21.87 20.26
CA GLU A 826 47.80 22.42 21.03
C GLU A 826 47.56 23.95 21.14
N ARG A 827 46.76 24.35 22.13
CA ARG A 827 46.75 25.73 22.62
C ARG A 827 47.06 25.72 24.11
N PRO A 828 47.96 26.58 24.61
CA PRO A 828 48.21 26.78 26.05
C PRO A 828 47.02 27.38 26.84
N ASP A 829 45.81 27.34 26.29
CA ASP A 829 44.64 28.08 26.80
C ASP A 829 43.57 27.15 27.39
N ASP A 830 43.92 25.94 27.83
CA ASP A 830 43.00 25.12 28.64
C ASP A 830 42.94 25.64 30.08
N THR A 831 42.14 26.70 30.26
CA THR A 831 41.73 27.22 31.57
C THR A 831 40.28 26.85 31.88
N GLY A 832 39.74 25.83 31.21
CA GLY A 832 38.36 25.38 31.40
C GLY A 832 38.06 24.85 32.80
N SER A 833 39.09 24.51 33.58
CA SER A 833 38.98 24.01 34.95
C SER A 833 39.43 25.01 36.04
N VAL A 834 39.84 26.24 35.68
CA VAL A 834 40.36 27.23 36.64
C VAL A 834 39.31 28.29 36.95
N ASP A 835 39.08 28.55 38.24
CA ASP A 835 38.21 29.63 38.71
C ASP A 835 38.57 30.96 38.02
N PRO A 836 37.62 31.64 37.34
CA PRO A 836 37.85 32.93 36.69
C PRO A 836 38.50 33.98 37.60
N ALA A 837 38.23 33.93 38.92
CA ALA A 837 38.87 34.83 39.88
C ALA A 837 40.35 34.50 40.10
N ALA A 838 40.71 33.22 40.13
CA ALA A 838 42.10 32.78 40.25
C ALA A 838 42.89 33.08 38.97
N LEU A 839 42.28 32.88 37.80
CA LEU A 839 42.89 33.19 36.51
C LEU A 839 43.19 34.69 36.39
N ALA A 840 42.24 35.55 36.75
CA ALA A 840 42.45 36.99 36.76
C ALA A 840 43.61 37.42 37.68
N LEU A 841 43.79 36.72 38.81
CA LEU A 841 44.86 36.99 39.76
C LEU A 841 46.23 36.56 39.21
N TRP A 842 46.32 35.40 38.57
CA TRP A 842 47.53 34.91 37.92
C TRP A 842 47.92 35.76 36.72
N THR A 843 46.97 36.13 35.86
CA THR A 843 47.23 37.04 34.73
C THR A 843 47.77 38.39 35.21
N ARG A 844 47.26 38.91 36.34
CA ARG A 844 47.73 40.17 36.91
C ARG A 844 49.15 40.04 37.48
N ALA A 845 49.46 38.91 38.11
CA ALA A 845 50.82 38.60 38.57
C ALA A 845 51.80 38.47 37.40
N ASP A 846 51.43 37.80 36.32
CA ASP A 846 52.24 37.63 35.10
C ASP A 846 52.49 38.96 34.38
N LEU A 847 51.48 39.82 34.27
CA LEU A 847 51.64 41.15 33.69
C LEU A 847 52.57 42.02 34.53
N THR A 848 52.44 41.96 35.86
CA THR A 848 53.32 42.68 36.79
C THR A 848 54.77 42.17 36.70
N ALA A 849 54.96 40.85 36.61
CA ALA A 849 56.27 40.23 36.41
C ALA A 849 56.88 40.64 35.06
N ARG A 850 56.07 40.67 34.00
CA ARG A 850 56.50 41.10 32.66
C ARG A 850 56.88 42.58 32.62
N GLU A 851 56.14 43.46 33.27
CA GLU A 851 56.48 44.88 33.41
C GLU A 851 57.79 45.06 34.19
N THR A 852 57.99 44.27 35.25
CA THR A 852 59.23 44.29 36.04
C THR A 852 60.42 43.80 35.23
N LEU A 853 60.25 42.72 34.45
CA LEU A 853 61.28 42.21 33.54
C LEU A 853 61.57 43.19 32.39
N ALA A 854 60.56 43.93 31.91
CA ALA A 854 60.72 45.00 30.93
C ALA A 854 61.56 46.15 31.48
N ALA A 855 61.26 46.60 32.71
CA ALA A 855 61.98 47.67 33.39
C ALA A 855 63.44 47.29 33.69
N LEU A 856 63.72 46.01 33.87
CA LEU A 856 65.07 45.47 34.06
C LEU A 856 65.79 45.15 32.73
N GLY A 857 65.16 45.34 31.57
CA GLY A 857 65.74 45.07 30.26
C GLY A 857 65.97 43.59 29.95
N LEU A 858 65.29 42.69 30.66
CA LEU A 858 65.47 41.23 30.58
C LEU A 858 64.44 40.53 29.68
N LEU A 859 63.55 41.29 29.02
CA LEU A 859 62.65 40.72 28.03
C LEU A 859 63.37 40.44 26.70
N PRO A 860 63.15 39.27 26.06
CA PRO A 860 63.74 38.96 24.78
C PRO A 860 63.26 39.94 23.69
N PRO A 861 64.09 40.29 22.70
CA PRO A 861 63.72 41.23 21.64
C PRO A 861 62.54 40.70 20.82
N SER A 862 61.55 41.55 20.59
CA SER A 862 60.36 41.26 19.79
C SER A 862 60.74 40.94 18.35
N ARG A 863 60.46 39.70 17.92
CA ARG A 863 60.63 39.28 16.52
C ARG A 863 59.62 40.06 15.66
N PRO A 864 60.03 40.79 14.60
CA PRO A 864 59.08 41.50 13.77
C PRO A 864 58.19 40.51 13.01
N ALA A 865 56.89 40.72 13.10
CA ALA A 865 55.88 39.93 12.40
C ALA A 865 55.90 40.29 10.91
N GLY A 866 56.39 39.36 10.07
CA GLY A 866 56.33 39.48 8.61
C GLY A 866 57.58 38.97 7.90
N ALA A 867 57.76 37.65 7.84
CA ALA A 867 58.61 37.01 6.86
C ALA A 867 58.08 35.60 6.56
N THR A 868 57.22 35.51 5.54
CA THR A 868 56.90 34.26 4.84
C THR A 868 58.17 33.69 4.22
N PRO A 869 58.54 32.41 4.46
CA PRO A 869 59.63 31.80 3.72
C PRO A 869 59.12 31.37 2.33
N THR A 870 59.56 32.08 1.30
CA THR A 870 59.56 31.62 -0.08
C THR A 870 60.54 30.46 -0.26
N PRO A 871 60.25 29.46 -1.12
CA PRO A 871 61.18 28.36 -1.36
C PRO A 871 62.27 28.82 -2.35
N HIS A 872 63.55 28.63 -2.00
CA HIS A 872 64.65 28.72 -2.96
C HIS A 872 65.20 27.33 -3.29
N PRO A 873 65.45 27.04 -4.59
CA PRO A 873 65.96 25.76 -5.08
C PRO A 873 67.50 25.76 -5.21
N GLY A 874 68.12 24.57 -5.10
CA GLY A 874 69.57 24.33 -5.25
C GLY A 874 70.32 24.63 -3.95
N ASP A 875 71.22 23.81 -3.41
CA ASP A 875 72.20 22.88 -4.00
C ASP A 875 72.67 21.89 -2.89
N PRO A 876 73.60 20.94 -3.13
CA PRO A 876 73.53 19.59 -2.56
C PRO A 876 74.68 19.29 -1.57
N THR A 877 74.66 18.06 -1.06
CA THR A 877 75.76 17.35 -0.36
C THR A 877 76.16 17.85 1.04
N ALA A 878 75.86 17.03 2.05
CA ALA A 878 76.86 16.57 3.04
C ALA A 878 76.26 15.46 3.92
N SER A 879 77.00 14.36 4.02
CA SER A 879 76.68 13.13 4.73
C SER A 879 76.51 13.24 6.24
N GLU A 880 75.72 12.30 6.75
CA GLU A 880 75.80 11.56 8.02
C GLU A 880 76.91 11.94 9.03
N VAL A 881 76.50 12.17 10.28
CA VAL A 881 77.01 11.39 11.44
C VAL A 881 75.85 11.15 12.42
N PRO A 882 75.60 9.90 12.87
CA PRO A 882 74.53 9.53 13.80
C PRO A 882 74.96 9.65 15.27
N THR A 883 74.04 10.06 16.14
CA THR A 883 74.21 10.05 17.60
C THR A 883 73.55 8.78 18.17
N PRO A 884 74.20 8.05 19.10
CA PRO A 884 73.87 6.65 19.37
C PRO A 884 72.58 6.46 20.18
N ALA A 885 71.81 5.48 19.75
CA ALA A 885 70.67 4.93 20.47
C ALA A 885 71.10 4.34 21.81
N SER A 886 70.37 4.69 22.88
CA SER A 886 70.32 3.89 24.10
C SER A 886 69.40 2.68 23.88
N PRO A 887 69.75 1.49 24.37
CA PRO A 887 69.09 0.24 23.99
C PRO A 887 67.82 -0.01 24.83
N GLY A 888 66.73 -0.34 24.12
CA GLY A 888 65.83 -1.44 24.44
C GLY A 888 65.09 -1.42 25.78
N ARG A 889 63.92 -0.79 25.80
CA ARG A 889 62.71 -1.50 26.23
C ARG A 889 61.77 -1.62 25.04
N ASP A 890 61.84 -2.80 24.45
CA ASP A 890 61.02 -3.26 23.35
C ASP A 890 59.78 -3.93 23.93
N THR A 891 58.63 -3.24 23.82
CA THR A 891 57.25 -3.73 23.80
C THR A 891 56.45 -2.53 23.24
N GLY A 892 56.09 -2.42 21.97
CA GLY A 892 55.54 -3.46 21.10
C GLY A 892 54.03 -3.26 21.01
N GLU A 893 53.62 -2.23 20.26
CA GLU A 893 52.36 -2.08 19.47
C GLU A 893 52.15 -0.57 19.19
N GLY A 894 52.59 -0.13 18.01
CA GLY A 894 52.48 1.26 17.59
C GLY A 894 51.04 1.60 17.21
N HIS A 895 50.49 2.65 17.80
CA HIS A 895 49.27 3.30 17.32
C HIS A 895 49.52 3.86 15.91
N GLN A 896 49.02 3.18 14.88
CA GLN A 896 49.06 3.62 13.49
C GLN A 896 47.90 4.59 13.15
N LEU A 897 46.80 4.54 13.92
CA LEU A 897 45.64 5.41 13.75
C LEU A 897 45.68 6.64 14.67
N VAL A 898 45.76 7.83 14.09
CA VAL A 898 45.65 9.11 14.82
C VAL A 898 44.22 9.26 15.40
N PRO A 899 44.02 9.87 16.59
CA PRO A 899 42.69 10.05 17.18
C PRO A 899 41.65 10.69 16.23
N ALA A 900 42.06 11.64 15.39
CA ALA A 900 41.18 12.23 14.38
C ALA A 900 40.71 11.21 13.33
N ASP A 901 41.58 10.29 12.89
CA ASP A 901 41.23 9.23 11.93
C ASP A 901 40.26 8.21 12.54
N ARG A 902 40.39 7.92 13.85
CA ARG A 902 39.42 7.06 14.57
C ARG A 902 38.01 7.64 14.56
N TRP A 903 37.87 8.94 14.78
CA TRP A 903 36.56 9.62 14.73
C TRP A 903 35.99 9.73 13.32
N ARG A 904 36.85 9.94 12.31
CA ARG A 904 36.44 9.88 10.89
C ARG A 904 35.91 8.50 10.50
N LEU A 905 36.57 7.43 10.95
CA LEU A 905 36.14 6.04 10.75
C LEU A 905 34.82 5.73 11.46
N LEU A 906 34.67 6.15 12.72
CA LEU A 906 33.46 5.93 13.51
C LEU A 906 32.25 6.65 12.92
N LEU A 907 32.41 7.91 12.50
CA LEU A 907 31.30 8.71 11.96
C LEU A 907 31.05 8.46 10.47
N GLY A 908 31.97 7.80 9.76
CA GLY A 908 31.88 7.55 8.33
C GLY A 908 31.91 8.85 7.51
N ARG A 909 32.70 9.85 7.93
CA ARG A 909 32.76 11.18 7.28
C ARG A 909 34.20 11.57 6.95
N ARG A 910 34.36 12.34 5.86
CA ARG A 910 35.65 12.84 5.35
C ARG A 910 36.69 11.73 5.10
N SER A 911 36.25 10.62 4.50
CA SER A 911 37.11 9.47 4.17
C SER A 911 38.30 9.82 3.26
N GLY A 912 38.21 10.90 2.48
CA GLY A 912 39.31 11.42 1.66
C GLY A 912 40.47 12.04 2.47
N GLU A 913 40.24 12.43 3.73
CA GLU A 913 41.25 12.99 4.64
C GLU A 913 41.91 11.91 5.52
N LEU A 914 41.47 10.65 5.42
CA LEU A 914 42.07 9.51 6.14
C LEU A 914 43.47 9.20 5.62
N SER A 915 44.33 8.78 6.55
CA SER A 915 45.64 8.20 6.23
C SER A 915 45.52 6.99 5.29
N PRO A 916 46.54 6.71 4.45
CA PRO A 916 46.50 5.60 3.49
C PRO A 916 46.18 4.24 4.11
N ALA A 917 46.61 4.00 5.36
CA ALA A 917 46.33 2.78 6.12
C ALA A 917 44.87 2.68 6.60
N ALA A 918 44.19 3.81 6.82
CA ALA A 918 42.82 3.86 7.33
C ALA A 918 41.73 3.85 6.24
N ARG A 919 42.08 4.14 4.97
CA ARG A 919 41.11 4.19 3.86
C ARG A 919 40.41 2.86 3.59
N PRO A 920 41.08 1.69 3.54
CA PRO A 920 40.42 0.40 3.33
C PRO A 920 39.38 0.08 4.41
N LEU A 921 39.67 0.45 5.67
CA LEU A 921 38.76 0.27 6.81
C LEU A 921 37.47 1.08 6.66
N ALA A 922 37.56 2.30 6.14
CA ALA A 922 36.39 3.13 5.85
C ALA A 922 35.57 2.52 4.72
N THR A 923 36.21 2.17 3.59
CA THR A 923 35.56 1.59 2.42
C THR A 923 34.81 0.31 2.77
N ALA A 924 35.44 -0.60 3.53
CA ALA A 924 34.82 -1.87 3.92
C ALA A 924 33.56 -1.70 4.79
N LEU A 925 33.46 -0.63 5.60
CA LEU A 925 32.29 -0.33 6.43
C LEU A 925 31.28 0.59 5.75
N ASP A 926 31.71 1.42 4.80
CA ASP A 926 30.85 2.25 3.94
C ASP A 926 29.93 1.37 3.07
N GLU A 927 30.31 0.12 2.79
CA GLU A 927 29.41 -0.89 2.19
C GLU A 927 28.12 -1.14 2.97
N LEU A 928 28.22 -1.18 4.30
CA LEU A 928 27.11 -1.51 5.20
C LEU A 928 26.32 -0.26 5.61
N TYR A 929 27.04 0.83 5.90
CA TYR A 929 26.47 2.05 6.48
C TYR A 929 26.38 3.21 5.48
N GLY A 930 26.87 3.04 4.25
CA GLY A 930 26.70 3.99 3.16
C GLY A 930 25.30 3.84 2.57
N SER A 931 24.63 4.98 2.38
CA SER A 931 23.25 5.03 1.89
C SER A 931 23.14 4.65 0.40
N GLY A 932 23.32 3.37 0.05
CA GLY A 932 22.90 2.75 -1.23
C GLY A 932 23.39 3.39 -2.54
N ARG A 933 24.24 4.41 -2.50
CA ARG A 933 24.96 5.07 -3.58
C ARG A 933 26.21 5.63 -2.94
N GLY A 934 27.39 5.24 -3.40
CA GLY A 934 28.64 5.68 -2.80
C GLY A 934 28.69 7.20 -2.65
N GLU A 935 28.67 7.69 -1.42
CA GLU A 935 29.01 9.08 -1.06
C GLU A 935 30.53 9.30 -1.18
N GLY A 936 31.06 8.95 -2.36
CA GLY A 936 32.40 9.21 -2.86
C GLY A 936 32.40 9.85 -4.24
N SER A 937 31.25 10.00 -4.92
CA SER A 937 31.14 10.91 -6.06
C SER A 937 30.86 12.33 -5.55
N ARG A 938 31.90 13.17 -5.51
CA ARG A 938 31.73 14.59 -5.26
C ARG A 938 30.81 15.21 -6.32
N GLY A 939 29.66 15.68 -5.87
CA GLY A 939 28.83 16.64 -6.57
C GLY A 939 27.91 17.27 -5.55
N ASP A 940 28.40 18.30 -4.84
CA ASP A 940 27.62 19.48 -4.47
C ASP A 940 28.36 20.36 -3.46
N LEU A 941 28.95 21.45 -3.98
CA LEU A 941 29.02 22.77 -3.35
C LEU A 941 29.30 23.79 -4.48
N PRO A 942 28.46 24.83 -4.68
CA PRO A 942 28.70 25.85 -5.68
C PRO A 942 29.62 26.94 -5.11
N GLY A 943 30.83 27.13 -5.68
CA GLY A 943 31.68 28.25 -5.30
C GLY A 943 33.09 28.29 -5.90
N GLN A 944 33.29 29.25 -6.81
CA GLN A 944 34.55 29.92 -7.22
C GLN A 944 35.65 29.14 -7.99
N GLY A 945 35.60 29.28 -9.33
CA GLY A 945 36.69 29.78 -10.18
C GLY A 945 38.02 29.01 -10.28
N GLY A 946 38.20 28.23 -11.36
CA GLY A 946 39.52 27.77 -11.85
C GLY A 946 39.39 26.69 -12.95
N PRO A 947 40.23 26.70 -14.02
CA PRO A 947 40.09 25.79 -15.16
C PRO A 947 40.59 24.37 -14.85
N GLY A 948 39.90 23.39 -15.44
CA GLY A 948 39.98 21.97 -15.10
C GLY A 948 41.30 21.27 -15.42
N SER A 949 41.62 20.29 -14.56
CA SER A 949 42.62 19.25 -14.78
C SER A 949 42.28 18.04 -13.90
N GLY A 950 42.24 16.84 -14.49
CA GLY A 950 42.35 15.55 -13.78
C GLY A 950 41.11 14.67 -13.78
N GLY A 951 40.99 13.77 -14.77
CA GLY A 951 40.08 12.62 -14.71
C GLY A 951 40.52 11.61 -13.64
N GLY A 952 39.60 11.24 -12.76
CA GLY A 952 39.82 10.25 -11.70
C GLY A 952 39.83 8.82 -12.24
N ARG A 953 40.99 8.17 -12.15
CA ARG A 953 41.13 6.70 -12.19
C ARG A 953 40.72 6.15 -10.82
N THR A 954 39.53 5.57 -10.68
CA THR A 954 39.18 4.72 -9.53
C THR A 954 38.55 3.42 -10.02
N ALA A 955 38.94 2.31 -9.40
CA ALA A 955 38.58 0.96 -9.80
C ALA A 955 37.07 0.68 -9.60
N PRO A 956 36.46 -0.21 -10.42
CA PRO A 956 35.12 -0.72 -10.16
C PRO A 956 35.04 -1.42 -8.80
N TYR A 957 33.85 -1.38 -8.22
CA TYR A 957 33.52 -1.82 -6.87
C TYR A 957 33.70 -3.35 -6.69
N PRO A 958 34.25 -3.83 -5.55
CA PRO A 958 34.57 -5.25 -5.35
C PRO A 958 33.30 -6.13 -5.21
N GLY A 959 33.41 -7.40 -5.59
CA GLY A 959 32.35 -8.39 -5.39
C GLY A 959 32.19 -8.80 -3.91
N VAL A 960 31.04 -9.38 -3.53
CA VAL A 960 30.74 -9.77 -2.12
C VAL A 960 31.79 -10.69 -1.51
N ARG A 961 32.37 -11.59 -2.32
CA ARG A 961 33.44 -12.48 -1.89
C ARG A 961 34.73 -11.71 -1.58
N GLU A 962 35.08 -10.75 -2.43
CA GLU A 962 36.24 -9.88 -2.22
C GLU A 962 36.04 -9.00 -0.98
N TRP A 963 34.83 -8.47 -0.78
CA TRP A 963 34.47 -7.72 0.43
C TRP A 963 34.49 -8.58 1.70
N SER A 964 34.01 -9.82 1.63
CA SER A 964 34.05 -10.81 2.72
C SER A 964 35.50 -11.17 3.11
N GLU A 965 36.36 -11.41 2.11
CA GLU A 965 37.80 -11.68 2.30
C GLU A 965 38.52 -10.44 2.86
N GLU A 966 38.16 -9.24 2.42
CA GLU A 966 38.67 -7.97 2.92
C GLU A 966 38.26 -7.72 4.39
N LEU A 967 36.99 -7.97 4.76
CA LEU A 967 36.53 -7.90 6.15
C LEU A 967 37.26 -8.89 7.06
N ALA A 968 37.49 -10.12 6.59
CA ALA A 968 38.29 -11.11 7.33
C ALA A 968 39.74 -10.63 7.54
N ALA A 969 40.34 -10.04 6.51
CA ALA A 969 41.71 -9.54 6.56
C ALA A 969 41.86 -8.30 7.48
N LEU A 970 40.87 -7.41 7.47
CA LEU A 970 40.91 -6.14 8.20
C LEU A 970 40.42 -6.23 9.65
N PHE A 971 39.39 -7.03 9.93
CA PHE A 971 38.73 -7.09 11.24
C PHE A 971 38.71 -8.49 11.87
N GLY A 972 39.11 -9.53 11.13
CA GLY A 972 39.09 -10.92 11.59
C GLY A 972 37.73 -11.62 11.43
N PRO A 973 37.70 -12.95 11.64
CA PRO A 973 36.54 -13.79 11.31
C PRO A 973 35.31 -13.49 12.16
N GLY A 974 35.46 -13.16 13.45
CA GLY A 974 34.31 -12.89 14.32
C GLY A 974 33.52 -11.64 13.92
N ILE A 975 34.21 -10.57 13.54
CA ILE A 975 33.59 -9.29 13.18
C ILE A 975 33.05 -9.31 11.75
N ARG A 976 33.75 -10.01 10.84
CA ARG A 976 33.22 -10.32 9.51
C ARG A 976 31.80 -10.88 9.62
N GLU A 977 31.59 -11.90 10.47
CA GLU A 977 30.26 -12.50 10.63
C GLU A 977 29.21 -11.50 11.16
N GLU A 978 29.58 -10.61 12.07
CA GLU A 978 28.68 -9.57 12.60
C GLU A 978 28.28 -8.54 11.52
N VAL A 979 29.25 -8.09 10.72
CA VAL A 979 29.03 -7.11 9.64
C VAL A 979 28.22 -7.71 8.49
N LEU A 980 28.51 -8.96 8.10
CA LEU A 980 27.75 -9.67 7.07
C LEU A 980 26.31 -9.96 7.52
N ALA A 981 26.12 -10.32 8.79
CA ALA A 981 24.78 -10.50 9.36
C ALA A 981 23.97 -9.18 9.40
N ALA A 982 24.62 -8.06 9.73
CA ALA A 982 24.00 -6.74 9.66
C ALA A 982 23.66 -6.32 8.22
N ALA A 983 24.53 -6.61 7.25
CA ALA A 983 24.29 -6.33 5.83
C ALA A 983 23.11 -7.13 5.27
N ALA A 984 23.01 -8.40 5.66
CA ALA A 984 21.87 -9.24 5.32
C ALA A 984 20.56 -8.70 5.92
N ALA A 985 20.58 -8.22 7.18
CA ALA A 985 19.43 -7.57 7.81
C ALA A 985 19.05 -6.24 7.13
N ALA A 986 20.02 -5.49 6.62
CA ALA A 986 19.82 -4.25 5.86
C ALA A 986 19.36 -4.47 4.40
N GLY A 987 19.26 -5.73 3.95
CA GLY A 987 18.69 -6.10 2.65
C GLY A 987 19.70 -6.53 1.58
N ARG A 988 21.00 -6.66 1.89
CA ARG A 988 22.03 -7.17 0.96
C ARG A 988 22.05 -8.70 0.95
N GLN A 989 21.44 -9.30 -0.08
CA GLN A 989 21.08 -10.72 -0.10
C GLN A 989 22.23 -11.65 -0.50
N ASP A 990 23.11 -11.16 -1.37
CA ASP A 990 24.30 -11.83 -1.89
C ASP A 990 25.31 -12.25 -0.81
N VAL A 991 25.28 -11.57 0.34
CA VAL A 991 26.12 -11.83 1.53
C VAL A 991 25.80 -13.16 2.24
N LEU A 992 24.56 -13.65 2.13
CA LEU A 992 24.12 -14.87 2.81
C LEU A 992 24.93 -16.11 2.39
N ALA A 993 25.51 -16.10 1.19
CA ALA A 993 26.33 -17.20 0.68
C ALA A 993 27.69 -17.34 1.39
N GLU A 994 28.20 -16.26 1.99
CA GLU A 994 29.51 -16.19 2.63
C GLU A 994 29.43 -16.30 4.17
N LEU A 995 28.23 -16.25 4.76
CA LEU A 995 27.99 -16.21 6.20
C LEU A 995 28.30 -17.57 6.89
N ASP A 996 29.02 -17.56 8.03
CA ASP A 996 29.21 -18.72 8.91
C ASP A 996 28.10 -18.79 10.00
N PRO A 997 27.19 -19.78 9.94
CA PRO A 997 26.09 -19.90 10.89
C PRO A 997 26.51 -20.20 12.33
N ALA A 998 27.73 -20.70 12.55
CA ALA A 998 28.24 -20.99 13.90
C ALA A 998 28.69 -19.73 14.64
N GLY A 999 29.25 -18.75 13.91
CA GLY A 999 29.79 -17.50 14.47
C GLY A 999 28.77 -16.37 14.63
N VAL A 1000 27.59 -16.47 13.99
CA VAL A 1000 26.62 -15.36 13.93
C VAL A 1000 25.61 -15.38 15.08
N ARG A 1001 25.35 -14.19 15.62
CA ARG A 1001 24.28 -13.96 16.60
C ARG A 1001 22.90 -14.00 15.93
N PRO A 1002 21.93 -14.71 16.52
CA PRO A 1002 20.51 -14.62 16.19
C PRO A 1002 19.94 -13.18 16.16
N SER A 1003 19.50 -12.67 15.00
CA SER A 1003 18.56 -11.53 14.87
C SER A 1003 17.31 -11.85 14.02
N VAL A 1004 16.18 -11.20 14.31
CA VAL A 1004 14.90 -11.38 13.58
C VAL A 1004 15.02 -10.96 12.12
N ASP A 1005 15.77 -9.90 11.85
CA ASP A 1005 15.95 -9.38 10.50
C ASP A 1005 16.91 -10.24 9.68
N LEU A 1006 17.89 -10.88 10.31
CA LEU A 1006 18.69 -11.91 9.66
C LEU A 1006 17.85 -13.16 9.35
N LEU A 1007 16.99 -13.58 10.28
CA LEU A 1007 16.06 -14.69 10.07
C LEU A 1007 15.13 -14.42 8.88
N ARG A 1008 14.57 -13.20 8.82
CA ARG A 1008 13.76 -12.70 7.70
C ARG A 1008 14.49 -12.85 6.37
N SER A 1009 15.74 -12.38 6.31
CA SER A 1009 16.54 -12.45 5.08
C SER A 1009 16.94 -13.87 4.72
N VAL A 1010 17.34 -14.72 5.68
CA VAL A 1010 17.70 -16.12 5.43
C VAL A 1010 16.51 -16.91 4.87
N LEU A 1011 15.33 -16.74 5.44
CA LEU A 1011 14.16 -17.52 5.05
C LEU A 1011 13.57 -17.08 3.71
N ARG A 1012 13.63 -15.79 3.37
CA ARG A 1012 13.25 -15.28 2.04
C ARG A 1012 14.04 -15.96 0.90
N HIS A 1013 15.25 -16.46 1.19
CA HIS A 1013 16.13 -17.06 0.19
C HIS A 1013 16.31 -18.58 0.36
N ALA A 1014 15.61 -19.20 1.33
CA ALA A 1014 15.76 -20.62 1.64
C ALA A 1014 15.42 -21.53 0.44
N GLY A 1015 14.45 -21.15 -0.42
CA GLY A 1015 14.05 -21.93 -1.61
C GLY A 1015 15.09 -22.01 -2.73
N GLY A 1016 16.12 -21.16 -2.72
CA GLY A 1016 17.18 -21.12 -3.74
C GLY A 1016 18.55 -21.65 -3.29
N LEU A 1017 18.68 -22.11 -2.03
CA LEU A 1017 19.96 -22.53 -1.45
C LEU A 1017 20.19 -24.04 -1.57
N PRO A 1018 21.42 -24.50 -1.86
CA PRO A 1018 21.76 -25.93 -1.84
C PRO A 1018 21.49 -26.58 -0.48
N GLU A 1019 21.06 -27.85 -0.46
CA GLU A 1019 20.67 -28.58 0.76
C GLU A 1019 21.79 -28.67 1.81
N ALA A 1020 23.04 -28.78 1.37
CA ALA A 1020 24.22 -28.74 2.25
C ALA A 1020 24.37 -27.39 3.00
N ARG A 1021 23.88 -26.28 2.41
CA ARG A 1021 23.91 -24.94 3.00
C ARG A 1021 22.72 -24.69 3.93
N LEU A 1022 21.54 -25.20 3.57
CA LEU A 1022 20.38 -25.20 4.47
C LEU A 1022 20.66 -25.98 5.76
N ALA A 1023 21.35 -27.13 5.64
CA ALA A 1023 21.79 -27.90 6.80
C ALA A 1023 22.74 -27.11 7.73
N ALA A 1024 23.60 -26.27 7.15
CA ALA A 1024 24.49 -25.40 7.92
C ALA A 1024 23.74 -24.27 8.64
N LEU A 1025 22.63 -23.76 8.09
CA LEU A 1025 21.83 -22.66 8.66
C LEU A 1025 20.80 -23.12 9.73
N ARG A 1026 20.44 -24.41 9.79
CA ARG A 1026 19.49 -24.97 10.78
C ARG A 1026 19.82 -24.62 12.24
N PRO A 1027 21.08 -24.77 12.72
CA PRO A 1027 21.44 -24.40 14.09
C PRO A 1027 21.21 -22.92 14.40
N LEU A 1028 21.41 -22.03 13.43
CA LEU A 1028 21.20 -20.59 13.59
C LEU A 1028 19.70 -20.27 13.71
N VAL A 1029 18.86 -20.86 12.85
CA VAL A 1029 17.39 -20.72 12.90
C VAL A 1029 16.82 -21.28 14.21
N ARG A 1030 17.33 -22.41 14.72
CA ARG A 1030 16.88 -22.96 16.00
C ARG A 1030 17.19 -22.02 17.17
N ARG A 1031 18.43 -21.48 17.24
CA ARG A 1031 18.81 -20.50 18.27
C ARG A 1031 17.98 -19.21 18.20
N LEU A 1032 17.56 -18.81 16.99
CA LEU A 1032 16.68 -17.68 16.72
C LEU A 1032 15.26 -17.88 17.26
N VAL A 1033 14.63 -19.01 16.89
CA VAL A 1033 13.30 -19.38 17.38
C VAL A 1033 13.30 -19.46 18.91
N ASP A 1034 14.32 -20.07 19.51
CA ASP A 1034 14.49 -20.16 20.96
C ASP A 1034 14.57 -18.77 21.64
N ALA A 1035 15.29 -17.82 21.03
CA ALA A 1035 15.43 -16.47 21.56
C ALA A 1035 14.13 -15.67 21.47
N LEU A 1036 13.43 -15.75 20.33
CA LEU A 1036 12.15 -15.08 20.11
C LEU A 1036 11.05 -15.66 21.00
N THR A 1037 11.02 -16.99 21.15
CA THR A 1037 10.12 -17.69 22.07
C THR A 1037 10.29 -17.18 23.50
N ARG A 1038 11.54 -16.97 23.97
CA ARG A 1038 11.80 -16.42 25.31
C ARG A 1038 11.30 -14.97 25.46
N GLN A 1039 11.45 -14.13 24.44
CA GLN A 1039 10.95 -12.75 24.45
C GLN A 1039 9.41 -12.71 24.46
N LEU A 1040 8.76 -13.48 23.57
CA LEU A 1040 7.30 -13.60 23.51
C LEU A 1040 6.72 -14.21 24.78
N ALA A 1041 7.31 -15.28 25.32
CA ALA A 1041 6.90 -15.86 26.59
C ALA A 1041 7.04 -14.90 27.78
N THR A 1042 7.89 -13.87 27.69
CA THR A 1042 8.02 -12.83 28.72
C THR A 1042 6.95 -11.75 28.57
N ARG A 1043 6.61 -11.36 27.32
CA ARG A 1043 5.57 -10.36 27.01
C ARG A 1043 4.14 -10.89 27.10
N LEU A 1044 3.92 -12.17 26.79
CA LEU A 1044 2.62 -12.85 26.92
C LEU A 1044 2.34 -13.29 28.36
N ARG A 1045 3.35 -13.27 29.24
CA ARG A 1045 3.21 -13.64 30.66
C ARG A 1045 2.10 -12.88 31.40
N PRO A 1046 1.90 -11.56 31.22
CA PRO A 1046 0.83 -10.83 31.91
C PRO A 1046 -0.57 -11.16 31.38
N ALA A 1047 -0.72 -11.31 30.06
CA ALA A 1047 -1.94 -11.67 29.34
C ALA A 1047 -2.41 -13.09 29.69
N LEU A 1048 -1.51 -14.07 29.61
CA LEU A 1048 -1.78 -15.48 29.90
C LEU A 1048 -1.94 -15.78 31.39
N HIS A 1049 -1.62 -14.82 32.27
CA HIS A 1049 -1.91 -14.88 33.70
C HIS A 1049 -3.22 -14.17 34.08
N GLY A 1050 -4.06 -13.86 33.09
CA GLY A 1050 -5.43 -13.37 33.23
C GLY A 1050 -6.16 -14.00 34.41
N THR A 1051 -6.05 -13.33 35.56
CA THR A 1051 -6.71 -13.62 36.84
C THR A 1051 -6.57 -15.02 37.47
N THR A 1052 -5.37 -15.61 37.47
CA THR A 1052 -4.99 -16.44 38.63
C THR A 1052 -3.77 -15.89 39.34
N LEU A 1053 -3.84 -14.61 39.71
CA LEU A 1053 -3.11 -14.17 40.89
C LEU A 1053 -3.55 -15.08 42.05
N PRO A 1054 -2.61 -15.70 42.79
CA PRO A 1054 -2.98 -16.54 43.90
C PRO A 1054 -3.82 -15.71 44.88
N ARG A 1055 -5.10 -16.04 45.00
CA ARG A 1055 -6.03 -15.27 45.83
C ARG A 1055 -5.52 -15.33 47.26
N PRO A 1056 -5.47 -14.18 47.97
CA PRO A 1056 -5.14 -14.18 49.39
C PRO A 1056 -6.16 -15.06 50.13
N SER A 1057 -5.67 -16.13 50.71
CA SER A 1057 -6.43 -17.11 51.48
C SER A 1057 -5.97 -17.06 52.93
N ARG A 1058 -6.91 -17.19 53.87
CA ARG A 1058 -6.58 -17.42 55.29
C ARG A 1058 -6.41 -18.91 55.61
N ARG A 1059 -6.71 -19.79 54.65
CA ARG A 1059 -6.51 -21.23 54.78
C ARG A 1059 -5.03 -21.58 54.50
N PRO A 1060 -4.37 -22.33 55.39
CA PRO A 1060 -3.00 -22.81 55.15
C PRO A 1060 -2.98 -23.68 53.89
N GLY A 1061 -2.18 -23.32 52.88
CA GLY A 1061 -2.19 -24.08 51.61
C GLY A 1061 -1.15 -23.67 50.56
N GLY A 1062 -0.65 -22.42 50.59
CA GLY A 1062 0.52 -22.00 49.78
C GLY A 1062 1.40 -21.00 50.52
N GLY A 1063 2.34 -20.35 49.82
CA GLY A 1063 3.36 -19.49 50.45
C GLY A 1063 2.75 -18.29 51.20
N LEU A 1064 3.35 -17.92 52.34
CA LEU A 1064 2.91 -16.77 53.14
C LEU A 1064 3.14 -15.46 52.37
N ASP A 1065 2.10 -14.63 52.25
CA ASP A 1065 2.24 -13.27 51.73
C ASP A 1065 2.71 -12.35 52.84
N LEU A 1066 4.03 -12.18 52.94
CA LEU A 1066 4.67 -11.45 54.04
C LEU A 1066 4.20 -9.99 54.13
N ALA A 1067 4.10 -9.29 53.00
CA ALA A 1067 3.72 -7.87 52.98
C ALA A 1067 2.27 -7.66 53.46
N ARG A 1068 1.33 -8.49 52.97
CA ARG A 1068 -0.08 -8.39 53.36
C ARG A 1068 -0.34 -8.92 54.78
N THR A 1069 0.42 -9.94 55.19
CA THR A 1069 0.43 -10.43 56.58
C THR A 1069 0.97 -9.36 57.54
N LEU A 1070 2.08 -8.70 57.21
CA LEU A 1070 2.62 -7.62 58.04
C LEU A 1070 1.62 -6.46 58.16
N ARG A 1071 1.06 -5.96 57.04
CA ARG A 1071 0.04 -4.88 57.07
C ARG A 1071 -1.18 -5.23 57.90
N ALA A 1072 -1.71 -6.45 57.76
CA ALA A 1072 -2.86 -6.92 58.52
C ALA A 1072 -2.58 -7.09 60.02
N ASN A 1073 -1.30 -7.16 60.42
CA ASN A 1073 -0.85 -7.36 61.79
C ASN A 1073 -0.01 -6.17 62.30
N LEU A 1074 -0.01 -5.01 61.64
CA LEU A 1074 0.73 -3.83 62.14
C LEU A 1074 0.21 -3.38 63.52
N ALA A 1075 -1.08 -3.60 63.81
CA ALA A 1075 -1.66 -3.32 65.14
C ALA A 1075 -1.08 -4.22 66.26
N THR A 1076 -0.50 -5.37 65.92
CA THR A 1076 0.14 -6.31 66.86
C THR A 1076 1.65 -6.10 66.94
N ALA A 1077 2.18 -5.07 66.27
CA ALA A 1077 3.57 -4.67 66.42
C ALA A 1077 3.84 -4.21 67.86
N ARG A 1078 4.90 -4.74 68.47
CA ARG A 1078 5.42 -4.34 69.78
C ARG A 1078 6.90 -4.04 69.64
N ARG A 1079 7.32 -2.90 70.17
CA ARG A 1079 8.73 -2.52 70.20
C ARG A 1079 9.37 -3.17 71.42
N MET A 1080 10.41 -3.95 71.20
CA MET A 1080 11.15 -4.63 72.24
C MET A 1080 12.16 -3.65 72.90
N PRO A 1081 12.65 -3.97 74.11
CA PRO A 1081 13.60 -3.12 74.84
C PRO A 1081 14.92 -2.85 74.11
N ASP A 1082 15.26 -3.67 73.11
CA ASP A 1082 16.44 -3.54 72.24
C ASP A 1082 16.19 -2.65 70.99
N GLY A 1083 15.01 -2.05 70.88
CA GLY A 1083 14.62 -1.19 69.75
C GLY A 1083 14.07 -1.93 68.53
N THR A 1084 14.10 -3.27 68.53
CA THR A 1084 13.55 -4.08 67.43
C THR A 1084 12.03 -4.12 67.49
N VAL A 1085 11.38 -4.04 66.33
CA VAL A 1085 9.92 -4.10 66.23
C VAL A 1085 9.52 -5.53 65.93
N ARG A 1086 8.86 -6.20 66.89
CA ARG A 1086 8.36 -7.56 66.73
C ARG A 1086 6.88 -7.52 66.37
N VAL A 1087 6.52 -8.06 65.21
CA VAL A 1087 5.12 -8.20 64.76
C VAL A 1087 4.69 -9.64 64.96
N VAL A 1088 3.61 -9.87 65.72
CA VAL A 1088 3.04 -11.21 65.92
C VAL A 1088 1.98 -11.46 64.84
N PRO A 1089 2.19 -12.42 63.91
CA PRO A 1089 1.29 -12.61 62.77
C PRO A 1089 0.03 -13.41 63.17
N GLU A 1090 -0.90 -12.78 63.90
CA GLU A 1090 -2.19 -13.38 64.31
C GLU A 1090 -3.14 -13.64 63.12
N ARG A 1091 -3.02 -12.84 62.06
CA ARG A 1091 -3.82 -12.95 60.83
C ARG A 1091 -2.92 -13.26 59.63
N PRO A 1092 -2.37 -14.48 59.51
CA PRO A 1092 -1.53 -14.85 58.39
C PRO A 1092 -2.34 -14.94 57.10
N VAL A 1093 -1.83 -14.33 56.03
CA VAL A 1093 -2.43 -14.37 54.69
C VAL A 1093 -1.53 -15.21 53.80
N PHE A 1094 -2.07 -16.29 53.25
CA PHE A 1094 -1.37 -17.24 52.37
C PHE A 1094 -1.80 -17.05 50.92
N ARG A 1095 -0.91 -17.39 49.99
CA ARG A 1095 -1.20 -17.43 48.54
C ARG A 1095 -1.80 -18.79 48.18
N SER A 1096 -2.88 -18.86 47.40
CA SER A 1096 -3.38 -20.14 46.87
C SER A 1096 -2.37 -20.79 45.89
N ARG A 1097 -2.30 -22.13 45.82
CA ARG A 1097 -1.48 -22.82 44.80
C ARG A 1097 -2.22 -22.80 43.46
N ALA A 1098 -1.66 -22.17 42.43
CA ALA A 1098 -2.14 -22.28 41.06
C ALA A 1098 -1.46 -23.49 40.37
N ARG A 1099 -2.22 -24.30 39.64
CA ARG A 1099 -1.68 -25.38 38.79
C ARG A 1099 -1.18 -24.77 37.48
N ARG A 1100 -0.07 -25.27 36.95
CA ARG A 1100 0.40 -24.97 35.59
C ARG A 1100 -0.24 -26.00 34.64
N SER A 1101 -1.24 -25.59 33.87
CA SER A 1101 -1.73 -26.31 32.69
C SER A 1101 -1.56 -25.42 31.46
N ALA A 1102 -1.30 -26.03 30.30
CA ALA A 1102 -1.40 -25.32 29.03
C ALA A 1102 -2.88 -25.03 28.79
N ASP A 1103 -3.20 -23.74 28.72
CA ASP A 1103 -4.55 -23.25 28.95
C ASP A 1103 -5.25 -22.86 27.64
N TRP A 1104 -4.55 -22.85 26.50
CA TRP A 1104 -5.11 -22.46 25.20
C TRP A 1104 -4.59 -23.32 24.06
N ARG A 1105 -5.47 -23.64 23.10
CA ARG A 1105 -5.13 -24.34 21.87
C ARG A 1105 -5.13 -23.36 20.69
N LEU A 1106 -4.07 -23.39 19.90
CA LEU A 1106 -3.91 -22.58 18.70
C LEU A 1106 -3.82 -23.50 17.48
N ILE A 1107 -4.63 -23.24 16.45
CA ILE A 1107 -4.59 -23.94 15.17
C ILE A 1107 -4.27 -22.91 14.09
N LEU A 1108 -3.05 -22.92 13.55
CA LEU A 1108 -2.70 -22.13 12.36
C LEU A 1108 -3.09 -22.91 11.11
N VAL A 1109 -3.88 -22.27 10.24
CA VAL A 1109 -4.34 -22.79 8.96
C VAL A 1109 -3.75 -21.89 7.88
N THR A 1110 -2.76 -22.37 7.14
CA THR A 1110 -1.94 -21.55 6.23
C THR A 1110 -2.09 -21.99 4.78
N ASP A 1111 -2.37 -21.03 3.92
CA ASP A 1111 -2.42 -21.19 2.47
C ASP A 1111 -1.02 -21.26 1.87
N VAL A 1112 -0.79 -22.25 1.01
CA VAL A 1112 0.51 -22.50 0.36
C VAL A 1112 0.47 -22.31 -1.16
N SER A 1113 -0.50 -21.53 -1.64
CA SER A 1113 -0.61 -21.14 -3.05
C SER A 1113 0.61 -20.32 -3.53
N GLY A 1114 0.78 -20.23 -4.86
CA GLY A 1114 1.91 -19.51 -5.47
C GLY A 1114 1.99 -18.02 -5.11
N SER A 1115 0.85 -17.37 -4.81
CA SER A 1115 0.79 -15.99 -4.33
C SER A 1115 1.19 -15.85 -2.85
N MET A 1116 1.19 -16.95 -2.10
CA MET A 1116 1.39 -17.01 -0.65
C MET A 1116 2.81 -17.35 -0.21
N GLU A 1117 3.78 -17.48 -1.14
CA GLU A 1117 5.16 -17.90 -0.83
C GLU A 1117 5.78 -17.09 0.32
N ALA A 1118 5.76 -15.76 0.23
CA ALA A 1118 6.29 -14.88 1.28
C ALA A 1118 5.56 -15.09 2.62
N SER A 1119 4.23 -15.24 2.60
CA SER A 1119 3.39 -15.36 3.80
C SER A 1119 3.42 -16.76 4.44
N THR A 1120 3.75 -17.80 3.67
CA THR A 1120 3.92 -19.18 4.15
C THR A 1120 5.14 -19.31 5.04
N ILE A 1121 6.25 -18.67 4.62
CA ILE A 1121 7.49 -18.54 5.40
C ILE A 1121 7.20 -17.93 6.78
N TRP A 1122 6.39 -16.88 6.78
CA TRP A 1122 6.01 -16.15 7.97
C TRP A 1122 5.08 -16.92 8.92
N ALA A 1123 4.15 -17.69 8.36
CA ALA A 1123 3.25 -18.54 9.14
C ALA A 1123 3.98 -19.71 9.80
N ALA A 1124 4.89 -20.37 9.08
CA ALA A 1124 5.72 -21.46 9.62
C ALA A 1124 6.57 -20.99 10.81
N LEU A 1125 7.20 -19.82 10.69
CA LEU A 1125 7.93 -19.19 11.79
C LEU A 1125 7.06 -18.88 13.00
N THR A 1126 5.88 -18.29 12.75
CA THR A 1126 4.95 -17.93 13.82
C THR A 1126 4.49 -19.17 14.57
N ALA A 1127 4.23 -20.26 13.85
CA ALA A 1127 3.89 -21.55 14.44
C ALA A 1127 5.04 -22.09 15.31
N SER A 1128 6.29 -22.08 14.83
CA SER A 1128 7.45 -22.54 15.59
C SER A 1128 7.71 -21.73 16.86
N VAL A 1129 7.56 -20.41 16.78
CA VAL A 1129 7.72 -19.52 17.95
C VAL A 1129 6.61 -19.74 18.98
N LEU A 1130 5.37 -19.95 18.55
CA LEU A 1130 4.23 -20.17 19.45
C LEU A 1130 4.22 -21.58 20.04
N ALA A 1131 4.69 -22.60 19.31
CA ALA A 1131 4.86 -23.96 19.84
C ALA A 1131 5.87 -24.04 21.00
N GLY A 1132 6.89 -23.18 20.99
CA GLY A 1132 7.84 -23.08 22.10
C GLY A 1132 7.26 -22.44 23.38
N VAL A 1133 6.04 -21.90 23.36
CA VAL A 1133 5.40 -21.26 24.53
C VAL A 1133 4.75 -22.34 25.41
N PRO A 1134 5.19 -22.56 26.68
CA PRO A 1134 4.76 -23.71 27.49
C PRO A 1134 3.26 -23.78 27.85
N THR A 1135 2.51 -22.71 27.59
CA THR A 1135 1.09 -22.57 27.94
C THR A 1135 0.15 -22.69 26.74
N LEU A 1136 0.68 -22.94 25.54
CA LEU A 1136 -0.06 -23.06 24.29
C LEU A 1136 0.19 -24.45 23.66
N SER A 1137 -0.85 -25.07 23.11
CA SER A 1137 -0.69 -26.20 22.19
C SER A 1137 -0.93 -25.72 20.76
N THR A 1138 0.10 -25.78 19.91
CA THR A 1138 0.07 -25.24 18.54
C THR A 1138 -0.05 -26.36 17.52
N HIS A 1139 -1.04 -26.27 16.63
CA HIS A 1139 -1.20 -27.11 15.45
C HIS A 1139 -0.94 -26.28 14.18
N PHE A 1140 -0.33 -26.87 13.16
CA PHE A 1140 -0.04 -26.20 11.88
C PHE A 1140 -0.58 -27.02 10.72
N LEU A 1141 -1.57 -26.46 10.03
CA LEU A 1141 -2.20 -27.05 8.86
C LEU A 1141 -1.81 -26.23 7.63
N ALA A 1142 -1.20 -26.87 6.65
CA ALA A 1142 -0.94 -26.28 5.34
C ALA A 1142 -2.02 -26.74 4.35
N PHE A 1143 -2.53 -25.84 3.51
CA PHE A 1143 -3.54 -26.20 2.52
C PHE A 1143 -3.31 -25.55 1.15
N SER A 1144 -3.59 -26.31 0.10
CA SER A 1144 -3.77 -25.83 -1.28
C SER A 1144 -5.07 -26.43 -1.82
N THR A 1145 -5.02 -27.40 -2.74
CA THR A 1145 -6.16 -28.27 -3.09
C THR A 1145 -6.32 -29.45 -2.13
N GLU A 1146 -5.26 -29.77 -1.38
CA GLU A 1146 -5.23 -30.79 -0.33
C GLU A 1146 -4.82 -30.14 1.00
N VAL A 1147 -5.18 -30.76 2.12
CA VAL A 1147 -4.82 -30.30 3.48
C VAL A 1147 -3.81 -31.27 4.07
N ILE A 1148 -2.69 -30.73 4.54
CA ILE A 1148 -1.59 -31.47 5.16
C ILE A 1148 -1.45 -30.97 6.60
N ASP A 1149 -1.50 -31.89 7.56
CA ASP A 1149 -1.18 -31.59 8.96
C ASP A 1149 0.33 -31.77 9.18
N LEU A 1150 1.02 -30.67 9.47
CA LEU A 1150 2.46 -30.64 9.75
C LEU A 1150 2.73 -30.31 11.23
N THR A 1151 1.79 -30.61 12.13
CA THR A 1151 1.93 -30.36 13.57
C THR A 1151 3.21 -30.95 14.15
N ASP A 1152 3.66 -32.11 13.66
CA ASP A 1152 4.89 -32.78 14.14
C ASP A 1152 6.20 -32.06 13.74
N HIS A 1153 6.13 -31.15 12.77
CA HIS A 1153 7.28 -30.41 12.24
C HIS A 1153 7.37 -28.98 12.80
N VAL A 1154 6.41 -28.55 13.63
CA VAL A 1154 6.31 -27.17 14.12
C VAL A 1154 7.55 -26.71 14.90
N GLU A 1155 8.28 -27.61 15.55
CA GLU A 1155 9.52 -27.26 16.26
C GLU A 1155 10.72 -26.95 15.33
N ASP A 1156 10.63 -27.27 14.03
CA ASP A 1156 11.67 -26.99 13.02
C ASP A 1156 11.10 -26.25 11.80
N PRO A 1157 11.15 -24.90 11.78
CA PRO A 1157 10.55 -24.11 10.71
C PRO A 1157 11.20 -24.33 9.34
N LEU A 1158 12.46 -24.78 9.28
CA LEU A 1158 13.12 -25.04 7.99
C LEU A 1158 12.64 -26.35 7.38
N SER A 1159 12.37 -27.37 8.20
CA SER A 1159 11.78 -28.62 7.72
C SER A 1159 10.33 -28.41 7.29
N LEU A 1160 9.55 -27.61 8.03
CA LEU A 1160 8.22 -27.16 7.60
C LEU A 1160 8.24 -26.50 6.22
N LEU A 1161 9.20 -25.60 5.97
CA LEU A 1161 9.27 -24.87 4.70
C LEU A 1161 9.74 -25.70 3.51
N LEU A 1162 10.49 -26.78 3.76
CA LEU A 1162 10.93 -27.71 2.73
C LEU A 1162 9.86 -28.75 2.38
N GLU A 1163 9.00 -29.09 3.33
CA GLU A 1163 7.89 -30.03 3.12
C GLU A 1163 6.69 -29.36 2.45
N VAL A 1164 6.51 -28.06 2.64
CA VAL A 1164 5.47 -27.28 1.97
C VAL A 1164 5.83 -27.09 0.49
N ARG A 1165 5.10 -27.78 -0.41
CA ARG A 1165 5.22 -27.60 -1.85
C ARG A 1165 4.29 -26.46 -2.30
N ILE A 1166 4.89 -25.38 -2.83
CA ILE A 1166 4.17 -24.22 -3.34
C ILE A 1166 3.58 -24.54 -4.72
N GLY A 1167 2.26 -24.46 -4.85
CA GLY A 1167 1.56 -24.64 -6.13
C GLY A 1167 0.21 -25.37 -6.03
N GLY A 1168 -0.70 -25.05 -6.95
CA GLY A 1168 -2.08 -25.55 -6.98
C GLY A 1168 -3.12 -24.44 -6.77
N GLY A 1169 -4.41 -24.79 -6.85
CA GLY A 1169 -5.49 -23.88 -6.45
C GLY A 1169 -5.63 -23.77 -4.92
N THR A 1170 -6.42 -22.81 -4.46
CA THR A 1170 -6.60 -22.51 -3.03
C THR A 1170 -7.94 -23.04 -2.53
N HIS A 1171 -7.94 -23.93 -1.52
CA HIS A 1171 -9.15 -24.46 -0.88
C HIS A 1171 -9.21 -24.18 0.64
N VAL A 1172 -9.45 -22.93 1.04
CA VAL A 1172 -9.45 -22.49 2.46
C VAL A 1172 -10.50 -23.23 3.28
N ALA A 1173 -11.68 -23.45 2.69
CA ALA A 1173 -12.77 -24.16 3.34
C ALA A 1173 -12.39 -25.60 3.77
N ALA A 1174 -11.56 -26.30 3.00
CA ALA A 1174 -11.08 -27.63 3.37
C ALA A 1174 -10.14 -27.56 4.59
N GLY A 1175 -9.25 -26.56 4.63
CA GLY A 1175 -8.35 -26.30 5.76
C GLY A 1175 -9.13 -26.03 7.05
N LEU A 1176 -10.15 -25.17 7.00
CA LEU A 1176 -11.01 -24.87 8.15
C LEU A 1176 -11.83 -26.08 8.62
N ARG A 1177 -12.34 -26.87 7.68
CA ARG A 1177 -13.07 -28.11 8.01
C ARG A 1177 -12.19 -29.09 8.76
N HIS A 1178 -10.92 -29.23 8.35
CA HIS A 1178 -9.95 -30.05 9.06
C HIS A 1178 -9.60 -29.45 10.43
N ALA A 1179 -9.39 -28.13 10.51
CA ALA A 1179 -9.16 -27.44 11.79
C ALA A 1179 -10.30 -27.71 12.80
N ARG A 1180 -11.56 -27.72 12.33
CA ARG A 1180 -12.73 -28.05 13.16
C ARG A 1180 -12.65 -29.44 13.80
N THR A 1181 -12.02 -30.42 13.13
CA THR A 1181 -11.81 -31.77 13.71
C THR A 1181 -10.80 -31.80 14.85
N LEU A 1182 -9.92 -30.79 14.94
CA LEU A 1182 -8.90 -30.66 15.98
C LEU A 1182 -9.40 -29.82 17.19
N VAL A 1183 -10.57 -29.20 17.07
CA VAL A 1183 -11.21 -28.45 18.15
C VAL A 1183 -11.71 -29.41 19.22
N THR A 1184 -11.27 -29.22 20.47
CA THR A 1184 -11.72 -30.01 21.63
C THR A 1184 -12.50 -29.18 22.64
N VAL A 1185 -11.98 -28.00 22.99
CA VAL A 1185 -12.63 -27.03 23.88
C VAL A 1185 -12.78 -25.71 23.12
N PRO A 1186 -13.92 -25.46 22.47
CA PRO A 1186 -14.09 -24.30 21.58
C PRO A 1186 -13.76 -22.96 22.24
N SER A 1187 -14.24 -22.74 23.47
CA SER A 1187 -14.01 -21.50 24.24
C SER A 1187 -12.56 -21.21 24.60
N ARG A 1188 -11.64 -22.17 24.39
CA ARG A 1188 -10.20 -22.05 24.60
C ARG A 1188 -9.40 -22.45 23.36
N THR A 1189 -10.03 -22.38 22.20
CA THR A 1189 -9.43 -22.68 20.90
C THR A 1189 -9.42 -21.43 20.02
N LEU A 1190 -8.22 -21.05 19.56
CA LEU A 1190 -7.98 -19.98 18.62
C LEU A 1190 -7.62 -20.61 17.26
N VAL A 1191 -8.37 -20.29 16.21
CA VAL A 1191 -8.10 -20.71 14.84
C VAL A 1191 -7.63 -19.49 14.07
N VAL A 1192 -6.42 -19.54 13.52
CA VAL A 1192 -5.81 -18.43 12.77
C VAL A 1192 -5.63 -18.86 11.32
N VAL A 1193 -6.32 -18.20 10.40
CA VAL A 1193 -6.21 -18.46 8.96
C VAL A 1193 -5.24 -17.46 8.34
N VAL A 1194 -4.16 -17.93 7.72
CA VAL A 1194 -3.20 -17.10 6.98
C VAL A 1194 -3.38 -17.36 5.49
N SER A 1195 -3.96 -16.41 4.77
CA SER A 1195 -4.26 -16.51 3.33
C SER A 1195 -4.41 -15.12 2.71
N ASP A 1196 -4.29 -15.01 1.38
CA ASP A 1196 -4.73 -13.84 0.62
C ASP A 1196 -6.27 -13.79 0.50
N PHE A 1197 -6.97 -14.79 1.05
CA PHE A 1197 -8.41 -14.97 1.01
C PHE A 1197 -8.97 -15.05 -0.41
N GLU A 1198 -8.15 -15.46 -1.38
CA GLU A 1198 -8.60 -15.86 -2.71
C GLU A 1198 -8.98 -17.34 -2.70
N GLU A 1199 -10.28 -17.64 -2.59
CA GLU A 1199 -10.78 -19.02 -2.63
C GLU A 1199 -10.97 -19.46 -4.09
N GLY A 1200 -10.31 -20.55 -4.50
CA GLY A 1200 -10.45 -21.17 -5.83
C GLY A 1200 -11.71 -22.05 -5.98
N TYR A 1201 -12.54 -22.08 -4.95
CA TYR A 1201 -13.80 -22.81 -4.81
C TYR A 1201 -14.91 -21.85 -4.35
N PRO A 1202 -16.20 -22.27 -4.31
CA PRO A 1202 -17.27 -21.37 -3.91
C PRO A 1202 -17.10 -20.84 -2.48
N VAL A 1203 -17.04 -19.50 -2.33
CA VAL A 1203 -16.85 -18.78 -1.04
C VAL A 1203 -17.92 -19.13 0.00
N GLY A 1204 -19.11 -19.57 -0.44
CA GLY A 1204 -20.17 -20.02 0.46
C GLY A 1204 -19.75 -21.18 1.37
N GLY A 1205 -18.91 -22.10 0.89
CA GLY A 1205 -18.36 -23.20 1.70
C GLY A 1205 -17.39 -22.71 2.77
N LEU A 1206 -16.57 -21.72 2.45
CA LEU A 1206 -15.66 -21.05 3.38
C LEU A 1206 -16.44 -20.32 4.49
N LEU A 1207 -17.43 -19.51 4.13
CA LEU A 1207 -18.25 -18.77 5.09
C LEU A 1207 -19.05 -19.69 6.02
N ALA A 1208 -19.53 -20.82 5.51
CA ALA A 1208 -20.22 -21.82 6.33
C ALA A 1208 -19.30 -22.44 7.40
N GLU A 1209 -18.05 -22.76 7.04
CA GLU A 1209 -17.07 -23.30 7.98
C GLU A 1209 -16.63 -22.26 9.03
N VAL A 1210 -16.45 -20.99 8.62
CA VAL A 1210 -16.15 -19.89 9.56
C VAL A 1210 -17.30 -19.72 10.56
N ARG A 1211 -18.55 -19.62 10.09
CA ARG A 1211 -19.72 -19.51 10.98
C ARG A 1211 -19.82 -20.70 11.90
N ALA A 1212 -19.61 -21.92 11.41
CA ALA A 1212 -19.64 -23.12 12.24
C ALA A 1212 -18.60 -23.10 13.38
N LEU A 1213 -17.39 -22.58 13.13
CA LEU A 1213 -16.35 -22.43 14.16
C LEU A 1213 -16.67 -21.31 15.15
N VAL A 1214 -17.17 -20.18 14.67
CA VAL A 1214 -17.59 -19.03 15.51
C VAL A 1214 -18.79 -19.41 16.39
N ASP A 1215 -19.82 -20.04 15.81
CA ASP A 1215 -21.02 -20.51 16.51
C ASP A 1215 -20.70 -21.61 17.53
N ALA A 1216 -19.67 -22.44 17.26
CA ALA A 1216 -19.15 -23.40 18.23
C ALA A 1216 -18.47 -22.72 19.44
N GLY A 1217 -18.16 -21.42 19.36
CA GLY A 1217 -17.50 -20.65 20.40
C GLY A 1217 -15.98 -20.59 20.28
N CYS A 1218 -15.41 -20.94 19.12
CA CYS A 1218 -13.99 -20.72 18.84
C CYS A 1218 -13.74 -19.25 18.52
N GLN A 1219 -12.55 -18.75 18.88
CA GLN A 1219 -12.08 -17.49 18.34
C GLN A 1219 -11.44 -17.78 16.98
N VAL A 1220 -11.96 -17.18 15.91
CA VAL A 1220 -11.43 -17.35 14.56
C VAL A 1220 -10.85 -16.02 14.10
N LEU A 1221 -9.60 -16.01 13.65
CA LEU A 1221 -8.89 -14.82 13.19
C LEU A 1221 -8.40 -15.02 11.75
N GLY A 1222 -8.56 -14.00 10.91
CA GLY A 1222 -7.97 -13.95 9.59
C GLY A 1222 -6.72 -13.07 9.57
N CYS A 1223 -5.59 -13.62 9.13
CA CYS A 1223 -4.39 -12.87 8.84
C CYS A 1223 -4.23 -12.76 7.32
N ALA A 1224 -4.40 -11.55 6.79
CA ALA A 1224 -4.18 -11.28 5.37
C ALA A 1224 -2.71 -11.42 4.99
N SER A 1225 -2.46 -11.91 3.78
CA SER A 1225 -1.10 -12.03 3.25
C SER A 1225 -0.41 -10.66 3.15
N LEU A 1226 0.91 -10.66 3.32
CA LEU A 1226 1.77 -9.50 3.13
C LEU A 1226 2.68 -9.73 1.92
N ASP A 1227 2.89 -8.69 1.11
CA ASP A 1227 3.88 -8.69 0.04
C ASP A 1227 5.32 -8.50 0.56
N ASP A 1228 6.30 -8.56 -0.34
CA ASP A 1228 7.73 -8.42 -0.01
C ASP A 1228 8.12 -7.06 0.61
N THR A 1229 7.21 -6.08 0.55
CA THR A 1229 7.35 -4.74 1.14
C THR A 1229 6.55 -4.55 2.42
N GLY A 1230 5.87 -5.59 2.90
CA GLY A 1230 5.02 -5.54 4.09
C GLY A 1230 3.66 -4.88 3.84
N ARG A 1231 3.23 -4.74 2.58
CA ARG A 1231 1.90 -4.23 2.25
C ARG A 1231 0.88 -5.36 2.23
N PRO A 1232 -0.36 -5.11 2.68
CA PRO A 1232 -1.42 -6.11 2.62
C PRO A 1232 -1.75 -6.49 1.18
N ARG A 1233 -1.83 -7.79 0.91
CA ARG A 1233 -2.34 -8.34 -0.35
C ARG A 1233 -3.43 -9.36 -0.03
N TYR A 1234 -4.69 -8.99 -0.23
CA TYR A 1234 -5.81 -9.89 0.02
C TYR A 1234 -7.06 -9.45 -0.73
N SER A 1235 -7.99 -10.38 -0.94
CA SER A 1235 -9.31 -10.10 -1.49
C SER A 1235 -10.16 -9.32 -0.47
N THR A 1236 -10.31 -8.01 -0.68
CA THR A 1236 -11.08 -7.12 0.21
C THR A 1236 -12.56 -7.51 0.28
N GLY A 1237 -13.12 -8.02 -0.82
CA GLY A 1237 -14.50 -8.51 -0.88
C GLY A 1237 -14.71 -9.75 0.00
N VAL A 1238 -13.85 -10.76 -0.12
CA VAL A 1238 -13.93 -11.99 0.70
C VAL A 1238 -13.61 -11.69 2.16
N ALA A 1239 -12.59 -10.88 2.44
CA ALA A 1239 -12.26 -10.46 3.80
C ALA A 1239 -13.42 -9.72 4.49
N GLY A 1240 -14.14 -8.84 3.78
CA GLY A 1240 -15.33 -8.17 4.30
C GLY A 1240 -16.46 -9.15 4.65
N GLN A 1241 -16.67 -10.18 3.83
CA GLN A 1241 -17.65 -11.24 4.10
C GLN A 1241 -17.23 -12.12 5.30
N LEU A 1242 -15.94 -12.42 5.44
CA LEU A 1242 -15.38 -13.16 6.57
C LEU A 1242 -15.52 -12.39 7.89
N VAL A 1243 -15.27 -11.08 7.89
CA VAL A 1243 -15.52 -10.18 9.03
C VAL A 1243 -16.99 -10.20 9.40
N SER A 1244 -17.88 -10.11 8.41
CA SER A 1244 -19.33 -10.19 8.62
C SER A 1244 -19.78 -11.55 9.16
N ALA A 1245 -19.03 -12.62 8.88
CA ALA A 1245 -19.24 -13.96 9.40
C ALA A 1245 -18.65 -14.19 10.81
N GLY A 1246 -18.03 -13.17 11.42
CA GLY A 1246 -17.48 -13.22 12.77
C GLY A 1246 -15.98 -13.51 12.86
N MET A 1247 -15.26 -13.56 11.74
CA MET A 1247 -13.80 -13.70 11.70
C MET A 1247 -13.15 -12.34 11.42
N PRO A 1248 -12.64 -11.59 12.42
CA PRO A 1248 -11.89 -10.36 12.16
C PRO A 1248 -10.67 -10.66 11.30
N VAL A 1249 -10.43 -9.81 10.28
CA VAL A 1249 -9.32 -9.92 9.35
C VAL A 1249 -8.37 -8.74 9.54
N ALA A 1250 -7.08 -9.01 9.71
CA ALA A 1250 -6.04 -7.99 9.81
C ALA A 1250 -4.80 -8.39 8.99
N ALA A 1251 -4.10 -7.42 8.44
CA ALA A 1251 -2.80 -7.64 7.79
C ALA A 1251 -1.70 -7.39 8.82
N LEU A 1252 -1.04 -8.45 9.26
CA LEU A 1252 -0.13 -8.39 10.41
C LEU A 1252 1.18 -9.10 10.08
N SER A 1253 2.30 -8.49 10.46
CA SER A 1253 3.59 -9.17 10.47
C SER A 1253 3.60 -10.32 11.51
N PRO A 1254 4.51 -11.30 11.44
CA PRO A 1254 4.59 -12.41 12.41
C PRO A 1254 4.57 -11.98 13.88
N LEU A 1255 5.28 -10.90 14.20
CA LEU A 1255 5.34 -10.36 15.56
C LEU A 1255 4.02 -9.67 15.96
N GLU A 1256 3.36 -9.01 15.02
CA GLU A 1256 2.05 -8.40 15.25
C GLU A 1256 0.94 -9.44 15.32
N LEU A 1257 1.02 -10.51 14.53
CA LEU A 1257 0.14 -11.67 14.62
C LEU A 1257 0.31 -12.37 15.97
N ALA A 1258 1.55 -12.58 16.41
CA ALA A 1258 1.82 -13.13 17.75
C ALA A 1258 1.34 -12.20 18.88
N ARG A 1259 1.42 -10.86 18.70
CA ARG A 1259 0.83 -9.87 19.63
C ARG A 1259 -0.70 -9.93 19.62
N TRP A 1260 -1.33 -10.00 18.46
CA TRP A 1260 -2.77 -10.03 18.29
C TRP A 1260 -3.37 -11.33 18.85
N VAL A 1261 -2.73 -12.46 18.58
CA VAL A 1261 -2.99 -13.74 19.26
C VAL A 1261 -2.85 -13.56 20.77
N GLY A 1262 -1.78 -12.90 21.23
CA GLY A 1262 -1.58 -12.57 22.64
C GLY A 1262 -2.70 -11.74 23.28
N GLU A 1263 -3.19 -10.71 22.59
CA GLU A 1263 -4.30 -9.84 23.02
C GLU A 1263 -5.64 -10.58 23.08
N LYS A 1264 -5.88 -11.51 22.14
CA LYS A 1264 -7.12 -12.30 22.11
C LYS A 1264 -7.17 -13.39 23.17
N ILE A 1265 -5.99 -13.83 23.61
CA ILE A 1265 -5.83 -14.78 24.71
C ILE A 1265 -5.80 -14.06 26.09
N ALA A 1266 -5.43 -12.77 26.14
CA ALA A 1266 -5.41 -11.91 27.33
C ALA A 1266 -6.81 -11.59 27.86
#